data_AF-A0A9D1T149-F1
#
_entry.id   AF-A0A9D1T149-F1
#
_cell.length_a   1.000
_cell.length_b   1.000
_cell.length_c   1.000
_cell.angle_alpha   90.00
_cell.angle_beta   90.00
_cell.angle_gamma   90.00
#
_symmetry.space_group_name_H-M   'P 1'
#
loop_
_entity.id
_entity.type
_entity.pdbx_description
1 polymer ?
#
loop_
_entity_poly.entity_id
_entity_poly.type
_entity_poly.pdbx_seq_one_letter_code
_entity_poly.pdbx_strand_id
1 'polypeptide(L)'
;MKRATKKVVSLFATLALLLSLFNGYGAVYAADVFSVDTLIEAEDTTLGTGALETEDETASGGKYITSSGERVDDPATVKNPDIVFTVNIPSDGTYAVYAKVIILDDGRDSYHFKWDGDAWETVHPGAKGTNYVWLKLSEKELTAGDHMFYWTHRESLAIYDAFFVTADATKLPAISGGPAASSEPGTSVDSGKYNQFKTEGGSVMFEAEEASINEALVGVVESESASGGKGVRMNKDDRNVPAVDAEAGIGFEIVADKTGTYNVWVRQSCMTEGNDSCFMSVNGAEYKDQGLQRGSVDENDFRWQKLGTMSLTEGGTGSIRIIPRETGAIMDRFIITANLSYMPSGMGELPSEAGSSVIPFPEGQYPLPSITPPPEHPRLMFRAQDMDTIKANMEAEESAAAVAEFNALKEESFDGNLPEKETSNYDGQKLGIIEAKAFDYIMYGNEQHAREAIEAIKNYARTCTYIGLHDYTRQMGHVLFTAAEVYDWCYPVLTDEDKEEIVALCQGIGLNMEIGFPPSGQSAVCGHAGEMQLLRDWLSLAIATYDEYPDIYNFVGGRFFSEFVPVRNYWFTSEAHHQGSAYGSSSRHECELWSQWLIYRMSGETVYIPEMSQVVYQWIYTRRPDGQLLREGDDYNEGIGKNKYWNTIAGPLFYASNFYKDPVLKKQFLRDGGVSNFKYDMWSLTPVQFLIFNDPTIGKEDIDTLPLTKYFDSPLGAMVARTGWNMGMDSPDVLAYMKIGELWGANHNHRDAGNFQIYYKGILASESGYYESYGTDHDANYNKASIAHNTLLISSDSDPIGNQRIPGGEPATLETWLRDDVYRTGEVIGHEFGPDTQEPEYSYIAGDIARAYGSNVDEAVRSMIFMPLEDEDHPAAFVVFDKVTTENADAKKTFMLHMQEEPEVDGNVSIIKRQNDGYNGMLTNQTLLPASPTIEKIGGEGKEFWMGDRNYALQSSINNETSLEAGWGRIEISPSTENNTDYFLNVMYVNDADKDLALEEAELIENDSVAGAKIFNRVAVFSKNKDRITDSVSFDVPGNETELKVNVAGLQAGTWTIKANGTELGTQVATEDGGIIYFTAPAGSYELVYTSADSNKTFEQGNPPEATEGISVRLNSNYLYSDVPPMTVNDRALVPMRALFEALNADVTWDEATATTTATNSYTSIQLTEGQTTAYINGEPVELETPAQIIQDRFLVPLRFVAESLGATVEWDPYGQIIDITARVETKKWDIENLIDIQSAVQSGDDGNGNTILNSFDGLLSTRWAPEGKDGDAWGIY
;
A
#
# COMPACT_ATOMS: atom_id res chain seq x y z
N MET A 1 -13.25 -53.69 13.97
CA MET A 1 -13.03 -54.87 14.84
C MET A 1 -11.55 -54.91 15.23
N LYS A 2 -11.21 -54.45 16.44
CA LYS A 2 -10.77 -55.26 17.60
C LYS A 2 -9.41 -55.97 17.45
N ARG A 3 -8.45 -55.49 18.28
CA ARG A 3 -7.55 -56.26 19.18
C ARG A 3 -6.43 -57.11 18.51
N ALA A 4 -5.27 -57.39 19.11
CA ALA A 4 -4.53 -56.92 20.28
C ALA A 4 -3.24 -57.77 20.41
N THR A 5 -2.19 -57.20 21.04
CA THR A 5 -1.22 -57.82 21.99
C THR A 5 -0.24 -58.94 21.58
N LYS A 6 1.06 -58.61 21.67
CA LYS A 6 2.08 -59.04 22.67
C LYS A 6 2.25 -60.56 22.96
N LYS A 7 3.51 -61.06 22.96
CA LYS A 7 4.39 -61.37 24.14
C LYS A 7 5.28 -62.66 24.07
N VAL A 8 6.60 -62.45 24.29
CA VAL A 8 7.66 -63.19 25.09
C VAL A 8 8.27 -64.55 24.66
N VAL A 9 9.62 -64.62 24.77
CA VAL A 9 10.49 -65.53 25.59
C VAL A 9 11.72 -66.00 24.78
N SER A 10 12.91 -65.42 24.97
CA SER A 10 13.95 -65.80 25.94
C SER A 10 14.48 -67.24 25.81
N LEU A 11 15.63 -67.41 25.16
CA LEU A 11 16.68 -68.32 25.62
C LEU A 11 18.04 -67.87 25.07
N PHE A 12 19.08 -68.07 25.87
CA PHE A 12 20.51 -67.83 25.60
C PHE A 12 21.09 -66.48 26.03
N ALA A 13 20.93 -66.18 27.32
CA ALA A 13 22.08 -65.72 28.11
C ALA A 13 22.89 -66.95 28.59
N THR A 14 24.21 -66.80 28.71
CA THR A 14 25.20 -67.74 29.28
C THR A 14 25.95 -68.67 28.30
N LEU A 15 26.46 -68.13 27.18
CA LEU A 15 27.61 -68.69 26.49
C LEU A 15 28.43 -67.62 25.70
N ALA A 16 29.00 -66.61 26.38
CA ALA A 16 30.18 -65.87 25.86
C ALA A 16 30.75 -64.83 26.86
N LEU A 17 30.75 -65.11 28.17
CA LEU A 17 31.52 -64.33 29.16
C LEU A 17 33.04 -64.60 29.04
N LEU A 18 33.56 -64.79 27.82
CA LEU A 18 34.95 -65.19 27.57
C LEU A 18 35.61 -64.51 26.37
N LEU A 19 34.93 -63.58 25.68
CA LEU A 19 35.58 -62.65 24.74
C LEU A 19 35.08 -61.22 24.92
N SER A 20 35.10 -60.75 26.16
CA SER A 20 35.64 -59.43 26.43
C SER A 20 37.15 -59.62 26.61
N LEU A 21 37.95 -59.31 25.60
CA LEU A 21 39.39 -58.99 25.65
C LEU A 21 39.85 -58.94 24.18
N PHE A 22 40.26 -57.76 23.70
CA PHE A 22 40.52 -57.37 22.31
C PHE A 22 39.29 -56.87 21.52
N ASN A 23 38.86 -55.64 21.84
CA ASN A 23 39.01 -54.50 20.93
C ASN A 23 38.41 -53.25 21.59
N GLY A 24 39.10 -52.75 22.62
CA GLY A 24 39.26 -51.30 22.67
C GLY A 24 40.14 -50.90 21.48
N TYR A 25 39.85 -49.74 20.90
CA TYR A 25 40.27 -49.20 19.60
C TYR A 25 39.30 -49.47 18.44
N GLY A 26 38.61 -48.38 18.06
CA GLY A 26 38.22 -48.04 16.70
C GLY A 26 37.22 -48.95 16.01
N ALA A 27 35.93 -48.65 16.13
CA ALA A 27 35.14 -48.62 14.91
C ALA A 27 35.42 -47.25 14.29
N VAL A 28 36.45 -47.18 13.46
CA VAL A 28 36.61 -46.07 12.52
C VAL A 28 35.38 -46.16 11.62
N TYR A 29 34.46 -45.22 11.77
CA TYR A 29 33.51 -44.94 10.69
C TYR A 29 34.39 -44.66 9.47
N ALA A 30 34.34 -45.51 8.45
CA ALA A 30 34.89 -45.15 7.16
C ALA A 30 33.92 -44.13 6.58
N ALA A 31 34.06 -42.87 7.00
CA ALA A 31 33.28 -41.76 6.48
C ALA A 31 33.68 -41.53 5.03
N ASP A 32 32.69 -41.30 4.16
CA ASP A 32 32.91 -41.03 2.74
C ASP A 32 33.80 -39.78 2.59
N VAL A 33 34.78 -39.87 1.68
CA VAL A 33 35.81 -38.84 1.49
C VAL A 33 35.49 -38.04 0.23
N PHE A 34 35.16 -36.77 0.43
CA PHE A 34 34.82 -35.81 -0.63
C PHE A 34 35.98 -34.83 -0.87
N SER A 35 36.07 -34.28 -2.07
CA SER A 35 37.03 -33.19 -2.37
C SER A 35 36.36 -31.84 -2.17
N VAL A 36 37.13 -30.81 -1.83
CA VAL A 36 36.64 -29.42 -1.86
C VAL A 36 36.14 -29.04 -3.26
N ASP A 37 35.25 -28.04 -3.35
CA ASP A 37 34.55 -27.60 -4.56
C ASP A 37 33.65 -28.67 -5.21
N THR A 38 33.29 -29.71 -4.47
CA THR A 38 32.32 -30.73 -4.88
C THR A 38 31.06 -30.60 -4.06
N LEU A 39 29.89 -30.74 -4.71
CA LEU A 39 28.61 -30.83 -4.01
C LEU A 39 28.55 -32.15 -3.25
N ILE A 40 28.24 -32.08 -1.95
CA ILE A 40 28.14 -33.25 -1.08
C ILE A 40 26.66 -33.38 -0.70
N GLU A 41 25.90 -34.22 -1.40
CA GLU A 41 24.49 -34.46 -1.04
C GLU A 41 24.42 -34.99 0.40
N ALA A 42 23.49 -34.45 1.19
CA ALA A 42 23.45 -34.71 2.63
C ALA A 42 23.17 -36.20 2.91
N GLU A 43 22.36 -36.83 2.07
CA GLU A 43 21.98 -38.24 2.11
C GLU A 43 23.07 -39.21 1.67
N ASP A 44 24.05 -38.73 0.90
CA ASP A 44 25.20 -39.54 0.44
C ASP A 44 26.33 -39.58 1.49
N THR A 45 26.12 -38.99 2.67
CA THR A 45 27.06 -39.00 3.79
C THR A 45 26.79 -40.16 4.76
N THR A 46 27.68 -40.35 5.75
CA THR A 46 27.41 -41.33 6.81
C THR A 46 26.37 -40.76 7.79
N LEU A 47 25.14 -41.26 7.68
CA LEU A 47 24.01 -40.82 8.51
C LEU A 47 23.97 -41.48 9.90
N GLY A 48 23.71 -40.66 10.91
CA GLY A 48 23.42 -41.09 12.28
C GLY A 48 21.96 -41.50 12.47
N THR A 49 21.66 -42.11 13.61
CA THR A 49 20.31 -42.63 13.92
C THR A 49 19.23 -41.55 14.07
N GLY A 50 19.59 -40.27 14.09
CA GLY A 50 18.67 -39.15 14.18
C GLY A 50 18.34 -38.47 12.84
N ALA A 51 19.01 -38.86 11.75
CA ALA A 51 18.76 -38.39 10.38
C ALA A 51 17.75 -39.30 9.65
N LEU A 52 16.74 -38.69 9.02
CA LEU A 52 15.78 -39.35 8.14
C LEU A 52 15.93 -38.83 6.71
N GLU A 53 16.16 -39.75 5.79
CA GLU A 53 16.14 -39.51 4.34
C GLU A 53 14.70 -39.46 3.83
N THR A 54 14.38 -38.42 3.04
CA THR A 54 13.05 -38.19 2.45
C THR A 54 13.19 -37.82 0.98
N GLU A 55 12.28 -38.29 0.13
CA GLU A 55 12.26 -37.98 -1.31
C GLU A 55 11.64 -36.59 -1.56
N ASP A 56 12.29 -35.78 -2.38
CA ASP A 56 11.81 -34.46 -2.83
C ASP A 56 12.45 -34.13 -4.18
N GLU A 57 11.61 -34.02 -5.22
CA GLU A 57 12.09 -33.76 -6.58
C GLU A 57 12.67 -32.34 -6.76
N THR A 58 12.50 -31.47 -5.77
CA THR A 58 13.09 -30.12 -5.74
C THR A 58 14.44 -30.06 -5.02
N ALA A 59 14.82 -31.13 -4.33
CA ALA A 59 16.13 -31.32 -3.69
C ALA A 59 17.18 -31.74 -4.73
N SER A 60 18.46 -31.35 -4.55
CA SER A 60 19.53 -31.89 -5.39
C SER A 60 19.66 -33.40 -5.12
N GLY A 61 19.88 -34.19 -6.18
CA GLY A 61 19.85 -35.65 -6.06
C GLY A 61 18.46 -36.28 -5.86
N GLY A 62 17.41 -35.48 -5.66
CA GLY A 62 16.02 -35.92 -5.51
C GLY A 62 15.63 -36.34 -4.09
N LYS A 63 16.51 -36.12 -3.10
CA LYS A 63 16.28 -36.46 -1.70
C LYS A 63 16.89 -35.41 -0.79
N TYR A 64 16.40 -35.35 0.44
CA TYR A 64 17.00 -34.54 1.50
C TYR A 64 17.03 -35.31 2.82
N ILE A 65 17.82 -34.80 3.77
CA ILE A 65 17.85 -35.26 5.15
C ILE A 65 17.07 -34.31 6.07
N THR A 66 16.21 -34.86 6.91
CA THR A 66 15.59 -34.15 8.03
C THR A 66 15.86 -34.86 9.34
N SER A 67 16.02 -34.13 10.43
CA SER A 67 16.24 -34.71 11.76
C SER A 67 14.93 -35.13 12.44
N SER A 68 14.96 -36.22 13.21
CA SER A 68 13.78 -36.78 13.91
C SER A 68 13.98 -37.02 15.41
N GLY A 69 14.88 -36.29 16.06
CA GLY A 69 15.23 -36.44 17.48
C GLY A 69 14.51 -35.49 18.43
N GLU A 70 14.88 -35.52 19.72
CA GLU A 70 14.57 -34.44 20.68
C GLU A 70 15.64 -33.35 20.59
N ARG A 71 15.29 -32.10 20.94
CA ARG A 71 16.20 -30.96 20.91
C ARG A 71 17.51 -31.27 21.65
N VAL A 72 18.65 -30.99 21.01
CA VAL A 72 19.99 -31.24 21.58
C VAL A 72 20.61 -29.91 22.02
N ASP A 73 20.42 -29.50 23.27
CA ASP A 73 21.04 -28.25 23.77
C ASP A 73 22.53 -28.41 24.12
N ASP A 74 22.98 -29.62 24.51
CA ASP A 74 24.40 -29.94 24.74
C ASP A 74 24.91 -31.01 23.75
N PRO A 75 25.59 -30.61 22.66
CA PRO A 75 26.05 -31.54 21.63
C PRO A 75 27.16 -32.48 22.10
N ALA A 76 27.80 -32.22 23.26
CA ALA A 76 28.78 -33.15 23.84
C ALA A 76 28.14 -34.47 24.34
N THR A 77 26.82 -34.48 24.52
CA THR A 77 26.06 -35.68 24.91
C THR A 77 25.72 -36.60 23.72
N VAL A 78 25.88 -36.10 22.49
CA VAL A 78 25.58 -36.83 21.25
C VAL A 78 26.66 -37.87 20.99
N LYS A 79 26.28 -39.14 21.04
CA LYS A 79 27.19 -40.28 20.77
C LYS A 79 27.33 -40.58 19.28
N ASN A 80 26.28 -40.31 18.50
CA ASN A 80 26.21 -40.55 17.07
C ASN A 80 25.64 -39.28 16.40
N PRO A 81 26.48 -38.44 15.77
CA PRO A 81 26.03 -37.26 15.02
C PRO A 81 25.14 -37.64 13.83
N ASP A 82 24.25 -36.74 13.41
CA ASP A 82 23.27 -37.02 12.35
C ASP A 82 23.91 -37.15 10.97
N ILE A 83 24.95 -36.36 10.70
CA ILE A 83 25.73 -36.41 9.47
C ILE A 83 27.22 -36.43 9.82
N VAL A 84 27.95 -37.35 9.19
CA VAL A 84 29.41 -37.43 9.27
C VAL A 84 29.99 -37.69 7.89
N PHE A 85 30.93 -36.85 7.45
CA PHE A 85 31.71 -37.08 6.24
C PHE A 85 33.14 -36.57 6.38
N THR A 86 34.03 -36.99 5.50
CA THR A 86 35.42 -36.52 5.44
C THR A 86 35.63 -35.65 4.22
N VAL A 87 36.34 -34.54 4.34
CA VAL A 87 36.76 -33.71 3.21
C VAL A 87 38.28 -33.74 3.09
N ASN A 88 38.78 -34.05 1.90
CA ASN A 88 40.20 -33.95 1.57
C ASN A 88 40.55 -32.51 1.25
N ILE A 89 41.33 -31.88 2.13
CA ILE A 89 41.79 -30.50 2.00
C ILE A 89 43.13 -30.50 1.25
N PRO A 90 43.22 -29.86 0.07
CA PRO A 90 44.39 -29.99 -0.80
C PRO A 90 45.59 -29.15 -0.34
N SER A 91 45.35 -28.07 0.40
CA SER A 91 46.37 -27.16 0.94
C SER A 91 45.89 -26.45 2.19
N ASP A 92 46.80 -26.11 3.10
CA ASP A 92 46.52 -25.29 4.28
C ASP A 92 45.84 -23.97 3.86
N GLY A 93 44.74 -23.59 4.53
CA GLY A 93 44.07 -22.32 4.32
C GLY A 93 42.66 -22.24 4.91
N THR A 94 42.00 -21.12 4.70
CA THR A 94 40.60 -20.90 5.09
C THR A 94 39.65 -21.54 4.09
N TYR A 95 38.67 -22.31 4.57
CA TYR A 95 37.62 -22.90 3.76
C TYR A 95 36.25 -22.48 4.30
N ALA A 96 35.39 -22.02 3.41
CA ALA A 96 33.99 -21.75 3.70
C ALA A 96 33.18 -23.03 3.58
N VAL A 97 32.25 -23.22 4.51
CA VAL A 97 31.35 -24.37 4.59
C VAL A 97 29.93 -23.86 4.41
N TYR A 98 29.20 -24.43 3.46
CA TYR A 98 27.80 -24.11 3.19
C TYR A 98 26.94 -25.37 3.34
N ALA A 99 25.66 -25.18 3.68
CA ALA A 99 24.62 -26.18 3.49
C ALA A 99 23.45 -25.59 2.70
N LYS A 100 22.82 -26.40 1.86
CA LYS A 100 21.59 -26.08 1.15
C LYS A 100 20.41 -26.57 1.99
N VAL A 101 19.53 -25.65 2.41
CA VAL A 101 18.54 -25.93 3.47
C VAL A 101 17.17 -25.33 3.16
N ILE A 102 16.13 -25.91 3.76
CA ILE A 102 14.80 -25.31 3.92
C ILE A 102 14.53 -25.18 5.42
N ILE A 103 14.27 -23.96 5.86
CA ILE A 103 13.91 -23.64 7.25
C ILE A 103 12.54 -22.96 7.21
N LEU A 104 11.54 -23.63 7.77
CA LEU A 104 10.14 -23.20 7.65
C LEU A 104 9.72 -22.22 8.76
N ASP A 105 10.33 -22.31 9.94
CA ASP A 105 9.97 -21.53 11.12
C ASP A 105 11.13 -21.45 12.13
N ASP A 106 11.01 -20.57 13.13
CA ASP A 106 12.01 -20.33 14.20
C ASP A 106 12.21 -21.53 15.15
N GLY A 107 11.34 -22.53 15.11
CA GLY A 107 11.48 -23.75 15.90
C GLY A 107 12.34 -24.82 15.23
N ARG A 108 12.87 -24.53 14.02
CA ARG A 108 13.63 -25.46 13.16
C ARG A 108 14.88 -24.79 12.59
N ASP A 109 15.44 -23.81 13.28
CA ASP A 109 16.47 -22.95 12.72
C ASP A 109 17.86 -23.18 13.32
N SER A 110 18.05 -24.10 14.26
CA SER A 110 19.36 -24.28 14.90
C SER A 110 19.99 -25.68 14.79
N TYR A 111 21.32 -25.70 14.66
CA TYR A 111 22.13 -26.91 14.55
C TYR A 111 23.53 -26.75 15.16
N HIS A 112 24.20 -27.90 15.35
CA HIS A 112 25.58 -27.99 15.85
C HIS A 112 26.49 -28.67 14.83
N PHE A 113 27.72 -28.18 14.67
CA PHE A 113 28.73 -28.87 13.89
C PHE A 113 30.13 -28.76 14.51
N LYS A 114 31.07 -29.59 14.06
CA LYS A 114 32.50 -29.46 14.37
C LYS A 114 33.38 -30.14 13.34
N TRP A 115 34.65 -29.77 13.36
CA TRP A 115 35.71 -30.42 12.60
C TRP A 115 36.61 -31.27 13.52
N ASP A 116 36.90 -32.50 13.12
CA ASP A 116 37.80 -33.43 13.81
C ASP A 116 37.54 -33.54 15.33
N GLY A 117 38.54 -33.14 16.13
CA GLY A 117 38.52 -33.17 17.58
C GLY A 117 38.12 -31.84 18.24
N ASP A 118 37.69 -30.84 17.46
CA ASP A 118 37.35 -29.52 17.98
C ASP A 118 36.11 -29.54 18.87
N ALA A 119 35.89 -28.43 19.58
CA ALA A 119 34.63 -28.18 20.28
C ALA A 119 33.47 -28.02 19.27
N TRP A 120 32.26 -28.36 19.71
CA TRP A 120 31.04 -28.12 18.92
C TRP A 120 30.71 -26.64 18.84
N GLU A 121 30.32 -26.20 17.65
CA GLU A 121 29.85 -24.85 17.33
C GLU A 121 28.34 -24.89 17.08
N THR A 122 27.58 -23.94 17.64
CA THR A 122 26.12 -23.81 17.47
C THR A 122 25.79 -22.63 16.58
N VAL A 123 24.88 -22.82 15.62
CA VAL A 123 24.51 -21.78 14.63
C VAL A 123 22.99 -21.55 14.60
N HIS A 124 22.60 -20.28 14.42
CA HIS A 124 21.22 -19.77 14.31
C HIS A 124 21.10 -18.85 13.07
N PRO A 125 20.73 -19.37 11.89
CA PRO A 125 20.92 -18.67 10.62
C PRO A 125 19.76 -17.78 10.14
N GLY A 126 18.62 -17.71 10.83
CA GLY A 126 17.57 -16.69 10.63
C GLY A 126 16.85 -16.62 9.26
N ALA A 127 17.27 -17.38 8.23
CA ALA A 127 16.64 -17.42 6.91
C ALA A 127 15.42 -18.35 6.92
N LYS A 128 14.24 -17.87 6.48
CA LYS A 128 12.98 -18.64 6.44
C LYS A 128 12.38 -18.64 5.05
N GLY A 129 11.83 -19.78 4.63
CA GLY A 129 11.15 -19.91 3.35
C GLY A 129 10.88 -21.35 2.97
N THR A 130 10.07 -21.56 1.93
CA THR A 130 9.70 -22.89 1.41
C THR A 130 10.62 -23.37 0.29
N ASN A 131 11.64 -22.60 -0.08
CA ASN A 131 12.56 -22.91 -1.18
C ASN A 131 13.97 -23.18 -0.63
N TYR A 132 14.72 -24.05 -1.29
CA TYR A 132 16.11 -24.34 -0.93
C TYR A 132 17.01 -23.12 -1.10
N VAL A 133 17.75 -22.78 -0.04
CA VAL A 133 18.73 -21.70 -0.04
C VAL A 133 20.10 -22.21 0.40
N TRP A 134 21.16 -21.67 -0.20
CA TRP A 134 22.53 -21.91 0.26
C TRP A 134 22.84 -21.02 1.46
N LEU A 135 23.10 -21.66 2.59
CA LEU A 135 23.44 -21.02 3.84
C LEU A 135 24.91 -21.26 4.17
N LYS A 136 25.65 -20.18 4.48
CA LYS A 136 27.02 -20.28 4.97
C LYS A 136 27.02 -20.67 6.45
N LEU A 137 27.61 -21.82 6.77
CA LEU A 137 27.67 -22.34 8.14
C LEU A 137 28.86 -21.76 8.91
N SER A 138 30.03 -21.72 8.29
CA SER A 138 31.27 -21.18 8.89
C SER A 138 32.38 -20.95 7.87
N GLU A 139 33.45 -20.30 8.32
CA GLU A 139 34.76 -20.36 7.68
C GLU A 139 35.76 -20.97 8.67
N LYS A 140 36.55 -21.94 8.21
CA LYS A 140 37.49 -22.66 9.07
C LYS A 140 38.87 -22.75 8.43
N GLU A 141 39.89 -22.44 9.21
CA GLU A 141 41.28 -22.76 8.85
C GLU A 141 41.50 -24.27 8.97
N LEU A 142 41.79 -24.91 7.84
CA LEU A 142 42.06 -26.35 7.77
C LEU A 142 43.43 -26.59 7.13
N THR A 143 44.15 -27.58 7.64
CA THR A 143 45.45 -27.98 7.08
C THR A 143 45.28 -28.94 5.90
N ALA A 144 46.32 -29.12 5.09
CA ALA A 144 46.32 -30.10 4.03
C ALA A 144 46.20 -31.51 4.60
N GLY A 145 45.19 -32.26 4.16
CA GLY A 145 44.89 -33.60 4.64
C GLY A 145 43.40 -33.89 4.73
N ASP A 146 43.06 -35.07 5.23
CA ASP A 146 41.68 -35.49 5.45
C ASP A 146 41.17 -34.91 6.77
N HIS A 147 40.06 -34.19 6.70
CA HIS A 147 39.39 -33.57 7.85
C HIS A 147 37.95 -34.10 7.96
N MET A 148 37.55 -34.56 9.14
CA MET A 148 36.19 -35.06 9.39
C MET A 148 35.25 -33.94 9.81
N PHE A 149 34.12 -33.83 9.13
CA PHE A 149 33.01 -32.95 9.49
C PHE A 149 31.93 -33.74 10.24
N TYR A 150 31.53 -33.24 11.40
CA TYR A 150 30.44 -33.79 12.19
C TYR A 150 29.33 -32.75 12.30
N TRP A 151 28.10 -33.17 12.04
CA TRP A 151 26.92 -32.30 12.08
C TRP A 151 25.77 -32.99 12.80
N THR A 152 25.04 -32.25 13.64
CA THR A 152 23.85 -32.75 14.33
C THR A 152 22.84 -31.64 14.57
N HIS A 153 21.56 -31.98 14.53
CA HIS A 153 20.49 -31.05 14.80
C HIS A 153 20.54 -30.54 16.23
N ARG A 154 20.20 -29.25 16.42
CA ARG A 154 19.83 -28.73 17.74
C ARG A 154 18.32 -28.77 17.88
N GLU A 155 17.58 -28.37 16.84
CA GLU A 155 16.13 -28.50 16.72
C GLU A 155 15.74 -29.45 15.58
N SER A 156 14.60 -30.11 15.72
CA SER A 156 14.19 -31.18 14.81
C SER A 156 13.40 -30.65 13.62
N LEU A 157 13.33 -31.41 12.52
CA LEU A 157 12.52 -31.13 11.32
C LEU A 157 13.04 -30.03 10.37
N ALA A 158 14.28 -29.58 10.55
CA ALA A 158 14.98 -28.78 9.55
C ALA A 158 15.42 -29.67 8.38
N ILE A 159 15.31 -29.15 7.15
CA ILE A 159 15.53 -29.89 5.91
C ILE A 159 16.89 -29.50 5.32
N TYR A 160 17.75 -30.49 5.05
CA TYR A 160 19.11 -30.33 4.53
C TYR A 160 19.30 -31.17 3.29
N ASP A 161 19.65 -30.50 2.21
CA ASP A 161 19.78 -31.06 0.86
C ASP A 161 21.24 -31.43 0.58
N ALA A 162 22.16 -30.47 0.75
CA ALA A 162 23.57 -30.68 0.42
C ALA A 162 24.50 -29.84 1.26
N PHE A 163 25.79 -30.18 1.26
CA PHE A 163 26.89 -29.41 1.80
C PHE A 163 27.90 -29.04 0.71
N PHE A 164 28.57 -27.90 0.88
CA PHE A 164 29.61 -27.45 -0.04
C PHE A 164 30.76 -26.83 0.73
N VAL A 165 31.98 -27.34 0.51
CA VAL A 165 33.21 -26.84 1.17
C VAL A 165 34.15 -26.31 0.11
N THR A 166 34.54 -25.04 0.21
CA THR A 166 35.33 -24.34 -0.81
C THR A 166 36.36 -23.41 -0.21
N ALA A 167 37.50 -23.26 -0.88
CA ALA A 167 38.51 -22.23 -0.56
C ALA A 167 38.11 -20.84 -1.06
N ASP A 168 37.09 -20.74 -1.93
CA ASP A 168 36.58 -19.49 -2.49
C ASP A 168 35.18 -19.19 -1.90
N ALA A 169 35.13 -18.32 -0.90
CA ALA A 169 33.89 -17.95 -0.22
C ALA A 169 32.85 -17.22 -1.11
N THR A 170 33.17 -16.93 -2.38
CA THR A 170 32.22 -16.38 -3.37
C THR A 170 31.66 -17.43 -4.32
N LYS A 171 32.19 -18.66 -4.27
CA LYS A 171 31.82 -19.76 -5.13
C LYS A 171 30.69 -20.58 -4.48
N LEU A 172 29.47 -20.41 -4.99
CA LEU A 172 28.31 -21.24 -4.65
C LEU A 172 27.90 -22.10 -5.86
N PRO A 173 27.47 -23.35 -5.66
CA PRO A 173 26.80 -24.11 -6.72
C PRO A 173 25.51 -23.39 -7.13
N ALA A 174 25.31 -23.15 -8.42
CA ALA A 174 24.11 -22.48 -8.93
C ALA A 174 22.82 -23.20 -8.50
N ILE A 175 21.81 -22.45 -8.08
CA ILE A 175 20.43 -22.95 -7.99
C ILE A 175 19.98 -23.14 -9.44
N SER A 176 19.78 -24.39 -9.86
CA SER A 176 19.65 -24.72 -11.28
C SER A 176 18.40 -24.10 -11.91
N GLY A 177 18.60 -23.44 -13.05
CA GLY A 177 17.56 -23.09 -14.02
C GLY A 177 18.13 -22.80 -15.41
N GLY A 178 18.75 -23.81 -16.04
CA GLY A 178 19.22 -23.79 -17.44
C GLY A 178 20.66 -24.29 -17.65
N PRO A 179 21.02 -24.86 -18.81
CA PRO A 179 22.38 -25.29 -19.10
C PRO A 179 23.33 -24.10 -19.25
N ALA A 180 24.34 -24.05 -18.39
CA ALA A 180 25.44 -23.09 -18.49
C ALA A 180 26.28 -23.35 -19.74
N ALA A 181 26.71 -22.28 -20.41
CA ALA A 181 27.71 -22.35 -21.48
C ALA A 181 29.00 -23.03 -20.98
N SER A 182 29.72 -23.72 -21.87
CA SER A 182 31.04 -24.27 -21.57
C SER A 182 32.02 -23.17 -21.12
N SER A 183 32.90 -23.49 -20.17
CA SER A 183 33.90 -22.54 -19.61
C SER A 183 34.97 -22.09 -20.61
N GLU A 184 35.06 -22.70 -21.79
CA GLU A 184 35.99 -22.31 -22.85
C GLU A 184 35.25 -21.84 -24.12
N PRO A 185 35.54 -20.62 -24.63
CA PRO A 185 35.02 -20.15 -25.92
C PRO A 185 35.75 -20.83 -27.10
N GLY A 186 35.04 -21.66 -27.87
CA GLY A 186 35.50 -22.10 -29.20
C GLY A 186 35.46 -23.62 -29.48
N THR A 187 35.00 -23.94 -30.71
CA THR A 187 34.86 -25.25 -31.37
C THR A 187 34.03 -26.31 -30.63
N SER A 188 32.78 -26.47 -31.07
CA SER A 188 31.90 -27.61 -30.79
C SER A 188 32.56 -28.96 -31.07
N VAL A 189 32.44 -29.90 -30.12
CA VAL A 189 32.82 -31.33 -30.32
C VAL A 189 31.91 -32.08 -31.30
N ASP A 190 30.80 -31.46 -31.70
CA ASP A 190 29.86 -31.95 -32.71
C ASP A 190 30.10 -31.36 -34.11
N SER A 191 31.21 -30.65 -34.30
CA SER A 191 31.59 -30.00 -35.58
C SER A 191 31.35 -30.90 -36.79
N GLY A 192 30.43 -30.47 -37.66
CA GLY A 192 30.09 -31.15 -38.91
C GLY A 192 29.13 -32.34 -38.78
N LYS A 193 28.50 -32.54 -37.62
CA LYS A 193 27.45 -33.55 -37.41
C LYS A 193 26.04 -33.04 -37.75
N TYR A 194 25.79 -31.74 -37.62
CA TYR A 194 24.47 -31.14 -37.84
C TYR A 194 24.51 -30.03 -38.90
N ASN A 195 23.33 -29.61 -39.35
CA ASN A 195 23.19 -28.48 -40.25
C ASN A 195 23.77 -27.21 -39.61
N GLN A 196 24.50 -26.44 -40.41
CA GLN A 196 25.21 -25.22 -39.97
C GLN A 196 24.45 -23.97 -40.39
N PHE A 197 24.26 -23.07 -39.43
CA PHE A 197 23.68 -21.75 -39.62
C PHE A 197 24.73 -20.71 -39.25
N LYS A 198 24.96 -19.76 -40.16
CA LYS A 198 25.97 -18.71 -39.95
C LYS A 198 25.27 -17.43 -39.51
N THR A 199 25.78 -16.78 -38.48
CA THR A 199 25.30 -15.45 -38.09
C THR A 199 25.73 -14.39 -39.09
N GLU A 200 24.87 -13.40 -39.30
CA GLU A 200 25.16 -12.16 -40.02
C GLU A 200 24.81 -11.00 -39.09
N GLY A 201 25.77 -10.12 -38.80
CA GLY A 201 25.64 -9.10 -37.77
C GLY A 201 25.56 -9.65 -36.34
N GLY A 202 26.03 -10.88 -36.12
CA GLY A 202 25.85 -11.61 -34.86
C GLY A 202 24.44 -12.15 -34.62
N SER A 203 23.61 -12.29 -35.64
CA SER A 203 22.29 -12.92 -35.50
C SER A 203 22.01 -13.94 -36.61
N VAL A 204 21.29 -15.01 -36.31
CA VAL A 204 20.73 -15.95 -37.31
C VAL A 204 19.38 -16.49 -36.84
N MET A 205 18.50 -16.74 -37.81
CA MET A 205 17.14 -17.23 -37.60
C MET A 205 16.84 -18.28 -38.66
N PHE A 206 16.21 -19.37 -38.25
CA PHE A 206 15.89 -20.50 -39.10
C PHE A 206 14.73 -21.30 -38.49
N GLU A 207 14.01 -22.04 -39.33
CA GLU A 207 12.89 -22.88 -38.88
C GLU A 207 13.42 -24.14 -38.17
N ALA A 208 12.66 -24.65 -37.20
CA ALA A 208 13.04 -25.85 -36.46
C ALA A 208 13.19 -27.06 -37.38
N GLU A 209 12.40 -27.16 -38.45
CA GLU A 209 12.51 -28.24 -39.45
C GLU A 209 13.68 -28.09 -40.43
N GLU A 210 14.38 -26.94 -40.43
CA GLU A 210 15.63 -26.76 -41.18
C GLU A 210 16.85 -27.31 -40.40
N ALA A 211 16.70 -27.53 -39.09
CA ALA A 211 17.71 -28.19 -38.28
C ALA A 211 17.84 -29.69 -38.66
N SER A 212 18.91 -30.34 -38.18
CA SER A 212 19.02 -31.78 -38.33
C SER A 212 18.07 -32.48 -37.37
N ILE A 213 17.05 -33.15 -37.91
CA ILE A 213 16.02 -33.86 -37.15
C ILE A 213 16.23 -35.38 -37.15
N ASN A 214 15.99 -36.01 -36.00
CA ASN A 214 15.91 -37.46 -35.88
C ASN A 214 14.44 -37.90 -35.80
N GLU A 215 13.92 -38.44 -36.90
CA GLU A 215 12.51 -38.86 -37.03
C GLU A 215 12.08 -39.94 -36.03
N ALA A 216 13.03 -40.61 -35.35
CA ALA A 216 12.72 -41.56 -34.28
C ALA A 216 12.37 -40.88 -32.94
N LEU A 217 12.72 -39.60 -32.77
CA LEU A 217 12.54 -38.83 -31.53
C LEU A 217 11.52 -37.69 -31.72
N VAL A 218 11.56 -37.02 -32.87
CA VAL A 218 10.69 -35.88 -33.21
C VAL A 218 10.04 -36.09 -34.57
N GLY A 219 9.06 -35.26 -34.94
CA GLY A 219 8.44 -35.32 -36.26
C GLY A 219 7.89 -33.97 -36.71
N VAL A 220 7.99 -33.69 -38.01
CA VAL A 220 7.45 -32.47 -38.61
C VAL A 220 5.93 -32.57 -38.69
N VAL A 221 5.24 -31.54 -38.20
CA VAL A 221 3.78 -31.42 -38.20
C VAL A 221 3.36 -30.13 -38.90
N GLU A 222 2.22 -30.16 -39.59
CA GLU A 222 1.61 -28.96 -40.16
C GLU A 222 0.91 -28.17 -39.04
N SER A 223 1.09 -26.85 -39.00
CA SER A 223 0.38 -25.94 -38.11
C SER A 223 0.26 -24.58 -38.78
N GLU A 224 -0.98 -24.11 -38.97
CA GLU A 224 -1.25 -22.82 -39.63
C GLU A 224 -0.70 -21.60 -38.84
N SER A 225 -0.46 -21.78 -37.54
CA SER A 225 0.06 -20.75 -36.63
C SER A 225 1.58 -20.84 -36.40
N ALA A 226 2.18 -21.95 -36.84
CA ALA A 226 3.63 -22.07 -36.94
C ALA A 226 4.12 -21.29 -38.16
N SER A 227 5.33 -20.78 -38.04
CA SER A 227 5.97 -20.04 -39.11
C SER A 227 6.33 -20.98 -40.27
N GLY A 228 6.13 -20.53 -41.51
CA GLY A 228 6.24 -21.42 -42.69
C GLY A 228 5.15 -22.52 -42.78
N GLY A 229 4.21 -22.58 -41.84
CA GLY A 229 3.11 -23.54 -41.80
C GLY A 229 3.47 -24.91 -41.18
N LYS A 230 4.68 -25.05 -40.61
CA LYS A 230 5.20 -26.32 -40.07
C LYS A 230 5.96 -26.10 -38.78
N GLY A 231 6.02 -27.14 -37.95
CA GLY A 231 6.89 -27.17 -36.77
C GLY A 231 7.36 -28.59 -36.46
N VAL A 232 8.27 -28.74 -35.51
CA VAL A 232 8.84 -30.01 -35.08
C VAL A 232 8.25 -30.41 -33.73
N ARG A 233 7.41 -31.46 -33.74
CA ARG A 233 6.77 -32.01 -32.55
C ARG A 233 7.64 -33.06 -31.88
N MET A 234 7.74 -32.98 -30.56
CA MET A 234 8.34 -34.01 -29.71
C MET A 234 7.45 -35.24 -29.65
N ASN A 235 7.96 -36.42 -30.03
CA ASN A 235 7.16 -37.64 -30.18
C ASN A 235 7.50 -38.74 -29.17
N LYS A 236 8.44 -38.47 -28.25
CA LYS A 236 8.94 -39.45 -27.29
C LYS A 236 8.89 -38.88 -25.88
N ASP A 237 8.43 -39.72 -24.95
CA ASP A 237 8.46 -39.47 -23.51
C ASP A 237 9.54 -40.39 -22.91
N ASP A 238 10.62 -39.78 -22.42
CA ASP A 238 11.76 -40.45 -21.81
C ASP A 238 12.43 -39.50 -20.83
N ARG A 239 12.13 -39.68 -19.54
CA ARG A 239 12.59 -38.78 -18.46
C ARG A 239 14.02 -39.07 -17.98
N ASN A 240 14.71 -40.03 -18.58
CA ASN A 240 16.09 -40.33 -18.23
C ASN A 240 17.04 -39.35 -18.93
N VAL A 241 17.97 -38.77 -18.19
CA VAL A 241 19.01 -37.91 -18.75
C VAL A 241 19.77 -38.67 -19.85
N PRO A 242 19.79 -38.18 -21.09
CA PRO A 242 20.47 -38.85 -22.19
C PRO A 242 21.98 -38.87 -21.97
N ALA A 243 22.64 -39.91 -22.47
CA ALA A 243 24.10 -39.94 -22.51
C ALA A 243 24.64 -38.73 -23.30
N VAL A 244 25.82 -38.23 -22.94
CA VAL A 244 26.43 -37.03 -23.56
C VAL A 244 26.60 -37.15 -25.08
N ASP A 245 26.72 -38.37 -25.61
CA ASP A 245 26.85 -38.70 -27.02
C ASP A 245 25.53 -39.14 -27.68
N ALA A 246 24.41 -39.08 -26.96
CA ALA A 246 23.09 -39.42 -27.47
C ALA A 246 22.72 -38.52 -28.67
N GLU A 247 22.17 -39.15 -29.70
CA GLU A 247 21.76 -38.49 -30.93
C GLU A 247 20.59 -37.54 -30.64
N ALA A 248 20.74 -36.28 -31.04
CA ALA A 248 19.75 -35.23 -30.81
C ALA A 248 18.44 -35.53 -31.58
N GLY A 249 17.30 -35.19 -30.98
CA GLY A 249 16.03 -35.11 -31.69
C GLY A 249 16.03 -33.93 -32.66
N ILE A 250 16.50 -32.78 -32.19
CA ILE A 250 16.77 -31.57 -32.99
C ILE A 250 18.22 -31.16 -32.70
N GLY A 251 19.06 -31.09 -33.72
CA GLY A 251 20.45 -30.66 -33.59
C GLY A 251 20.83 -29.64 -34.66
N PHE A 252 21.57 -28.60 -34.27
CA PHE A 252 22.11 -27.61 -35.19
C PHE A 252 23.43 -27.01 -34.70
N GLU A 253 24.17 -26.39 -35.61
CA GLU A 253 25.42 -25.70 -35.31
C GLU A 253 25.35 -24.22 -35.72
N ILE A 254 25.95 -23.36 -34.91
CA ILE A 254 26.04 -21.92 -35.14
C ILE A 254 27.49 -21.53 -35.43
N VAL A 255 27.73 -20.94 -36.59
CA VAL A 255 29.03 -20.36 -36.97
C VAL A 255 28.96 -18.85 -36.76
N ALA A 256 29.72 -18.37 -35.77
CA ALA A 256 29.72 -16.95 -35.40
C ALA A 256 30.51 -16.10 -36.42
N ASP A 257 29.97 -14.96 -36.80
CA ASP A 257 30.62 -13.92 -37.60
C ASP A 257 31.29 -12.82 -36.78
N LYS A 258 31.09 -12.81 -35.45
CA LYS A 258 31.84 -12.00 -34.49
C LYS A 258 32.05 -12.73 -33.17
N THR A 259 32.94 -12.23 -32.32
CA THR A 259 33.16 -12.79 -30.98
C THR A 259 32.12 -12.22 -30.01
N GLY A 260 31.49 -13.06 -29.19
CA GLY A 260 30.51 -12.60 -28.19
C GLY A 260 29.73 -13.72 -27.52
N THR A 261 28.86 -13.33 -26.59
CA THR A 261 27.83 -14.20 -26.00
C THR A 261 26.56 -14.05 -26.80
N TYR A 262 25.93 -15.17 -27.12
CA TYR A 262 24.72 -15.25 -27.93
C TYR A 262 23.58 -15.81 -27.10
N ASN A 263 22.42 -15.14 -27.11
CA ASN A 263 21.16 -15.68 -26.62
C ASN A 263 20.63 -16.74 -27.59
N VAL A 264 20.10 -17.84 -27.04
CA VAL A 264 19.39 -18.89 -27.79
C VAL A 264 17.91 -18.79 -27.48
N TRP A 265 17.12 -18.34 -28.45
CA TRP A 265 15.67 -18.23 -28.37
C TRP A 265 14.99 -19.31 -29.21
N VAL A 266 13.88 -19.84 -28.70
CA VAL A 266 12.98 -20.73 -29.43
C VAL A 266 11.55 -20.19 -29.39
N ARG A 267 10.85 -20.30 -30.52
CA ARG A 267 9.39 -20.16 -30.59
C ARG A 267 8.79 -21.55 -30.44
N GLN A 268 7.97 -21.74 -29.43
CA GLN A 268 7.43 -23.06 -29.09
C GLN A 268 5.98 -22.99 -28.60
N SER A 269 5.28 -24.11 -28.67
CA SER A 269 3.94 -24.31 -28.10
C SER A 269 3.93 -25.54 -27.19
N CYS A 270 3.50 -25.34 -25.94
CA CYS A 270 3.32 -26.36 -24.89
C CYS A 270 1.98 -26.12 -24.17
N MET A 271 1.18 -27.17 -24.01
CA MET A 271 -0.23 -27.04 -23.55
C MET A 271 -0.45 -27.52 -22.10
N THR A 272 0.37 -28.44 -21.60
CA THR A 272 0.12 -29.17 -20.34
C THR A 272 1.41 -29.40 -19.56
N GLU A 273 1.28 -29.70 -18.26
CA GLU A 273 2.38 -30.15 -17.37
C GLU A 273 3.01 -31.51 -17.76
N GLY A 274 2.60 -32.08 -18.89
CA GLY A 274 3.15 -33.33 -19.42
C GLY A 274 3.84 -33.15 -20.76
N ASN A 275 4.07 -31.90 -21.18
CA ASN A 275 4.78 -31.57 -22.41
C ASN A 275 5.59 -30.28 -22.30
N ASP A 276 5.97 -29.89 -21.08
CA ASP A 276 6.63 -28.62 -20.76
C ASP A 276 8.13 -28.80 -20.47
N SER A 277 8.74 -29.89 -20.95
CA SER A 277 10.17 -30.13 -20.74
C SER A 277 10.86 -30.89 -21.88
N CYS A 278 12.15 -30.61 -22.04
CA CYS A 278 13.06 -31.32 -22.92
C CYS A 278 14.46 -31.39 -22.33
N PHE A 279 15.33 -32.22 -22.90
CA PHE A 279 16.75 -32.21 -22.58
C PHE A 279 17.51 -31.36 -23.57
N MET A 280 18.35 -30.45 -23.09
CA MET A 280 19.18 -29.59 -23.94
C MET A 280 20.66 -29.69 -23.58
N SER A 281 21.51 -29.66 -24.60
CA SER A 281 22.97 -29.59 -24.50
C SER A 281 23.49 -28.46 -25.37
N VAL A 282 24.44 -27.70 -24.83
CA VAL A 282 25.14 -26.59 -25.50
C VAL A 282 26.61 -26.95 -25.69
N ASN A 283 27.15 -26.76 -26.89
CA ASN A 283 28.54 -27.01 -27.27
C ASN A 283 29.05 -28.44 -26.95
N GLY A 284 28.15 -29.42 -26.96
CA GLY A 284 28.48 -30.82 -26.67
C GLY A 284 28.68 -31.14 -25.18
N ALA A 285 28.26 -30.25 -24.28
CA ALA A 285 28.16 -30.52 -22.85
C ALA A 285 27.13 -31.63 -22.53
N GLU A 286 27.06 -32.08 -21.29
CA GLU A 286 26.01 -33.00 -20.85
C GLU A 286 24.61 -32.42 -21.08
N TYR A 287 23.65 -33.30 -21.37
CA TYR A 287 22.25 -32.91 -21.49
C TYR A 287 21.71 -32.52 -20.11
N LYS A 288 21.08 -31.36 -20.02
CA LYS A 288 20.36 -30.91 -18.81
C LYS A 288 18.88 -30.80 -19.08
N ASP A 289 18.08 -30.92 -18.03
CA ASP A 289 16.66 -30.64 -18.10
C ASP A 289 16.44 -29.16 -18.44
N GLN A 290 15.51 -28.93 -19.36
CA GLN A 290 15.16 -27.63 -19.91
C GLN A 290 13.64 -27.52 -19.95
N GLY A 291 13.10 -26.77 -18.99
CA GLY A 291 11.68 -26.41 -18.98
C GLY A 291 11.32 -25.54 -20.18
N LEU A 292 10.10 -25.74 -20.68
CA LEU A 292 9.47 -24.99 -21.75
C LEU A 292 8.30 -24.17 -21.19
N GLN A 293 8.08 -22.97 -21.72
CA GLN A 293 7.06 -22.05 -21.21
C GLN A 293 5.66 -22.55 -21.58
N ARG A 294 4.81 -22.77 -20.56
CA ARG A 294 3.43 -23.18 -20.77
C ARG A 294 2.59 -22.07 -21.42
N GLY A 295 1.91 -22.41 -22.51
CA GLY A 295 0.95 -21.56 -23.20
C GLY A 295 -0.48 -21.72 -22.66
N SER A 296 -1.46 -21.22 -23.40
CA SER A 296 -2.87 -21.58 -23.20
C SER A 296 -3.12 -23.06 -23.57
N VAL A 297 -4.36 -23.53 -23.38
CA VAL A 297 -4.76 -24.90 -23.78
C VAL A 297 -4.91 -25.08 -25.31
N ASP A 298 -4.43 -24.12 -26.11
CA ASP A 298 -4.44 -24.14 -27.57
C ASP A 298 -3.04 -24.45 -28.13
N GLU A 299 -2.91 -25.52 -28.93
CA GLU A 299 -1.65 -25.92 -29.56
C GLU A 299 -1.10 -24.88 -30.56
N ASN A 300 -1.90 -23.89 -30.94
CA ASN A 300 -1.51 -22.80 -31.83
C ASN A 300 -0.95 -21.58 -31.10
N ASP A 301 -0.94 -21.57 -29.77
CA ASP A 301 -0.39 -20.48 -28.95
C ASP A 301 1.14 -20.60 -28.84
N PHE A 302 1.82 -20.12 -29.88
CA PHE A 302 3.28 -20.11 -29.93
C PHE A 302 3.87 -18.90 -29.22
N ARG A 303 4.85 -19.17 -28.35
CA ARG A 303 5.52 -18.16 -27.53
C ARG A 303 7.03 -18.25 -27.65
N TRP A 304 7.70 -17.12 -27.49
CA TRP A 304 9.14 -17.05 -27.47
C TRP A 304 9.69 -17.29 -26.08
N GLN A 305 10.70 -18.15 -25.98
CA GLN A 305 11.39 -18.45 -24.75
C GLN A 305 12.90 -18.48 -24.98
N LYS A 306 13.66 -17.89 -24.04
CA LYS A 306 15.11 -18.02 -24.00
C LYS A 306 15.47 -19.37 -23.40
N LEU A 307 16.17 -20.20 -24.16
CA LEU A 307 16.64 -21.51 -23.71
C LEU A 307 18.00 -21.44 -23.02
N GLY A 308 18.81 -20.43 -23.32
CA GLY A 308 20.11 -20.26 -22.70
C GLY A 308 21.01 -19.27 -23.44
N THR A 309 22.32 -19.38 -23.18
CA THR A 309 23.35 -18.60 -23.87
C THR A 309 24.50 -19.49 -24.35
N MET A 310 25.25 -19.00 -25.34
CA MET A 310 26.47 -19.64 -25.82
C MET A 310 27.55 -18.59 -26.11
N SER A 311 28.79 -18.85 -25.72
CA SER A 311 29.92 -17.96 -26.00
C SER A 311 30.73 -18.46 -27.18
N LEU A 312 30.93 -17.62 -28.19
CA LEU A 312 31.59 -17.96 -29.45
C LEU A 312 32.66 -16.94 -29.82
N THR A 313 33.71 -17.42 -30.49
CA THR A 313 34.73 -16.60 -31.15
C THR A 313 34.38 -16.42 -32.63
N GLU A 314 34.83 -15.32 -33.24
CA GLU A 314 34.62 -15.08 -34.68
C GLU A 314 35.18 -16.24 -35.53
N GLY A 315 34.33 -16.79 -36.40
CA GLY A 315 34.61 -17.99 -37.19
C GLY A 315 34.51 -19.31 -36.40
N GLY A 316 34.27 -19.25 -35.10
CA GLY A 316 34.05 -20.39 -34.22
C GLY A 316 32.65 -21.00 -34.38
N THR A 317 32.56 -22.31 -34.15
CA THR A 317 31.32 -23.07 -34.24
C THR A 317 30.87 -23.52 -32.85
N GLY A 318 29.58 -23.33 -32.52
CA GLY A 318 28.92 -23.95 -31.36
C GLY A 318 27.77 -24.86 -31.79
N SER A 319 27.31 -25.74 -30.89
CA SER A 319 26.21 -26.67 -31.17
C SER A 319 25.09 -26.56 -30.14
N ILE A 320 23.86 -26.79 -30.59
CA ILE A 320 22.70 -27.02 -29.72
C ILE A 320 22.12 -28.39 -30.09
N ARG A 321 21.85 -29.19 -29.05
CA ARG A 321 21.22 -30.49 -29.18
C ARG A 321 20.03 -30.57 -28.23
N ILE A 322 18.87 -30.94 -28.75
CA ILE A 322 17.62 -31.06 -28.01
C ILE A 322 17.08 -32.48 -28.17
N ILE A 323 16.73 -33.13 -27.07
CA ILE A 323 16.09 -34.45 -27.02
C ILE A 323 14.76 -34.32 -26.29
N PRO A 324 13.67 -34.90 -26.81
CA PRO A 324 12.39 -34.98 -26.10
C PRO A 324 12.55 -35.65 -24.74
N ARG A 325 12.15 -34.95 -23.69
CA ARG A 325 11.91 -35.52 -22.36
C ARG A 325 10.45 -35.95 -22.25
N GLU A 326 9.56 -35.14 -22.81
CA GLU A 326 8.11 -35.35 -22.82
C GLU A 326 7.52 -35.19 -24.22
N THR A 327 6.33 -35.74 -24.44
CA THR A 327 5.70 -35.77 -25.77
C THR A 327 4.72 -34.62 -25.96
N GLY A 328 4.70 -34.00 -27.14
CA GLY A 328 3.65 -33.07 -27.55
C GLY A 328 4.07 -31.61 -27.72
N ALA A 329 5.19 -31.17 -27.15
CA ALA A 329 5.72 -29.82 -27.40
C ALA A 329 6.04 -29.65 -28.89
N ILE A 330 5.75 -28.46 -29.45
CA ILE A 330 6.05 -28.12 -30.84
C ILE A 330 7.07 -26.99 -30.86
N MET A 331 8.24 -27.24 -31.45
CA MET A 331 9.24 -26.21 -31.72
C MET A 331 9.06 -25.71 -33.14
N ASP A 332 8.95 -24.39 -33.30
CA ASP A 332 8.67 -23.76 -34.58
C ASP A 332 9.91 -23.10 -35.16
N ARG A 333 10.56 -22.21 -34.40
CA ARG A 333 11.63 -21.37 -34.94
C ARG A 333 12.71 -21.08 -33.91
N PHE A 334 13.95 -20.90 -34.34
CA PHE A 334 15.07 -20.49 -33.48
C PHE A 334 15.62 -19.13 -33.88
N ILE A 335 16.03 -18.33 -32.89
CA ILE A 335 16.82 -17.12 -33.07
C ILE A 335 18.06 -17.19 -32.18
N ILE A 336 19.22 -17.03 -32.80
CA ILE A 336 20.49 -16.93 -32.08
C ILE A 336 21.03 -15.52 -32.30
N THR A 337 21.29 -14.78 -31.23
CA THR A 337 21.73 -13.39 -31.36
C THR A 337 22.71 -12.93 -30.28
N ALA A 338 23.74 -12.18 -30.68
CA ALA A 338 24.65 -11.48 -29.79
C ALA A 338 24.05 -10.20 -29.17
N ASN A 339 22.85 -9.78 -29.58
CA ASN A 339 22.12 -8.71 -28.93
C ASN A 339 21.45 -9.25 -27.66
N LEU A 340 22.10 -9.05 -26.51
CA LEU A 340 21.64 -9.64 -25.24
C LEU A 340 20.32 -9.05 -24.74
N SER A 341 19.98 -7.83 -25.16
CA SER A 341 18.73 -7.13 -24.84
C SER A 341 17.59 -7.46 -25.81
N TYR A 342 17.84 -8.22 -26.87
CA TYR A 342 16.81 -8.61 -27.84
C TYR A 342 15.89 -9.69 -27.27
N MET A 343 14.59 -9.38 -27.24
CA MET A 343 13.51 -10.32 -26.93
C MET A 343 12.57 -10.45 -28.14
N PRO A 344 12.51 -11.63 -28.80
CA PRO A 344 11.66 -11.81 -29.97
C PRO A 344 10.17 -11.82 -29.62
N SER A 345 9.35 -11.31 -30.53
CA SER A 345 7.88 -11.35 -30.46
C SER A 345 7.28 -11.77 -31.81
N GLY A 346 5.98 -12.12 -31.83
CA GLY A 346 5.30 -12.54 -33.06
C GLY A 346 6.02 -13.72 -33.76
N MET A 347 6.35 -13.54 -35.05
CA MET A 347 7.09 -14.53 -35.84
C MET A 347 8.62 -14.46 -35.65
N GLY A 348 9.13 -13.50 -34.88
CA GLY A 348 10.56 -13.25 -34.71
C GLY A 348 11.17 -12.58 -35.95
N GLU A 349 11.76 -11.40 -35.74
CA GLU A 349 12.55 -10.70 -36.76
C GLU A 349 14.01 -10.68 -36.33
N LEU A 350 14.94 -11.02 -37.22
CA LEU A 350 16.37 -10.98 -36.91
C LEU A 350 16.76 -9.60 -36.36
N PRO A 351 17.37 -9.51 -35.16
CA PRO A 351 17.87 -8.23 -34.69
C PRO A 351 18.96 -7.74 -35.63
N SER A 352 18.79 -6.53 -36.16
CA SER A 352 19.91 -5.75 -36.70
C SER A 352 20.98 -5.60 -35.61
N GLU A 353 22.24 -5.40 -36.00
CA GLU A 353 23.34 -5.21 -35.05
C GLU A 353 22.98 -4.12 -34.03
N ALA A 354 22.71 -4.52 -32.77
CA ALA A 354 22.13 -3.68 -31.71
C ALA A 354 20.72 -3.15 -32.08
N GLY A 355 19.76 -2.96 -31.18
CA GLY A 355 19.84 -1.93 -30.15
C GLY A 355 20.00 -0.50 -30.69
N SER A 356 20.12 -0.29 -32.01
CA SER A 356 20.70 0.92 -32.60
C SER A 356 19.74 1.76 -33.43
N SER A 357 18.46 1.40 -33.54
CA SER A 357 17.50 2.18 -34.34
C SER A 357 16.20 2.43 -33.59
N VAL A 358 15.80 3.70 -33.50
CA VAL A 358 14.50 4.11 -32.99
C VAL A 358 13.38 3.54 -33.87
N ILE A 359 12.41 2.88 -33.22
CA ILE A 359 11.23 2.29 -33.86
C ILE A 359 10.19 3.40 -34.07
N PRO A 360 9.76 3.66 -35.32
CA PRO A 360 8.73 4.66 -35.60
C PRO A 360 7.37 4.27 -35.01
N PHE A 361 6.64 5.26 -34.50
CA PHE A 361 5.28 5.09 -33.99
C PHE A 361 4.25 5.10 -35.14
N PRO A 362 3.11 4.40 -35.01
CA PRO A 362 2.07 4.38 -36.03
C PRO A 362 1.48 5.77 -36.29
N GLU A 363 1.50 6.20 -37.54
CA GLU A 363 0.92 7.48 -37.96
C GLU A 363 -0.62 7.39 -38.00
N GLY A 364 -1.30 8.40 -37.45
CA GLY A 364 -2.75 8.58 -37.59
C GLY A 364 -3.63 7.68 -36.71
N GLN A 365 -3.06 6.95 -35.74
CA GLN A 365 -3.85 6.16 -34.77
C GLN A 365 -4.69 7.04 -33.84
N TYR A 366 -4.12 8.18 -33.41
CA TYR A 366 -4.80 9.17 -32.58
C TYR A 366 -4.81 10.54 -33.28
N PRO A 367 -5.77 11.42 -32.94
CA PRO A 367 -5.75 12.81 -33.42
C PRO A 367 -4.46 13.53 -33.01
N LEU A 368 -3.94 14.38 -33.90
CA LEU A 368 -2.76 15.18 -33.56
C LEU A 368 -3.08 16.17 -32.41
N PRO A 369 -2.21 16.27 -31.40
CA PRO A 369 -2.36 17.24 -30.32
C PRO A 369 -2.42 18.69 -30.82
N SER A 370 -3.28 19.51 -30.23
CA SER A 370 -3.32 20.96 -30.50
C SER A 370 -2.20 21.72 -29.79
N ILE A 371 -1.83 21.26 -28.59
CA ILE A 371 -0.68 21.76 -27.83
C ILE A 371 0.52 20.93 -28.29
N THR A 372 1.62 21.58 -28.67
CA THR A 372 2.84 20.90 -29.14
C THR A 372 4.08 21.45 -28.43
N PRO A 373 5.12 20.63 -28.24
CA PRO A 373 6.37 21.09 -27.62
C PRO A 373 7.02 22.22 -28.43
N PRO A 374 7.47 23.31 -27.78
CA PRO A 374 8.18 24.38 -28.47
C PRO A 374 9.59 23.92 -28.89
N PRO A 375 10.20 24.50 -29.95
CA PRO A 375 11.56 24.18 -30.39
C PRO A 375 12.61 24.87 -29.50
N GLU A 376 12.54 24.64 -28.19
CA GLU A 376 13.47 25.12 -27.17
C GLU A 376 13.71 24.06 -26.11
N HIS A 377 14.88 24.10 -25.47
CA HIS A 377 15.24 23.27 -24.32
C HIS A 377 15.80 24.15 -23.20
N PRO A 378 15.50 23.86 -21.92
CA PRO A 378 14.63 22.78 -21.45
C PRO A 378 13.15 23.13 -21.71
N ARG A 379 12.34 22.08 -21.88
CA ARG A 379 10.88 22.16 -22.01
C ARG A 379 10.15 21.09 -21.20
N LEU A 380 10.89 20.17 -20.57
CA LEU A 380 10.37 19.19 -19.63
C LEU A 380 10.45 19.75 -18.21
N MET A 381 9.31 19.80 -17.51
CA MET A 381 9.09 20.33 -16.14
C MET A 381 9.34 21.83 -15.92
N PHE A 382 10.18 22.48 -16.71
CA PHE A 382 10.36 23.94 -16.68
C PHE A 382 10.96 24.43 -18.00
N ARG A 383 10.89 25.75 -18.23
CA ARG A 383 11.55 26.40 -19.37
C ARG A 383 12.65 27.34 -18.94
N ALA A 384 13.45 27.81 -19.89
CA ALA A 384 14.54 28.75 -19.63
C ALA A 384 14.08 30.00 -18.85
N GLN A 385 12.86 30.49 -19.10
CA GLN A 385 12.26 31.62 -18.38
C GLN A 385 11.99 31.37 -16.89
N ASP A 386 11.89 30.11 -16.45
CA ASP A 386 11.53 29.75 -15.08
C ASP A 386 12.76 29.60 -14.18
N MET A 387 13.96 29.44 -14.76
CA MET A 387 15.19 29.07 -14.06
C MET A 387 15.61 30.09 -12.99
N ASP A 388 15.43 31.38 -13.25
CA ASP A 388 15.76 32.43 -12.28
C ASP A 388 14.86 32.36 -11.04
N THR A 389 13.58 32.01 -11.24
CA THR A 389 12.62 31.82 -10.13
C THR A 389 12.98 30.58 -9.33
N ILE A 390 13.32 29.47 -10.00
CA ILE A 390 13.74 28.23 -9.32
C ILE A 390 14.96 28.50 -8.44
N LYS A 391 15.99 29.17 -8.97
CA LYS A 391 17.18 29.55 -8.20
C LYS A 391 16.85 30.46 -7.02
N ALA A 392 15.94 31.41 -7.18
CA ALA A 392 15.50 32.25 -6.07
C ALA A 392 14.78 31.44 -4.98
N ASN A 393 13.93 30.49 -5.36
CA ASN A 393 13.18 29.64 -4.42
C ASN A 393 14.08 28.64 -3.69
N MET A 394 15.20 28.22 -4.30
CA MET A 394 16.22 27.39 -3.63
C MET A 394 16.86 28.09 -2.41
N GLU A 395 16.89 29.43 -2.37
CA GLU A 395 17.46 30.18 -1.24
C GLU A 395 16.50 30.33 -0.05
N ALA A 396 15.24 29.89 -0.19
CA ALA A 396 14.27 29.94 0.90
C ALA A 396 14.57 28.90 1.98
N GLU A 397 14.28 29.24 3.24
CA GLU A 397 14.47 28.34 4.38
C GLU A 397 13.72 27.01 4.21
N GLU A 398 12.51 27.05 3.65
CA GLU A 398 11.69 25.88 3.32
C GLU A 398 12.37 24.90 2.34
N SER A 399 13.30 25.40 1.52
CA SER A 399 14.06 24.61 0.53
C SER A 399 15.38 24.06 1.07
N ALA A 400 15.79 24.42 2.28
CA ALA A 400 17.13 24.12 2.78
C ALA A 400 17.45 22.61 2.83
N ALA A 401 16.47 21.78 3.23
CA ALA A 401 16.63 20.32 3.26
C ALA A 401 16.81 19.73 1.85
N ALA A 402 15.97 20.15 0.90
CA ALA A 402 16.07 19.72 -0.50
C ALA A 402 17.39 20.16 -1.14
N VAL A 403 17.84 21.39 -0.87
CA VAL A 403 19.15 21.89 -1.35
C VAL A 403 20.31 21.09 -0.78
N ALA A 404 20.27 20.75 0.52
CA ALA A 404 21.31 19.95 1.15
C ALA A 404 21.42 18.56 0.50
N GLU A 405 20.29 17.89 0.30
CA GLU A 405 20.22 16.57 -0.33
C GLU A 405 20.63 16.61 -1.81
N PHE A 406 20.14 17.59 -2.57
CA PHE A 406 20.56 17.83 -3.96
C PHE A 406 22.08 18.00 -4.08
N ASN A 407 22.69 18.79 -3.19
CA ASN A 407 24.14 19.00 -3.19
C ASN A 407 24.92 17.73 -2.80
N ALA A 408 24.35 16.85 -1.97
CA ALA A 408 24.96 15.57 -1.65
C ALA A 408 24.93 14.62 -2.86
N LEU A 409 23.77 14.47 -3.51
CA LEU A 409 23.58 13.57 -4.65
C LEU A 409 24.45 13.93 -5.85
N LYS A 410 24.52 15.22 -6.21
CA LYS A 410 25.26 15.64 -7.43
C LYS A 410 26.77 15.40 -7.33
N GLU A 411 27.31 15.33 -6.11
CA GLU A 411 28.72 15.03 -5.83
C GLU A 411 28.99 13.52 -5.70
N GLU A 412 27.96 12.67 -5.63
CA GLU A 412 28.12 11.23 -5.58
C GLU A 412 28.61 10.68 -6.94
N SER A 413 29.57 9.75 -6.89
CA SER A 413 30.12 9.10 -8.09
C SER A 413 29.31 7.87 -8.44
N PHE A 414 28.76 7.82 -9.65
CA PHE A 414 28.04 6.67 -10.18
C PHE A 414 28.20 6.61 -11.71
N ASP A 415 28.58 5.46 -12.25
CA ASP A 415 28.83 5.26 -13.69
C ASP A 415 27.62 4.67 -14.44
N GLY A 416 26.51 4.45 -13.73
CA GLY A 416 25.29 3.86 -14.27
C GLY A 416 25.23 2.34 -14.26
N ASN A 417 26.33 1.62 -13.97
CA ASN A 417 26.29 0.17 -14.00
C ASN A 417 25.68 -0.39 -12.71
N LEU A 418 24.60 -1.15 -12.85
CA LEU A 418 23.99 -1.86 -11.75
C LEU A 418 24.61 -3.26 -11.61
N PRO A 419 24.87 -3.73 -10.37
CA PRO A 419 25.37 -5.08 -10.16
C PRO A 419 24.33 -6.11 -10.62
N GLU A 420 24.78 -7.20 -11.23
CA GLU A 420 23.90 -8.32 -11.57
C GLU A 420 23.30 -8.93 -10.30
N LYS A 421 22.00 -9.21 -10.33
CA LYS A 421 21.25 -9.86 -9.25
C LYS A 421 20.30 -10.91 -9.86
N GLU A 422 20.02 -11.96 -9.09
CA GLU A 422 19.03 -12.99 -9.46
C GLU A 422 17.59 -12.42 -9.53
N THR A 423 17.33 -11.40 -8.71
CA THR A 423 16.11 -10.57 -8.71
C THR A 423 16.42 -9.17 -9.27
N SER A 424 15.45 -8.27 -9.25
CA SER A 424 15.66 -6.90 -9.72
C SER A 424 16.82 -6.20 -9.01
N ASN A 425 17.63 -5.51 -9.81
CA ASN A 425 18.67 -4.60 -9.34
C ASN A 425 18.29 -3.12 -9.47
N TYR A 426 17.01 -2.81 -9.69
CA TYR A 426 16.49 -1.44 -9.73
C TYR A 426 16.83 -0.68 -8.42
N ASP A 427 17.29 0.56 -8.57
CA ASP A 427 17.65 1.46 -7.48
C ASP A 427 17.28 2.91 -7.84
N GLY A 428 16.20 3.41 -7.23
CA GLY A 428 15.71 4.77 -7.49
C GLY A 428 16.61 5.87 -6.92
N GLN A 429 17.42 5.60 -5.89
CA GLN A 429 18.37 6.59 -5.39
C GLN A 429 19.47 6.85 -6.41
N LYS A 430 19.91 5.81 -7.14
CA LYS A 430 20.85 5.94 -8.25
C LYS A 430 20.30 6.75 -9.42
N LEU A 431 18.98 6.66 -9.68
CA LEU A 431 18.32 7.57 -10.62
C LEU A 431 18.32 9.02 -10.10
N GLY A 432 18.10 9.24 -8.80
CA GLY A 432 18.21 10.57 -8.18
C GLY A 432 19.59 11.23 -8.31
N ILE A 433 20.69 10.44 -8.31
CA ILE A 433 22.04 10.95 -8.60
C ILE A 433 22.14 11.46 -10.05
N ILE A 434 21.58 10.68 -11.00
CA ILE A 434 21.58 11.02 -12.43
C ILE A 434 20.76 12.30 -12.66
N GLU A 435 19.56 12.39 -12.09
CA GLU A 435 18.68 13.56 -12.10
C GLU A 435 19.41 14.79 -11.54
N ALA A 436 20.02 14.68 -10.36
CA ALA A 436 20.74 15.79 -9.71
C ALA A 436 21.91 16.31 -10.57
N LYS A 437 22.66 15.43 -11.24
CA LYS A 437 23.76 15.84 -12.13
C LYS A 437 23.24 16.55 -13.39
N ALA A 438 22.18 16.03 -14.01
CA ALA A 438 21.54 16.70 -15.15
C ALA A 438 20.98 18.08 -14.75
N PHE A 439 20.36 18.17 -13.57
CA PHE A 439 19.83 19.42 -13.03
C PHE A 439 20.94 20.45 -12.73
N ASP A 440 22.08 20.00 -12.17
CA ASP A 440 23.24 20.86 -11.94
C ASP A 440 23.82 21.43 -13.25
N TYR A 441 23.87 20.61 -14.31
CA TYR A 441 24.27 21.09 -15.64
C TYR A 441 23.33 22.17 -16.16
N ILE A 442 22.02 21.93 -16.20
CA ILE A 442 21.11 22.90 -16.79
C ILE A 442 21.05 24.19 -15.97
N MET A 443 21.14 24.11 -14.64
CA MET A 443 21.12 25.30 -13.78
C MET A 443 22.45 26.08 -13.77
N TYR A 444 23.60 25.41 -13.84
CA TYR A 444 24.90 26.03 -13.55
C TYR A 444 25.98 25.83 -14.64
N GLY A 445 25.70 25.07 -15.70
CA GLY A 445 26.59 24.87 -16.85
C GLY A 445 27.72 23.85 -16.60
N ASN A 446 27.54 22.91 -15.67
CA ASN A 446 28.54 21.90 -15.36
C ASN A 446 28.58 20.77 -16.42
N GLU A 447 29.38 20.96 -17.47
CA GLU A 447 29.49 19.99 -18.58
C GLU A 447 29.98 18.61 -18.14
N GLN A 448 30.77 18.50 -17.06
CA GLN A 448 31.20 17.20 -16.54
C GLN A 448 30.01 16.42 -16.00
N HIS A 449 29.18 17.04 -15.17
CA HIS A 449 27.97 16.41 -14.65
C HIS A 449 27.00 16.02 -15.77
N ALA A 450 26.89 16.83 -16.83
CA ALA A 450 26.10 16.47 -18.00
C ALA A 450 26.58 15.16 -18.65
N ARG A 451 27.90 15.03 -18.87
CA ARG A 451 28.49 13.82 -19.47
C ARG A 451 28.36 12.60 -18.56
N GLU A 452 28.54 12.77 -17.26
CA GLU A 452 28.32 11.71 -16.27
C GLU A 452 26.86 11.24 -16.28
N ALA A 453 25.88 12.15 -16.30
CA ALA A 453 24.47 11.81 -16.34
C ALA A 453 24.08 11.07 -17.65
N ILE A 454 24.55 11.55 -18.80
CA ILE A 454 24.30 10.93 -20.12
C ILE A 454 24.83 9.49 -20.17
N GLU A 455 26.07 9.24 -19.75
CA GLU A 455 26.63 7.89 -19.77
C GLU A 455 25.97 7.00 -18.71
N ALA A 456 25.71 7.54 -17.52
CA ALA A 456 25.10 6.78 -16.44
C ALA A 456 23.69 6.31 -16.77
N ILE A 457 22.83 7.15 -17.38
CA ILE A 457 21.46 6.72 -17.72
C ILE A 457 21.46 5.63 -18.79
N LYS A 458 22.35 5.70 -19.77
CA LYS A 458 22.51 4.66 -20.80
C LYS A 458 22.95 3.34 -20.17
N ASN A 459 23.94 3.36 -19.28
CA ASN A 459 24.41 2.17 -18.58
C ASN A 459 23.35 1.60 -17.63
N TYR A 460 22.61 2.46 -16.93
CA TYR A 460 21.53 2.05 -16.03
C TYR A 460 20.45 1.34 -16.82
N ALA A 461 19.97 1.92 -17.91
CA ALA A 461 18.94 1.32 -18.76
C ALA A 461 19.37 -0.03 -19.36
N ARG A 462 20.66 -0.22 -19.66
CA ARG A 462 21.20 -1.50 -20.17
C ARG A 462 21.33 -2.59 -19.11
N THR A 463 21.66 -2.20 -17.88
CA THR A 463 22.02 -3.15 -16.80
C THR A 463 20.89 -3.39 -15.80
N CYS A 464 19.85 -2.57 -15.81
CA CYS A 464 18.69 -2.73 -14.93
C CYS A 464 17.85 -3.95 -15.34
N THR A 465 17.57 -4.83 -14.37
CA THR A 465 16.68 -5.97 -14.47
C THR A 465 15.49 -5.76 -13.53
N TYR A 466 14.33 -6.31 -13.89
CA TYR A 466 13.07 -6.11 -13.17
C TYR A 466 12.49 -7.43 -12.63
N ILE A 467 13.34 -8.46 -12.49
CA ILE A 467 12.92 -9.82 -12.15
C ILE A 467 12.35 -9.87 -10.73
N GLY A 468 11.18 -10.49 -10.57
CA GLY A 468 10.56 -10.72 -9.26
C GLY A 468 9.89 -9.50 -8.62
N LEU A 469 9.81 -8.35 -9.32
CA LEU A 469 9.06 -7.19 -8.86
C LEU A 469 7.56 -7.32 -9.16
N HIS A 470 6.74 -6.93 -8.19
CA HIS A 470 5.32 -6.64 -8.39
C HIS A 470 5.17 -5.23 -9.00
N ASP A 471 4.18 -5.03 -9.89
CA ASP A 471 3.93 -3.76 -10.61
C ASP A 471 5.19 -3.11 -11.22
N TYR A 472 6.08 -3.96 -11.77
CA TYR A 472 7.41 -3.59 -12.27
C TYR A 472 7.42 -2.47 -13.34
N THR A 473 6.27 -2.18 -13.96
CA THR A 473 6.10 -1.11 -14.95
C THR A 473 6.36 0.27 -14.37
N ARG A 474 6.15 0.47 -13.07
CA ARG A 474 6.37 1.76 -12.41
C ARG A 474 7.86 2.07 -12.25
N GLN A 475 8.66 1.06 -11.95
CA GLN A 475 10.13 1.14 -11.91
C GLN A 475 10.69 1.35 -13.32
N MET A 476 10.18 0.61 -14.30
CA MET A 476 10.52 0.82 -15.72
C MET A 476 10.22 2.26 -16.15
N GLY A 477 9.03 2.75 -15.81
CA GLY A 477 8.58 4.11 -16.06
C GLY A 477 9.48 5.18 -15.43
N HIS A 478 9.95 4.98 -14.20
CA HIS A 478 10.90 5.89 -13.55
C HIS A 478 12.23 6.02 -14.32
N VAL A 479 12.71 4.94 -14.94
CA VAL A 479 13.89 4.98 -15.82
C VAL A 479 13.60 5.81 -17.08
N LEU A 480 12.44 5.62 -17.71
CA LEU A 480 12.00 6.43 -18.86
C LEU A 480 11.91 7.91 -18.51
N PHE A 481 11.36 8.22 -17.34
CA PHE A 481 11.21 9.59 -16.84
C PHE A 481 12.57 10.25 -16.63
N THR A 482 13.49 9.59 -15.92
CA THR A 482 14.85 10.10 -15.69
C THR A 482 15.62 10.25 -17.02
N ALA A 483 15.43 9.33 -17.96
CA ALA A 483 16.02 9.44 -19.30
C ALA A 483 15.49 10.65 -20.07
N ALA A 484 14.20 10.99 -19.94
CA ALA A 484 13.61 12.18 -20.53
C ALA A 484 14.19 13.48 -19.92
N GLU A 485 14.41 13.51 -18.61
CA GLU A 485 15.08 14.63 -17.91
C GLU A 485 16.51 14.83 -18.43
N VAL A 486 17.30 13.75 -18.48
CA VAL A 486 18.67 13.81 -19.02
C VAL A 486 18.65 14.26 -20.49
N TYR A 487 17.72 13.74 -21.30
CA TYR A 487 17.62 14.11 -22.71
C TYR A 487 17.34 15.60 -22.88
N ASP A 488 16.33 16.12 -22.17
CA ASP A 488 15.88 17.50 -22.30
C ASP A 488 16.87 18.51 -21.70
N TRP A 489 17.36 18.24 -20.49
CA TRP A 489 18.20 19.16 -19.74
C TRP A 489 19.65 19.16 -20.25
N CYS A 490 20.15 18.03 -20.75
CA CYS A 490 21.48 17.92 -21.36
C CYS A 490 21.47 18.09 -22.88
N TYR A 491 20.33 18.45 -23.49
CA TYR A 491 20.16 18.54 -24.95
C TYR A 491 21.29 19.25 -25.71
N PRO A 492 21.83 20.41 -25.25
CA PRO A 492 22.88 21.12 -25.99
C PRO A 492 24.21 20.36 -26.12
N VAL A 493 24.46 19.34 -25.29
CA VAL A 493 25.70 18.56 -25.30
C VAL A 493 25.51 17.13 -25.80
N LEU A 494 24.27 16.66 -26.02
CA LEU A 494 24.02 15.35 -26.63
C LEU A 494 24.58 15.28 -28.05
N THR A 495 25.18 14.16 -28.39
CA THR A 495 25.49 13.80 -29.78
C THR A 495 24.27 13.17 -30.46
N ASP A 496 24.24 13.11 -31.79
CA ASP A 496 23.17 12.42 -32.52
C ASP A 496 23.09 10.93 -32.12
N GLU A 497 24.23 10.31 -31.80
CA GLU A 497 24.31 8.93 -31.29
C GLU A 497 23.71 8.81 -29.89
N ASP A 498 24.00 9.76 -28.98
CA ASP A 498 23.37 9.79 -27.66
C ASP A 498 21.84 9.91 -27.78
N LYS A 499 21.37 10.77 -28.69
CA LYS A 499 19.94 10.99 -28.92
C LYS A 499 19.24 9.74 -29.41
N GLU A 500 19.80 9.06 -30.42
CA GLU A 500 19.24 7.83 -30.97
C GLU A 500 19.25 6.71 -29.93
N GLU A 501 20.36 6.55 -29.21
CA GLU A 501 20.55 5.47 -28.25
C GLU A 501 19.63 5.59 -27.02
N ILE A 502 19.50 6.78 -26.43
CA ILE A 502 18.61 6.99 -25.27
C ILE A 502 17.17 6.63 -25.64
N VAL A 503 16.70 7.06 -26.81
CA VAL A 503 15.34 6.77 -27.28
C VAL A 503 15.18 5.27 -27.55
N ALA A 504 16.13 4.62 -28.22
CA ALA A 504 16.07 3.19 -28.48
C ALA A 504 16.03 2.35 -27.18
N LEU A 505 16.81 2.73 -26.17
CA LEU A 505 16.79 2.09 -24.85
C LEU A 505 15.43 2.25 -24.16
N CYS A 506 14.85 3.46 -24.18
CA CYS A 506 13.53 3.71 -23.60
C CYS A 506 12.44 2.90 -24.31
N GLN A 507 12.47 2.80 -25.64
CA GLN A 507 11.55 1.96 -26.40
C GLN A 507 11.73 0.47 -26.08
N GLY A 508 12.97 0.02 -25.88
CA GLY A 508 13.29 -1.33 -25.44
C GLY A 508 12.68 -1.70 -24.08
N ILE A 509 12.73 -0.77 -23.11
CA ILE A 509 12.02 -0.92 -21.83
C ILE A 509 10.51 -0.92 -22.06
N GLY A 510 10.01 0.01 -22.88
CA GLY A 510 8.62 0.17 -23.26
C GLY A 510 7.93 -1.09 -23.78
N LEU A 511 8.66 -1.94 -24.53
CA LEU A 511 8.17 -3.24 -25.03
C LEU A 511 7.70 -4.18 -23.92
N ASN A 512 8.17 -3.99 -22.68
CA ASN A 512 7.85 -4.82 -21.53
C ASN A 512 6.86 -4.15 -20.57
N MET A 513 6.48 -2.89 -20.81
CA MET A 513 5.48 -2.21 -20.00
C MET A 513 4.08 -2.77 -20.30
N GLU A 514 3.21 -2.84 -19.29
CA GLU A 514 1.86 -3.39 -19.42
C GLU A 514 0.97 -2.59 -20.38
N ILE A 515 1.21 -1.28 -20.49
CA ILE A 515 0.53 -0.43 -21.49
C ILE A 515 0.92 -0.79 -22.94
N GLY A 516 1.99 -1.57 -23.09
CA GLY A 516 2.54 -2.04 -24.36
C GLY A 516 3.39 -1.00 -25.09
N PHE A 517 3.93 -1.42 -26.23
CA PHE A 517 4.65 -0.57 -27.16
C PHE A 517 4.13 -0.78 -28.60
N PRO A 518 3.67 0.28 -29.28
CA PRO A 518 3.45 1.63 -28.75
C PRO A 518 2.36 1.62 -27.64
N PRO A 519 2.35 2.60 -26.72
CA PRO A 519 1.56 2.60 -25.48
C PRO A 519 0.05 2.83 -25.73
N SER A 520 -0.61 1.83 -26.29
CA SER A 520 -2.04 1.83 -26.67
C SER A 520 -2.92 0.87 -25.88
N GLY A 521 -2.34 0.01 -25.03
CA GLY A 521 -3.08 -0.93 -24.20
C GLY A 521 -3.76 -0.27 -22.99
N GLN A 522 -4.56 -1.06 -22.28
CA GLN A 522 -5.25 -0.71 -21.02
C GLN A 522 -6.31 0.41 -21.13
N SER A 523 -7.14 0.54 -20.09
CA SER A 523 -8.25 1.50 -20.01
C SER A 523 -7.75 2.94 -19.82
N ALA A 524 -8.48 3.90 -20.39
CA ALA A 524 -8.32 5.33 -20.09
C ALA A 524 -9.11 5.77 -18.85
N VAL A 525 -9.94 4.92 -18.25
CA VAL A 525 -10.76 5.22 -17.06
C VAL A 525 -10.05 4.82 -15.77
N CYS A 526 -9.50 3.60 -15.72
CA CYS A 526 -8.86 3.05 -14.54
C CYS A 526 -7.67 2.14 -14.92
N GLY A 527 -7.05 1.51 -13.91
CA GLY A 527 -5.91 0.61 -14.09
C GLY A 527 -4.58 1.34 -14.32
N HIS A 528 -3.52 0.58 -14.59
CA HIS A 528 -2.14 1.07 -14.59
C HIS A 528 -1.81 2.07 -15.73
N ALA A 529 -2.62 2.16 -16.78
CA ALA A 529 -2.45 3.22 -17.79
C ALA A 529 -2.92 4.59 -17.29
N GLY A 530 -3.84 4.62 -16.33
CA GLY A 530 -4.23 5.81 -15.58
C GLY A 530 -3.27 6.19 -14.45
N GLU A 531 -2.10 5.53 -14.37
CA GLU A 531 -1.00 5.86 -13.46
C GLU A 531 0.16 6.52 -14.25
N MET A 532 1.40 6.32 -13.81
CA MET A 532 2.58 7.01 -14.34
C MET A 532 2.92 6.65 -15.80
N GLN A 533 2.64 5.40 -16.24
CA GLN A 533 3.11 4.87 -17.53
C GLN A 533 2.84 5.85 -18.69
N LEU A 534 1.60 6.31 -18.83
CA LEU A 534 1.24 7.30 -19.85
C LEU A 534 1.37 8.73 -19.33
N LEU A 535 0.82 9.01 -18.14
CA LEU A 535 0.58 10.37 -17.66
C LEU A 535 1.85 11.11 -17.20
N ARG A 536 2.93 10.36 -16.95
CA ARG A 536 4.25 10.91 -16.61
C ARG A 536 5.33 10.38 -17.55
N ASP A 537 5.48 9.07 -17.66
CA ASP A 537 6.72 8.46 -18.18
C ASP A 537 6.83 8.61 -19.71
N TRP A 538 5.86 8.05 -20.46
CA TRP A 538 5.81 8.20 -21.91
C TRP A 538 5.59 9.64 -22.34
N LEU A 539 4.75 10.39 -21.62
CA LEU A 539 4.49 11.79 -21.93
C LEU A 539 5.76 12.64 -21.78
N SER A 540 6.58 12.39 -20.76
CA SER A 540 7.86 13.10 -20.57
C SER A 540 8.85 12.79 -21.68
N LEU A 541 9.03 11.51 -22.04
CA LEU A 541 9.91 11.12 -23.15
C LEU A 541 9.44 11.74 -24.46
N ALA A 542 8.14 11.74 -24.72
CA ALA A 542 7.54 12.33 -25.91
C ALA A 542 7.76 13.85 -26.00
N ILE A 543 7.67 14.57 -24.87
CA ILE A 543 7.96 16.01 -24.80
C ILE A 543 9.45 16.27 -25.06
N ALA A 544 10.34 15.53 -24.38
CA ALA A 544 11.78 15.73 -24.49
C ALA A 544 12.29 15.51 -25.93
N THR A 545 11.80 14.48 -26.61
CA THR A 545 12.37 13.98 -27.88
C THR A 545 11.69 14.53 -29.15
N TYR A 546 10.78 15.49 -29.00
CA TYR A 546 9.89 15.95 -30.09
C TYR A 546 10.60 16.48 -31.34
N ASP A 547 11.80 17.05 -31.20
CA ASP A 547 12.52 17.67 -32.33
C ASP A 547 13.04 16.61 -33.31
N GLU A 548 13.49 15.46 -32.79
CA GLU A 548 14.02 14.34 -33.55
C GLU A 548 12.93 13.29 -33.88
N TYR A 549 12.01 13.05 -32.94
CA TYR A 549 11.02 11.96 -33.01
C TYR A 549 9.59 12.46 -32.71
N PRO A 550 9.03 13.35 -33.54
CA PRO A 550 7.71 13.95 -33.30
C PRO A 550 6.55 12.94 -33.34
N ASP A 551 6.76 11.78 -33.97
CA ASP A 551 5.80 10.68 -34.02
C ASP A 551 5.50 10.10 -32.63
N ILE A 552 6.47 10.08 -31.72
CA ILE A 552 6.27 9.65 -30.32
C ILE A 552 5.22 10.55 -29.64
N TYR A 553 5.38 11.88 -29.74
CA TYR A 553 4.42 12.84 -29.17
C TYR A 553 3.07 12.84 -29.87
N ASN A 554 3.07 12.73 -31.20
CA ASN A 554 1.82 12.67 -31.96
C ASN A 554 0.95 11.47 -31.51
N PHE A 555 1.58 10.36 -31.15
CA PHE A 555 0.88 9.19 -30.62
C PHE A 555 0.52 9.33 -29.14
N VAL A 556 1.51 9.58 -28.27
CA VAL A 556 1.34 9.62 -26.81
C VAL A 556 0.46 10.79 -26.41
N GLY A 557 0.80 12.00 -26.88
CA GLY A 557 -0.01 13.19 -26.68
C GLY A 557 -1.38 13.04 -27.34
N GLY A 558 -1.45 12.43 -28.53
CA GLY A 558 -2.71 12.20 -29.23
C GLY A 558 -3.69 11.38 -28.38
N ARG A 559 -3.22 10.24 -27.85
CA ARG A 559 -4.01 9.40 -26.94
C ARG A 559 -4.39 10.13 -25.65
N PHE A 560 -3.43 10.81 -25.03
CA PHE A 560 -3.64 11.58 -23.80
C PHE A 560 -4.78 12.59 -23.95
N PHE A 561 -4.73 13.44 -24.98
CA PHE A 561 -5.74 14.46 -25.22
C PHE A 561 -7.08 13.89 -25.70
N SER A 562 -7.09 12.81 -26.49
CA SER A 562 -8.34 12.28 -27.04
C SER A 562 -9.08 11.30 -26.12
N GLU A 563 -8.38 10.62 -25.21
CA GLU A 563 -8.97 9.59 -24.35
C GLU A 563 -8.91 9.94 -22.86
N PHE A 564 -7.75 10.33 -22.33
CA PHE A 564 -7.54 10.52 -20.89
C PHE A 564 -8.13 11.84 -20.39
N VAL A 565 -7.89 12.94 -21.11
CA VAL A 565 -8.41 14.26 -20.73
C VAL A 565 -9.95 14.31 -20.64
N PRO A 566 -10.72 13.81 -21.62
CA PRO A 566 -12.17 13.80 -21.53
C PRO A 566 -12.72 12.99 -20.35
N VAL A 567 -12.10 11.85 -20.04
CA VAL A 567 -12.50 11.01 -18.90
C VAL A 567 -12.32 11.76 -17.59
N ARG A 568 -11.14 12.36 -17.36
CA ARG A 568 -10.86 13.12 -16.13
C ARG A 568 -11.77 14.33 -16.03
N ASN A 569 -11.91 15.11 -17.11
CA ASN A 569 -12.77 16.30 -17.10
C ASN A 569 -14.23 15.96 -16.80
N TYR A 570 -14.71 14.79 -17.22
CA TYR A 570 -16.04 14.33 -16.84
C TYR A 570 -16.12 14.01 -15.35
N TRP A 571 -15.13 13.30 -14.77
CA TRP A 571 -15.20 12.91 -13.37
C TRP A 571 -14.89 14.08 -12.41
N PHE A 572 -13.95 14.96 -12.75
CA PHE A 572 -13.55 16.11 -11.92
C PHE A 572 -14.68 17.09 -11.63
N THR A 573 -15.81 17.04 -12.36
CA THR A 573 -17.01 17.80 -11.98
C THR A 573 -17.53 17.42 -10.60
N SER A 574 -17.22 16.21 -10.12
CA SER A 574 -17.54 15.77 -8.75
C SER A 574 -16.65 16.38 -7.67
N GLU A 575 -15.54 17.04 -8.04
CA GLU A 575 -14.53 17.52 -7.10
C GLU A 575 -13.92 16.40 -6.21
N ALA A 576 -13.94 15.16 -6.69
CA ALA A 576 -13.45 13.99 -5.98
C ALA A 576 -12.86 12.96 -6.96
N HIS A 577 -12.30 11.87 -6.44
CA HIS A 577 -11.76 10.75 -7.20
C HIS A 577 -12.51 9.44 -6.89
N HIS A 578 -12.74 8.58 -7.89
CA HIS A 578 -13.54 7.35 -7.76
C HIS A 578 -12.81 6.14 -7.17
N GLN A 579 -11.47 6.17 -7.14
CA GLN A 579 -10.64 4.99 -6.80
C GLN A 579 -10.30 4.84 -5.33
N GLY A 580 -11.11 5.42 -4.44
CA GLY A 580 -10.93 5.29 -3.00
C GLY A 580 -9.81 6.15 -2.40
N SER A 581 -9.66 6.03 -1.09
CA SER A 581 -8.72 6.81 -0.28
C SER A 581 -7.26 6.52 -0.64
N ALA A 582 -6.92 5.24 -0.85
CA ALA A 582 -5.55 4.82 -1.08
C ALA A 582 -5.11 5.07 -2.53
N TYR A 583 -5.73 4.39 -3.48
CA TYR A 583 -5.32 4.50 -4.88
C TYR A 583 -5.71 5.83 -5.52
N GLY A 584 -6.84 6.42 -5.11
CA GLY A 584 -7.25 7.72 -5.62
C GLY A 584 -6.22 8.79 -5.34
N SER A 585 -5.70 8.85 -4.11
CA SER A 585 -4.69 9.83 -3.72
C SER A 585 -3.29 9.49 -4.24
N SER A 586 -2.76 8.32 -3.87
CA SER A 586 -1.33 8.01 -4.02
C SER A 586 -0.92 7.64 -5.44
N SER A 587 -1.84 7.11 -6.25
CA SER A 587 -1.46 6.45 -7.51
C SER A 587 -2.19 6.96 -8.74
N ARG A 588 -3.34 7.63 -8.58
CA ARG A 588 -4.12 8.14 -9.70
C ARG A 588 -4.05 9.66 -9.79
N HIS A 589 -4.52 10.37 -8.78
CA HIS A 589 -4.59 11.82 -8.84
C HIS A 589 -3.22 12.50 -8.89
N GLU A 590 -2.20 11.92 -8.24
CA GLU A 590 -0.82 12.39 -8.40
C GLU A 590 -0.36 12.34 -9.87
N CYS A 591 -0.67 11.25 -10.58
CA CYS A 591 -0.32 11.09 -11.99
C CYS A 591 -1.06 12.10 -12.89
N GLU A 592 -2.31 12.43 -12.54
CA GLU A 592 -3.09 13.46 -13.22
C GLU A 592 -2.46 14.84 -13.01
N LEU A 593 -2.04 15.17 -11.79
CA LEU A 593 -1.30 16.38 -11.47
C LEU A 593 0.03 16.45 -12.23
N TRP A 594 0.76 15.34 -12.35
CA TRP A 594 1.96 15.26 -13.19
C TRP A 594 1.68 15.67 -14.64
N SER A 595 0.68 15.08 -15.29
CA SER A 595 0.35 15.43 -16.67
C SER A 595 -0.09 16.90 -16.83
N GLN A 596 -0.80 17.46 -15.83
CA GLN A 596 -1.14 18.87 -15.79
C GLN A 596 0.11 19.75 -15.68
N TRP A 597 1.05 19.42 -14.80
CA TRP A 597 2.31 20.13 -14.65
C TRP A 597 3.18 20.06 -15.90
N LEU A 598 3.34 18.88 -16.49
CA LEU A 598 4.16 18.66 -17.68
C LEU A 598 3.67 19.51 -18.86
N ILE A 599 2.37 19.48 -19.16
CA ILE A 599 1.81 20.27 -20.26
C ILE A 599 1.84 21.77 -19.94
N TYR A 600 1.52 22.17 -18.70
CA TYR A 600 1.53 23.58 -18.30
C TYR A 600 2.93 24.18 -18.36
N ARG A 601 3.96 23.48 -17.87
CA ARG A 601 5.33 23.96 -17.90
C ARG A 601 5.89 24.04 -19.31
N MET A 602 5.51 23.09 -20.17
CA MET A 602 5.88 23.09 -21.58
C MET A 602 5.22 24.23 -22.38
N SER A 603 3.94 24.53 -22.13
CA SER A 603 3.11 25.36 -23.03
C SER A 603 2.53 26.64 -22.42
N GLY A 604 2.38 26.70 -21.11
CA GLY A 604 1.59 27.70 -20.39
C GLY A 604 0.08 27.45 -20.39
N GLU A 605 -0.39 26.35 -20.98
CA GLU A 605 -1.81 25.99 -21.07
C GLU A 605 -2.21 24.92 -20.04
N THR A 606 -3.42 25.03 -19.50
CA THR A 606 -4.01 24.01 -18.62
C THR A 606 -4.78 22.98 -19.44
N VAL A 607 -4.80 21.71 -19.00
CA VAL A 607 -5.45 20.62 -19.75
C VAL A 607 -6.74 20.15 -19.10
N TYR A 608 -6.81 20.19 -17.78
CA TYR A 608 -8.00 19.81 -17.03
C TYR A 608 -8.85 21.03 -16.63
N ILE A 609 -10.10 20.76 -16.28
CA ILE A 609 -11.01 21.76 -15.72
C ILE A 609 -10.57 22.22 -14.31
N PRO A 610 -10.90 23.45 -13.88
CA PRO A 610 -10.45 24.00 -12.59
C PRO A 610 -10.81 23.16 -11.35
N GLU A 611 -11.90 22.40 -11.42
CA GLU A 611 -12.41 21.53 -10.36
C GLU A 611 -11.42 20.43 -9.97
N MET A 612 -10.43 20.12 -10.82
CA MET A 612 -9.29 19.27 -10.46
C MET A 612 -8.61 19.73 -9.15
N SER A 613 -8.53 21.04 -8.91
CA SER A 613 -7.97 21.59 -7.67
C SER A 613 -8.71 21.15 -6.40
N GLN A 614 -10.01 20.84 -6.54
CA GLN A 614 -10.89 20.50 -5.43
C GLN A 614 -10.82 19.02 -5.05
N VAL A 615 -10.29 18.15 -5.93
CA VAL A 615 -10.20 16.70 -5.70
C VAL A 615 -9.44 16.37 -4.41
N VAL A 616 -8.35 17.10 -4.13
CA VAL A 616 -7.52 16.87 -2.93
C VAL A 616 -8.30 17.13 -1.63
N TYR A 617 -9.34 17.98 -1.67
CA TYR A 617 -10.18 18.22 -0.51
C TYR A 617 -11.03 17.01 -0.11
N GLN A 618 -11.25 16.03 -0.98
CA GLN A 618 -11.86 14.75 -0.60
C GLN A 618 -11.12 14.11 0.59
N TRP A 619 -9.79 14.07 0.54
CA TRP A 619 -8.97 13.46 1.59
C TRP A 619 -8.73 14.39 2.79
N ILE A 620 -8.89 15.71 2.63
CA ILE A 620 -8.89 16.63 3.77
C ILE A 620 -10.18 16.44 4.57
N TYR A 621 -11.34 16.47 3.90
CA TYR A 621 -12.63 16.32 4.55
C TYR A 621 -12.84 14.93 5.14
N THR A 622 -12.33 13.87 4.53
CA THR A 622 -12.41 12.50 5.07
C THR A 622 -11.30 12.16 6.07
N ARG A 623 -10.36 13.09 6.36
CA ARG A 623 -9.35 12.90 7.40
C ARG A 623 -10.00 12.85 8.78
N ARG A 624 -9.85 11.71 9.44
CA ARG A 624 -10.28 11.47 10.81
C ARG A 624 -9.34 12.20 11.77
N PRO A 625 -9.84 12.62 12.94
CA PRO A 625 -9.02 13.24 13.97
C PRO A 625 -7.76 12.44 14.37
N ASP A 626 -7.80 11.11 14.35
CA ASP A 626 -6.64 10.25 14.65
C ASP A 626 -5.53 10.24 13.57
N GLY A 627 -5.65 11.06 12.53
CA GLY A 627 -4.66 11.19 11.44
C GLY A 627 -4.86 10.21 10.28
N GLN A 628 -5.78 9.25 10.40
CA GLN A 628 -6.15 8.29 9.35
C GLN A 628 -7.27 8.86 8.45
N LEU A 629 -7.57 8.23 7.32
CA LEU A 629 -8.73 8.59 6.49
C LEU A 629 -9.95 7.70 6.82
N LEU A 630 -11.16 8.18 6.54
CA LEU A 630 -12.31 7.28 6.39
C LEU A 630 -12.02 6.27 5.27
N ARG A 631 -12.63 5.09 5.40
CA ARG A 631 -12.42 4.00 4.47
C ARG A 631 -13.16 4.30 3.17
N GLU A 632 -12.53 4.12 2.03
CA GLU A 632 -13.24 4.20 0.75
C GLU A 632 -12.50 3.39 -0.31
N GLY A 633 -13.21 2.50 -0.99
CA GLY A 633 -12.63 1.63 -2.00
C GLY A 633 -11.58 0.68 -1.42
N ASP A 634 -10.62 0.29 -2.24
CA ASP A 634 -9.48 -0.52 -1.78
C ASP A 634 -8.58 0.32 -0.88
N ASP A 635 -8.60 0.00 0.41
CA ASP A 635 -7.88 0.74 1.44
C ASP A 635 -6.91 -0.17 2.19
N TYR A 636 -5.61 0.14 2.10
CA TYR A 636 -4.51 -0.53 2.80
C TYR A 636 -3.98 0.30 4.00
N ASN A 637 -4.65 1.41 4.35
CA ASN A 637 -4.21 2.36 5.37
C ASN A 637 -4.14 1.77 6.79
N GLU A 638 -4.94 0.73 7.09
CA GLU A 638 -4.95 0.13 8.44
C GLU A 638 -3.56 -0.39 8.86
N GLY A 639 -2.65 -0.67 7.92
CA GLY A 639 -1.27 -1.11 8.20
C GLY A 639 -0.31 -0.09 8.82
N ILE A 640 -0.65 1.22 8.83
CA ILE A 640 0.30 2.27 9.26
C ILE A 640 0.45 2.32 10.79
N GLY A 641 -0.61 1.96 11.51
CA GLY A 641 -0.68 1.94 12.99
C GLY A 641 -1.51 3.09 13.58
N LYS A 642 -1.95 2.90 14.83
CA LYS A 642 -2.84 3.83 15.56
C LYS A 642 -2.21 5.22 15.74
N ASN A 643 -3.02 6.28 15.65
CA ASN A 643 -2.63 7.67 15.87
C ASN A 643 -1.43 8.14 15.01
N LYS A 644 -1.31 7.60 13.79
CA LYS A 644 -0.30 8.01 12.82
C LYS A 644 -0.96 8.74 11.67
N TYR A 645 -0.28 9.74 11.14
CA TYR A 645 -0.76 10.44 9.96
C TYR A 645 -0.43 9.63 8.71
N TRP A 646 -1.43 9.45 7.86
CA TRP A 646 -1.19 8.92 6.53
C TRP A 646 -0.55 10.02 5.66
N ASN A 647 0.66 9.76 5.17
CA ASN A 647 1.44 10.74 4.40
C ASN A 647 1.46 10.46 2.89
N THR A 648 0.72 9.47 2.38
CA THR A 648 0.69 9.19 0.93
C THR A 648 -0.04 10.28 0.14
N ILE A 649 -0.84 11.12 0.79
CA ILE A 649 -1.48 12.27 0.14
C ILE A 649 -0.53 13.49 0.02
N ALA A 650 0.71 13.41 0.53
CA ALA A 650 1.66 14.51 0.52
C ALA A 650 2.07 14.94 -0.90
N GLY A 651 2.25 13.97 -1.82
CA GLY A 651 2.53 14.25 -3.24
C GLY A 651 1.43 15.11 -3.89
N PRO A 652 0.16 14.63 -3.89
CA PRO A 652 -0.98 15.43 -4.35
C PRO A 652 -1.09 16.81 -3.70
N LEU A 653 -0.92 16.90 -2.37
CA LEU A 653 -0.94 18.19 -1.64
C LEU A 653 0.16 19.13 -2.15
N PHE A 654 1.38 18.64 -2.36
CA PHE A 654 2.49 19.42 -2.88
C PHE A 654 2.20 19.95 -4.29
N TYR A 655 1.85 19.07 -5.22
CA TYR A 655 1.64 19.46 -6.61
C TYR A 655 0.43 20.39 -6.76
N ALA A 656 -0.68 20.12 -6.07
CA ALA A 656 -1.87 20.95 -6.15
C ALA A 656 -1.65 22.33 -5.49
N SER A 657 -1.09 22.38 -4.27
CA SER A 657 -0.84 23.65 -3.57
C SER A 657 0.04 24.58 -4.39
N ASN A 658 1.14 24.07 -4.95
CA ASN A 658 2.08 24.88 -5.72
C ASN A 658 1.53 25.32 -7.09
N PHE A 659 0.66 24.51 -7.71
CA PHE A 659 0.04 24.83 -8.99
C PHE A 659 -1.05 25.88 -8.84
N TYR A 660 -1.98 25.63 -7.92
CA TYR A 660 -3.18 26.46 -7.72
C TYR A 660 -2.98 27.59 -6.70
N LYS A 661 -1.81 27.66 -6.06
CA LYS A 661 -1.46 28.66 -5.03
C LYS A 661 -2.38 28.60 -3.81
N ASP A 662 -2.70 27.38 -3.39
CA ASP A 662 -3.64 27.13 -2.29
C ASP A 662 -2.91 27.09 -0.93
N PRO A 663 -3.19 28.03 -0.01
CA PRO A 663 -2.50 28.14 1.28
C PRO A 663 -2.92 27.07 2.30
N VAL A 664 -4.12 26.50 2.17
CA VAL A 664 -4.60 25.42 3.05
C VAL A 664 -3.88 24.13 2.67
N LEU A 665 -3.86 23.79 1.37
CA LEU A 665 -3.14 22.62 0.87
C LEU A 665 -1.63 22.72 1.18
N LYS A 666 -1.06 23.93 1.10
CA LYS A 666 0.34 24.19 1.44
C LYS A 666 0.62 23.89 2.91
N LYS A 667 -0.23 24.36 3.84
CA LYS A 667 -0.06 24.09 5.28
C LYS A 667 -0.21 22.59 5.57
N GLN A 668 -1.16 21.92 4.94
CA GLN A 668 -1.38 20.47 5.10
C GLN A 668 -0.18 19.64 4.61
N PHE A 669 0.40 19.98 3.45
CA PHE A 669 1.63 19.32 2.96
C PHE A 669 2.78 19.41 3.97
N LEU A 670 2.97 20.59 4.58
CA LEU A 670 4.03 20.81 5.56
C LEU A 670 3.78 20.02 6.85
N ARG A 671 2.54 20.03 7.35
CA ARG A 671 2.14 19.24 8.53
C ARG A 671 2.40 17.74 8.32
N ASP A 672 2.15 17.23 7.13
CA ASP A 672 2.33 15.81 6.81
C ASP A 672 3.81 15.42 6.54
N GLY A 673 4.77 16.31 6.89
CA GLY A 673 6.21 16.03 6.89
C GLY A 673 6.88 16.13 5.51
N GLY A 674 6.24 16.81 4.55
CA GLY A 674 6.59 16.77 3.13
C GLY A 674 7.94 17.37 2.70
N VAL A 675 8.66 18.07 3.58
CA VAL A 675 9.89 18.82 3.22
C VAL A 675 11.20 18.07 3.46
N SER A 676 11.19 16.90 4.09
CA SER A 676 12.41 16.18 4.49
C SER A 676 12.38 14.67 4.28
N ASN A 677 11.41 14.15 3.53
CA ASN A 677 11.15 12.71 3.38
C ASN A 677 11.36 12.24 1.93
N PHE A 678 12.57 12.44 1.39
CA PHE A 678 12.94 12.00 0.04
C PHE A 678 13.30 10.50 0.07
N LYS A 679 12.37 9.63 -0.37
CA LYS A 679 12.52 8.17 -0.29
C LYS A 679 13.09 7.52 -1.56
N TYR A 680 13.19 8.28 -2.65
CA TYR A 680 13.70 7.83 -3.95
C TYR A 680 12.93 6.64 -4.54
N ASP A 681 11.67 6.48 -4.16
CA ASP A 681 10.74 5.59 -4.84
C ASP A 681 9.93 6.35 -5.90
N MET A 682 9.16 5.61 -6.70
CA MET A 682 8.39 6.13 -7.83
C MET A 682 7.25 7.11 -7.46
N TRP A 683 6.90 7.20 -6.18
CA TRP A 683 5.78 7.99 -5.62
C TRP A 683 6.26 9.15 -4.74
N SER A 684 7.49 9.10 -4.26
CA SER A 684 8.07 10.15 -3.43
C SER A 684 8.63 11.29 -4.27
N LEU A 685 8.51 12.52 -3.78
CA LEU A 685 9.24 13.66 -4.33
C LEU A 685 10.75 13.42 -4.29
N THR A 686 11.46 13.77 -5.36
CA THR A 686 12.92 13.94 -5.32
C THR A 686 13.26 15.35 -4.81
N PRO A 687 14.47 15.58 -4.26
CA PRO A 687 14.90 16.93 -3.91
C PRO A 687 14.86 17.88 -5.13
N VAL A 688 15.18 17.40 -6.34
CA VAL A 688 15.13 18.21 -7.56
C VAL A 688 13.69 18.61 -7.91
N GLN A 689 12.75 17.67 -7.88
CA GLN A 689 11.33 17.94 -8.11
C GLN A 689 10.78 18.95 -7.10
N PHE A 690 11.12 18.80 -5.82
CA PHE A 690 10.77 19.78 -4.79
C PHE A 690 11.30 21.16 -5.18
N LEU A 691 12.57 21.30 -5.54
CA LEU A 691 13.16 22.60 -5.88
C LEU A 691 12.55 23.22 -7.15
N ILE A 692 12.15 22.41 -8.13
CA ILE A 692 11.52 22.89 -9.37
C ILE A 692 10.13 23.46 -9.11
N PHE A 693 9.31 22.75 -8.33
CA PHE A 693 7.89 23.07 -8.17
C PHE A 693 7.57 23.88 -6.93
N ASN A 694 8.44 23.90 -5.92
CA ASN A 694 8.18 24.61 -4.68
C ASN A 694 8.09 26.12 -4.90
N ASP A 695 7.00 26.71 -4.42
CA ASP A 695 6.80 28.14 -4.28
C ASP A 695 6.70 28.50 -2.79
N PRO A 696 7.80 29.02 -2.21
CA PRO A 696 7.85 29.38 -0.79
C PRO A 696 7.06 30.67 -0.48
N THR A 697 6.52 31.36 -1.50
CA THR A 697 5.76 32.60 -1.31
C THR A 697 4.29 32.38 -1.00
N ILE A 698 3.79 31.15 -1.15
CA ILE A 698 2.41 30.79 -0.83
C ILE A 698 2.19 30.93 0.68
N GLY A 699 1.05 31.54 1.04
CA GLY A 699 0.58 31.64 2.42
C GLY A 699 0.34 30.28 3.05
N LYS A 700 0.08 30.25 4.35
CA LYS A 700 -0.20 29.02 5.11
C LYS A 700 -1.47 29.30 5.90
N GLU A 701 -2.56 28.61 5.58
CA GLU A 701 -3.87 28.78 6.21
C GLU A 701 -4.29 27.49 6.90
N ASP A 702 -5.01 27.62 8.02
CA ASP A 702 -5.51 26.48 8.79
C ASP A 702 -6.71 25.81 8.12
N ILE A 703 -6.89 24.53 8.42
CA ILE A 703 -8.04 23.77 7.91
C ILE A 703 -9.36 24.16 8.58
N ASP A 704 -9.32 24.83 9.72
CA ASP A 704 -10.52 25.30 10.42
C ASP A 704 -11.22 26.46 9.70
N THR A 705 -10.58 27.08 8.71
CA THR A 705 -11.21 28.05 7.81
C THR A 705 -12.19 27.38 6.85
N LEU A 706 -12.13 26.06 6.68
CA LEU A 706 -12.99 25.31 5.78
C LEU A 706 -14.38 25.08 6.40
N PRO A 707 -15.46 25.19 5.59
CA PRO A 707 -16.80 24.80 6.01
C PRO A 707 -16.84 23.40 6.60
N LEU A 708 -17.70 23.18 7.60
CA LEU A 708 -17.83 21.88 8.25
C LEU A 708 -18.52 20.82 7.37
N THR A 709 -19.17 21.23 6.29
CA THR A 709 -19.77 20.32 5.31
C THR A 709 -19.25 20.61 3.91
N LYS A 710 -18.93 19.54 3.17
CA LYS A 710 -18.66 19.61 1.73
C LYS A 710 -19.51 18.58 1.00
N TYR A 711 -20.17 19.03 -0.06
CA TYR A 711 -20.84 18.18 -1.04
C TYR A 711 -19.89 17.96 -2.23
N PHE A 712 -19.73 16.71 -2.62
CA PHE A 712 -19.00 16.26 -3.81
C PHE A 712 -20.02 15.88 -4.87
N ASP A 713 -20.02 16.62 -5.97
CA ASP A 713 -21.12 16.61 -6.94
C ASP A 713 -21.16 15.31 -7.77
N SER A 714 -22.14 15.22 -8.66
CA SER A 714 -22.18 14.24 -9.72
C SER A 714 -20.87 14.24 -10.53
N PRO A 715 -20.32 13.06 -10.87
CA PRO A 715 -20.91 11.72 -10.76
C PRO A 715 -20.61 10.93 -9.46
N LEU A 716 -19.99 11.52 -8.43
CA LEU A 716 -19.80 10.82 -7.15
C LEU A 716 -21.10 10.88 -6.34
N GLY A 717 -21.63 12.08 -6.13
CA GLY A 717 -22.82 12.32 -5.31
C GLY A 717 -22.61 11.90 -3.87
N ALA A 718 -21.73 12.60 -3.15
CA ALA A 718 -21.41 12.30 -1.76
C ALA A 718 -21.32 13.57 -0.91
N MET A 719 -21.42 13.42 0.40
CA MET A 719 -21.36 14.52 1.36
C MET A 719 -20.57 14.11 2.58
N VAL A 720 -19.66 14.98 3.02
CA VAL A 720 -18.96 14.86 4.29
C VAL A 720 -19.43 15.98 5.19
N ALA A 721 -19.87 15.66 6.40
CA ALA A 721 -20.30 16.61 7.42
C ALA A 721 -19.53 16.41 8.72
N ARG A 722 -19.15 17.51 9.36
CA ARG A 722 -18.34 17.55 10.58
C ARG A 722 -19.00 18.43 11.65
N THR A 723 -18.57 18.28 12.90
CA THR A 723 -18.83 19.29 13.95
C THR A 723 -17.62 20.18 14.25
N GLY A 724 -16.46 19.88 13.66
CA GLY A 724 -15.22 20.64 13.83
C GLY A 724 -14.01 20.01 13.11
N TRP A 725 -12.84 20.61 13.34
CA TRP A 725 -11.54 20.23 12.75
C TRP A 725 -10.48 19.84 13.79
N ASN A 726 -10.88 19.60 15.04
CA ASN A 726 -10.00 19.18 16.13
C ASN A 726 -9.38 17.80 15.84
N MET A 727 -8.06 17.69 16.06
CA MET A 727 -7.27 16.49 15.75
C MET A 727 -6.82 15.74 17.00
N GLY A 728 -6.79 14.42 16.96
CA GLY A 728 -6.45 13.52 18.05
C GLY A 728 -7.55 12.51 18.33
N MET A 729 -7.19 11.36 18.92
CA MET A 729 -8.14 10.28 19.21
C MET A 729 -9.27 10.70 20.16
N ASP A 730 -9.02 11.68 21.04
CA ASP A 730 -9.98 12.23 22.00
C ASP A 730 -10.76 13.44 21.46
N SER A 731 -10.69 13.71 20.15
CA SER A 731 -11.40 14.84 19.53
C SER A 731 -12.90 14.83 19.87
N PRO A 732 -13.48 15.99 20.25
CA PRO A 732 -14.92 16.11 20.47
C PRO A 732 -15.72 16.12 19.16
N ASP A 733 -15.04 16.08 18.01
CA ASP A 733 -15.70 16.25 16.72
C ASP A 733 -16.23 14.94 16.14
N VAL A 734 -17.45 15.04 15.59
CA VAL A 734 -18.10 13.98 14.83
C VAL A 734 -17.82 14.20 13.36
N LEU A 735 -17.58 13.11 12.64
CA LEU A 735 -17.40 13.09 11.18
C LEU A 735 -18.36 12.06 10.59
N ALA A 736 -19.20 12.48 9.65
CA ALA A 736 -20.13 11.64 8.92
C ALA A 736 -19.88 11.71 7.41
N TYR A 737 -19.81 10.55 6.75
CA TYR A 737 -19.76 10.41 5.30
C TYR A 737 -21.07 9.82 4.78
N MET A 738 -21.62 10.38 3.71
CA MET A 738 -22.88 9.99 3.10
C MET A 738 -22.70 9.90 1.59
N LYS A 739 -22.84 8.72 1.00
CA LYS A 739 -22.61 8.50 -0.44
C LYS A 739 -23.87 7.98 -1.12
N ILE A 740 -24.27 8.60 -2.22
CA ILE A 740 -25.25 8.03 -3.14
C ILE A 740 -24.54 7.15 -4.17
N GLY A 741 -23.42 7.60 -4.74
CA GLY A 741 -22.62 6.82 -5.69
C GLY A 741 -23.33 6.64 -7.02
N GLU A 742 -23.34 7.67 -7.88
CA GLU A 742 -24.15 7.67 -9.10
C GLU A 742 -23.54 6.88 -10.27
N LEU A 743 -22.21 6.82 -10.34
CA LEU A 743 -21.48 6.12 -11.39
C LEU A 743 -20.35 5.27 -10.79
N TRP A 744 -20.34 3.98 -11.10
CA TRP A 744 -19.29 3.08 -10.64
C TRP A 744 -18.03 3.18 -11.51
N GLY A 745 -16.87 3.40 -10.86
CA GLY A 745 -15.57 3.60 -11.49
C GLY A 745 -14.77 2.34 -11.82
N ALA A 746 -15.29 1.15 -11.49
CA ALA A 746 -14.61 -0.14 -11.60
C ALA A 746 -13.32 -0.24 -10.77
N ASN A 747 -12.55 -1.34 -10.95
CA ASN A 747 -11.22 -1.51 -10.35
C ASN A 747 -11.24 -1.34 -8.81
N HIS A 748 -10.54 -0.36 -8.24
CA HIS A 748 -10.55 -0.07 -6.79
C HIS A 748 -11.85 0.56 -6.23
N ASN A 749 -12.86 0.83 -7.06
CA ASN A 749 -14.15 1.35 -6.59
C ASN A 749 -15.09 0.19 -6.16
N HIS A 750 -15.70 0.32 -4.98
CA HIS A 750 -16.61 -0.67 -4.42
C HIS A 750 -18.05 -0.54 -4.95
N ARG A 751 -18.87 -1.58 -4.69
CA ARG A 751 -20.31 -1.58 -4.97
C ARG A 751 -21.09 -1.09 -3.75
N ASP A 752 -20.90 0.18 -3.45
CA ASP A 752 -21.24 0.84 -2.19
C ASP A 752 -22.23 1.99 -2.38
N ALA A 753 -23.10 1.94 -3.39
CA ALA A 753 -24.11 2.98 -3.60
C ALA A 753 -25.02 3.07 -2.36
N GLY A 754 -25.27 4.28 -1.85
CA GLY A 754 -26.02 4.51 -0.63
C GLY A 754 -25.22 4.36 0.69
N ASN A 755 -23.93 4.08 0.66
CA ASN A 755 -23.11 3.87 1.86
C ASN A 755 -23.01 5.10 2.77
N PHE A 756 -22.77 4.87 4.07
CA PHE A 756 -22.44 5.93 5.03
C PHE A 756 -21.42 5.45 6.08
N GLN A 757 -20.70 6.38 6.71
CA GLN A 757 -19.80 6.10 7.83
C GLN A 757 -19.92 7.17 8.90
N ILE A 758 -19.63 6.81 10.15
CA ILE A 758 -19.66 7.72 11.32
C ILE A 758 -18.43 7.46 12.17
N TYR A 759 -17.67 8.53 12.43
CA TYR A 759 -16.57 8.56 13.37
C TYR A 759 -16.87 9.53 14.51
N TYR A 760 -16.64 9.08 15.74
CA TYR A 760 -16.58 9.91 16.94
C TYR A 760 -15.71 9.19 17.97
N LYS A 761 -14.54 9.74 18.30
CA LYS A 761 -13.53 9.10 19.16
C LYS A 761 -13.28 7.63 18.81
N GLY A 762 -13.18 7.34 17.51
CA GLY A 762 -13.13 6.00 16.92
C GLY A 762 -14.22 5.82 15.84
N ILE A 763 -13.98 4.93 14.87
CA ILE A 763 -14.98 4.62 13.84
C ILE A 763 -16.10 3.75 14.43
N LEU A 764 -17.35 4.22 14.34
CA LEU A 764 -18.52 3.61 14.98
C LEU A 764 -19.44 2.92 13.96
N ALA A 765 -19.76 3.62 12.87
CA ALA A 765 -20.34 3.01 11.68
C ALA A 765 -19.24 2.94 10.62
N SER A 766 -18.72 1.75 10.38
CA SER A 766 -17.56 1.51 9.52
C SER A 766 -17.95 0.85 8.21
N GLU A 767 -17.01 0.73 7.28
CA GLU A 767 -17.02 -0.35 6.30
C GLU A 767 -16.29 -1.56 6.88
N SER A 768 -16.60 -2.78 6.42
CA SER A 768 -15.88 -3.99 6.79
C SER A 768 -15.01 -4.52 5.65
N GLY A 769 -14.18 -5.53 5.96
CA GLY A 769 -13.21 -6.09 5.02
C GLY A 769 -11.87 -5.39 5.09
N TYR A 770 -10.86 -5.91 4.41
CA TYR A 770 -9.51 -5.34 4.35
C TYR A 770 -8.88 -5.65 2.99
N TYR A 771 -8.23 -4.65 2.38
CA TYR A 771 -7.57 -4.85 1.09
C TYR A 771 -6.16 -5.43 1.27
N GLU A 772 -6.01 -6.73 1.05
CA GLU A 772 -4.71 -7.42 1.08
C GLU A 772 -3.98 -7.31 -0.26
N SER A 773 -4.68 -7.71 -1.32
CA SER A 773 -4.19 -7.70 -2.69
C SER A 773 -5.37 -7.87 -3.63
N TYR A 774 -5.24 -7.25 -4.80
CA TYR A 774 -6.26 -7.24 -5.83
C TYR A 774 -6.61 -8.66 -6.30
N GLY A 775 -7.90 -8.96 -6.33
CA GLY A 775 -8.40 -10.24 -6.86
C GLY A 775 -8.24 -11.44 -5.92
N THR A 776 -7.81 -11.23 -4.68
CA THR A 776 -7.91 -12.27 -3.63
C THR A 776 -9.36 -12.69 -3.41
N ASP A 777 -9.58 -13.88 -2.83
CA ASP A 777 -10.93 -14.39 -2.55
C ASP A 777 -11.74 -13.43 -1.65
N HIS A 778 -11.08 -12.78 -0.69
CA HIS A 778 -11.68 -11.74 0.15
C HIS A 778 -12.02 -10.48 -0.65
N ASP A 779 -11.07 -9.97 -1.43
CA ASP A 779 -11.24 -8.75 -2.22
C ASP A 779 -12.38 -8.88 -3.24
N ALA A 780 -12.35 -9.94 -4.05
CA ALA A 780 -13.28 -10.13 -5.16
C ALA A 780 -14.72 -10.43 -4.70
N ASN A 781 -14.89 -11.09 -3.54
CA ASN A 781 -16.20 -11.60 -3.13
C ASN A 781 -16.81 -10.87 -1.93
N TYR A 782 -16.01 -10.28 -1.04
CA TYR A 782 -16.49 -9.61 0.17
C TYR A 782 -16.17 -8.12 0.18
N ASN A 783 -14.89 -7.72 0.15
CA ASN A 783 -14.45 -6.32 0.33
C ASN A 783 -15.14 -5.34 -0.64
N LYS A 784 -15.21 -5.72 -1.92
CA LYS A 784 -15.84 -4.92 -2.99
C LYS A 784 -17.36 -5.09 -3.09
N ALA A 785 -17.98 -5.91 -2.26
CA ALA A 785 -19.40 -6.25 -2.31
C ALA A 785 -20.21 -5.42 -1.32
N SER A 786 -21.45 -5.09 -1.68
CA SER A 786 -22.35 -4.24 -0.87
C SER A 786 -22.57 -4.74 0.55
N ILE A 787 -22.44 -6.06 0.79
CA ILE A 787 -22.51 -6.67 2.11
C ILE A 787 -21.40 -6.21 3.07
N ALA A 788 -20.35 -5.54 2.59
CA ALA A 788 -19.28 -4.96 3.39
C ALA A 788 -19.51 -3.48 3.74
N HIS A 789 -20.65 -2.90 3.33
CA HIS A 789 -20.93 -1.47 3.42
C HIS A 789 -22.23 -1.19 4.17
N ASN A 790 -22.38 0.02 4.73
CA ASN A 790 -23.61 0.46 5.39
C ASN A 790 -24.66 0.89 4.36
N THR A 791 -25.10 -0.06 3.55
CA THR A 791 -26.08 0.11 2.46
C THR A 791 -27.31 -0.80 2.67
N LEU A 792 -28.02 -1.12 1.60
CA LEU A 792 -29.15 -2.05 1.57
C LEU A 792 -28.76 -3.35 0.85
N LEU A 793 -29.26 -4.47 1.35
CA LEU A 793 -29.29 -5.74 0.60
C LEU A 793 -30.74 -6.09 0.26
N ILE A 794 -30.94 -6.59 -0.97
CA ILE A 794 -32.26 -6.97 -1.48
C ILE A 794 -32.17 -8.37 -2.07
N SER A 795 -32.33 -9.38 -1.21
CA SER A 795 -32.17 -10.78 -1.61
C SER A 795 -33.47 -11.41 -2.09
N SER A 796 -33.33 -12.41 -2.97
CA SER A 796 -34.41 -13.18 -3.59
C SER A 796 -33.95 -14.63 -3.81
N ASP A 797 -34.85 -15.52 -4.21
CA ASP A 797 -34.47 -16.90 -4.56
C ASP A 797 -33.39 -16.98 -5.67
N SER A 798 -33.38 -16.02 -6.60
CA SER A 798 -32.38 -15.96 -7.68
C SER A 798 -31.08 -15.24 -7.29
N ASP A 799 -31.11 -14.42 -6.25
CA ASP A 799 -29.94 -13.74 -5.68
C ASP A 799 -30.04 -13.79 -4.14
N PRO A 800 -29.59 -14.90 -3.52
CA PRO A 800 -29.77 -15.12 -2.09
C PRO A 800 -29.02 -14.15 -1.19
N ILE A 801 -28.02 -13.43 -1.72
CA ILE A 801 -27.25 -12.45 -0.95
C ILE A 801 -27.85 -11.04 -1.12
N GLY A 802 -28.26 -10.68 -2.33
CA GLY A 802 -28.90 -9.38 -2.61
C GLY A 802 -27.91 -8.22 -2.70
N ASN A 803 -26.68 -8.50 -3.14
CA ASN A 803 -25.65 -7.47 -3.39
C ASN A 803 -26.05 -6.58 -4.58
N GLN A 804 -25.49 -5.37 -4.65
CA GLN A 804 -25.55 -4.56 -5.86
C GLN A 804 -24.83 -5.28 -7.02
N ARG A 805 -25.30 -5.03 -8.24
CA ARG A 805 -24.81 -5.65 -9.48
C ARG A 805 -23.34 -5.30 -9.74
N ILE A 806 -22.62 -6.18 -10.44
CA ILE A 806 -21.28 -5.87 -10.98
C ILE A 806 -21.47 -5.22 -12.35
N PRO A 807 -21.14 -3.92 -12.52
CA PRO A 807 -21.32 -3.23 -13.80
C PRO A 807 -20.27 -3.65 -14.84
N GLY A 808 -20.60 -4.56 -15.76
CA GLY A 808 -19.95 -4.68 -17.09
C GLY A 808 -18.41 -4.82 -17.24
N GLY A 809 -17.63 -4.97 -16.17
CA GLY A 809 -16.15 -4.96 -16.20
C GLY A 809 -15.53 -3.56 -16.32
N GLU A 810 -14.21 -3.44 -16.49
CA GLU A 810 -13.54 -2.13 -16.58
C GLU A 810 -13.85 -1.40 -17.91
N PRO A 811 -14.41 -0.17 -17.88
CA PRO A 811 -14.72 0.57 -19.10
C PRO A 811 -13.43 1.09 -19.76
N ALA A 812 -13.30 0.96 -21.07
CA ALA A 812 -12.08 1.40 -21.78
C ALA A 812 -12.05 2.90 -22.11
N THR A 813 -13.22 3.50 -22.40
CA THR A 813 -13.36 4.89 -22.88
C THR A 813 -14.50 5.61 -22.16
N LEU A 814 -14.51 6.95 -22.23
CA LEU A 814 -15.62 7.76 -21.67
C LEU A 814 -16.99 7.33 -22.23
N GLU A 815 -17.09 7.11 -23.54
CA GLU A 815 -18.35 6.68 -24.17
C GLU A 815 -18.88 5.37 -23.58
N THR A 816 -18.01 4.38 -23.39
CA THR A 816 -18.37 3.11 -22.77
C THR A 816 -18.76 3.30 -21.30
N TRP A 817 -18.04 4.14 -20.58
CA TRP A 817 -18.30 4.40 -19.16
C TRP A 817 -19.64 5.11 -18.92
N LEU A 818 -20.03 6.02 -19.79
CA LEU A 818 -21.30 6.75 -19.70
C LEU A 818 -22.53 5.95 -20.14
N ARG A 819 -22.38 4.66 -20.43
CA ARG A 819 -23.51 3.79 -20.73
C ARG A 819 -24.41 3.62 -19.51
N ASP A 820 -25.57 4.26 -19.59
CA ASP A 820 -26.59 4.34 -18.54
C ASP A 820 -27.07 2.96 -18.07
N ASP A 821 -27.16 1.99 -18.97
CA ASP A 821 -27.60 0.62 -18.67
C ASP A 821 -26.54 -0.22 -17.94
N VAL A 822 -25.27 0.21 -17.95
CA VAL A 822 -24.15 -0.56 -17.43
C VAL A 822 -23.65 0.03 -16.12
N TYR A 823 -23.05 1.23 -16.14
CA TYR A 823 -22.21 1.73 -15.04
C TYR A 823 -22.93 2.63 -14.03
N ARG A 824 -24.13 3.14 -14.37
CA ARG A 824 -24.91 3.97 -13.46
C ARG A 824 -25.52 3.14 -12.34
N THR A 825 -25.31 3.60 -11.12
CA THR A 825 -25.72 2.90 -9.88
C THR A 825 -26.75 3.70 -9.08
N GLY A 826 -26.79 5.02 -9.24
CA GLY A 826 -27.78 5.85 -8.58
C GLY A 826 -27.93 7.22 -9.20
N GLU A 827 -28.79 8.02 -8.60
CA GLU A 827 -29.07 9.42 -8.95
C GLU A 827 -29.30 10.22 -7.67
N VAL A 828 -28.62 11.35 -7.49
CA VAL A 828 -28.90 12.29 -6.40
C VAL A 828 -30.20 13.03 -6.71
N ILE A 829 -31.16 13.01 -5.78
CA ILE A 829 -32.49 13.62 -5.95
C ILE A 829 -32.76 14.78 -4.96
N GLY A 830 -31.87 14.96 -4.00
CA GLY A 830 -31.93 16.02 -2.99
C GLY A 830 -30.59 16.20 -2.30
N HIS A 831 -30.05 17.42 -2.23
CA HIS A 831 -28.91 17.71 -1.34
C HIS A 831 -28.89 19.19 -0.90
N GLU A 832 -28.63 19.44 0.38
CA GLU A 832 -28.48 20.79 0.91
C GLU A 832 -27.82 20.76 2.30
N PHE A 833 -27.09 21.80 2.67
CA PHE A 833 -26.65 22.04 4.04
C PHE A 833 -26.87 23.51 4.41
N GLY A 834 -27.17 23.80 5.67
CA GLY A 834 -27.42 25.16 6.14
C GLY A 834 -27.99 25.21 7.55
N PRO A 835 -28.61 26.33 7.96
CA PRO A 835 -28.76 27.57 7.19
C PRO A 835 -27.45 28.35 7.01
N ASP A 836 -26.48 28.18 7.91
CA ASP A 836 -25.12 28.69 7.80
C ASP A 836 -24.27 27.76 6.92
N THR A 837 -23.57 28.30 5.92
CA THR A 837 -22.72 27.53 5.02
C THR A 837 -21.37 27.16 5.62
N GLN A 838 -20.92 27.84 6.67
CA GLN A 838 -19.67 27.57 7.38
C GLN A 838 -19.88 26.53 8.49
N GLU A 839 -20.95 26.70 9.30
CA GLU A 839 -21.31 25.84 10.43
C GLU A 839 -22.76 25.33 10.29
N PRO A 840 -23.02 24.36 9.39
CA PRO A 840 -24.38 23.96 9.09
C PRO A 840 -25.08 23.26 10.26
N GLU A 841 -26.33 23.64 10.53
CA GLU A 841 -27.17 22.94 11.50
C GLU A 841 -27.77 21.64 10.95
N TYR A 842 -27.79 21.48 9.64
CA TYR A 842 -28.12 20.24 8.97
C TYR A 842 -27.27 20.05 7.71
N SER A 843 -27.02 18.79 7.38
CA SER A 843 -26.41 18.36 6.12
C SER A 843 -27.20 17.19 5.57
N TYR A 844 -27.87 17.39 4.45
CA TYR A 844 -28.86 16.49 3.87
C TYR A 844 -28.44 16.03 2.48
N ILE A 845 -28.57 14.73 2.21
CA ILE A 845 -28.45 14.14 0.89
C ILE A 845 -29.47 13.00 0.72
N ALA A 846 -30.04 12.86 -0.47
CA ALA A 846 -30.93 11.79 -0.85
C ALA A 846 -30.69 11.36 -2.29
N GLY A 847 -30.87 10.07 -2.54
CA GLY A 847 -30.68 9.48 -3.86
C GLY A 847 -31.56 8.27 -4.12
N ASP A 848 -31.82 8.02 -5.40
CA ASP A 848 -32.41 6.78 -5.88
C ASP A 848 -31.29 5.84 -6.34
N ILE A 849 -31.11 4.74 -5.61
CA ILE A 849 -30.08 3.74 -5.84
C ILE A 849 -30.64 2.44 -6.42
N ALA A 850 -31.90 2.41 -6.89
CA ALA A 850 -32.48 1.19 -7.48
C ALA A 850 -31.65 0.65 -8.65
N ARG A 851 -30.98 1.54 -9.41
CA ARG A 851 -30.10 1.17 -10.53
C ARG A 851 -28.87 0.38 -10.11
N ALA A 852 -28.49 0.39 -8.83
CA ALA A 852 -27.42 -0.44 -8.32
C ALA A 852 -27.83 -1.93 -8.23
N TYR A 853 -29.12 -2.24 -8.27
CA TYR A 853 -29.66 -3.58 -8.11
C TYR A 853 -30.16 -4.19 -9.43
N GLY A 854 -30.60 -5.45 -9.36
CA GLY A 854 -31.22 -6.14 -10.49
C GLY A 854 -32.61 -5.60 -10.83
N SER A 855 -33.20 -6.09 -11.92
CA SER A 855 -34.51 -5.65 -12.43
C SER A 855 -35.71 -5.98 -11.53
N ASN A 856 -35.49 -6.64 -10.39
CA ASN A 856 -36.50 -6.99 -9.39
C ASN A 856 -36.74 -5.89 -8.34
N VAL A 857 -35.99 -4.79 -8.42
CA VAL A 857 -36.11 -3.61 -7.53
C VAL A 857 -36.72 -2.45 -8.32
N ASP A 858 -37.93 -2.04 -7.93
CA ASP A 858 -38.66 -0.95 -8.59
C ASP A 858 -38.21 0.42 -8.05
N GLU A 859 -37.98 0.51 -6.74
CA GLU A 859 -37.52 1.73 -6.06
C GLU A 859 -36.57 1.37 -4.92
N ALA A 860 -35.49 2.12 -4.77
CA ALA A 860 -34.64 2.11 -3.58
C ALA A 860 -34.17 3.55 -3.32
N VAL A 861 -34.97 4.31 -2.57
CA VAL A 861 -34.67 5.71 -2.24
C VAL A 861 -34.08 5.78 -0.84
N ARG A 862 -32.91 6.37 -0.71
CA ARG A 862 -32.22 6.63 0.56
C ARG A 862 -32.13 8.12 0.81
N SER A 863 -32.49 8.56 2.01
CA SER A 863 -32.35 9.92 2.51
C SER A 863 -31.53 9.90 3.80
N MET A 864 -30.51 10.76 3.88
CA MET A 864 -29.58 10.84 5.00
C MET A 864 -29.49 12.29 5.46
N ILE A 865 -29.59 12.54 6.76
CA ILE A 865 -29.40 13.86 7.34
C ILE A 865 -28.53 13.79 8.60
N PHE A 866 -27.47 14.58 8.60
CA PHE A 866 -26.62 14.83 9.76
C PHE A 866 -27.00 16.15 10.42
N MET A 867 -27.07 16.18 11.75
CA MET A 867 -27.47 17.33 12.55
C MET A 867 -26.56 17.42 13.78
N PRO A 868 -25.67 18.43 13.90
CA PRO A 868 -25.03 18.77 15.17
C PRO A 868 -26.10 19.00 16.23
N LEU A 869 -25.85 18.75 17.52
CA LEU A 869 -26.90 18.91 18.55
C LEU A 869 -26.66 20.11 19.48
N GLU A 870 -25.47 20.71 19.44
CA GLU A 870 -25.03 21.74 20.42
C GLU A 870 -25.10 21.23 21.86
N ASP A 871 -24.80 19.95 22.05
CA ASP A 871 -24.77 19.26 23.33
C ASP A 871 -23.43 18.53 23.48
N GLU A 872 -22.69 18.84 24.55
CA GLU A 872 -21.36 18.23 24.81
C GLU A 872 -21.45 16.73 25.14
N ASP A 873 -22.58 16.27 25.67
CA ASP A 873 -22.80 14.85 25.97
C ASP A 873 -23.26 14.09 24.73
N HIS A 874 -23.95 14.77 23.80
CA HIS A 874 -24.44 14.21 22.55
C HIS A 874 -24.12 15.15 21.38
N PRO A 875 -22.92 15.13 20.78
CA PRO A 875 -22.50 16.19 19.86
C PRO A 875 -23.25 16.20 18.52
N ALA A 876 -23.77 15.05 18.05
CA ALA A 876 -24.52 14.98 16.80
C ALA A 876 -25.54 13.84 16.76
N ALA A 877 -26.55 14.02 15.90
CA ALA A 877 -27.49 13.00 15.46
C ALA A 877 -27.41 12.80 13.95
N PHE A 878 -27.70 11.58 13.51
CA PHE A 878 -27.72 11.16 12.11
C PHE A 878 -28.97 10.31 11.85
N VAL A 879 -29.76 10.64 10.84
CA VAL A 879 -31.00 9.92 10.52
C VAL A 879 -30.94 9.40 9.09
N VAL A 880 -31.21 8.09 8.94
CA VAL A 880 -31.31 7.43 7.63
C VAL A 880 -32.74 6.96 7.43
N PHE A 881 -33.35 7.40 6.33
CA PHE A 881 -34.66 6.98 5.89
C PHE A 881 -34.60 6.33 4.51
N ASP A 882 -35.02 5.07 4.42
CA ASP A 882 -35.07 4.31 3.18
C ASP A 882 -36.50 3.92 2.82
N LYS A 883 -36.82 3.99 1.53
CA LYS A 883 -37.98 3.33 0.91
C LYS A 883 -37.47 2.30 -0.09
N VAL A 884 -37.89 1.05 0.06
CA VAL A 884 -37.50 -0.02 -0.86
C VAL A 884 -38.75 -0.75 -1.35
N THR A 885 -38.94 -0.77 -2.67
CA THR A 885 -40.05 -1.45 -3.35
C THR A 885 -39.52 -2.52 -4.30
N THR A 886 -40.03 -3.74 -4.15
CA THR A 886 -39.67 -4.91 -4.97
C THR A 886 -40.89 -5.52 -5.65
N GLU A 887 -40.67 -6.18 -6.80
CA GLU A 887 -41.73 -6.86 -7.55
C GLU A 887 -42.43 -7.94 -6.70
N ASN A 888 -41.65 -8.68 -5.90
CA ASN A 888 -42.14 -9.75 -5.03
C ASN A 888 -41.99 -9.39 -3.55
N ALA A 889 -43.01 -9.73 -2.76
CA ALA A 889 -43.06 -9.43 -1.32
C ALA A 889 -42.12 -10.30 -0.47
N ASP A 890 -41.71 -11.45 -0.99
CA ASP A 890 -40.79 -12.40 -0.36
C ASP A 890 -39.30 -12.00 -0.50
N ALA A 891 -38.99 -10.97 -1.30
CA ALA A 891 -37.66 -10.41 -1.35
C ALA A 891 -37.28 -9.80 0.01
N LYS A 892 -36.25 -10.36 0.66
CA LYS A 892 -35.77 -9.90 1.96
C LYS A 892 -34.98 -8.60 1.75
N LYS A 893 -35.44 -7.54 2.40
CA LYS A 893 -34.80 -6.22 2.42
C LYS A 893 -34.08 -6.06 3.75
N THR A 894 -32.83 -5.63 3.68
CA THR A 894 -31.96 -5.56 4.86
C THR A 894 -31.21 -4.24 4.87
N PHE A 895 -31.32 -3.51 5.99
CA PHE A 895 -30.46 -2.37 6.30
C PHE A 895 -29.20 -2.88 7.02
N MET A 896 -28.04 -2.46 6.54
CA MET A 896 -26.73 -2.91 7.02
C MET A 896 -26.11 -1.85 7.94
N LEU A 897 -25.54 -2.29 9.07
CA LEU A 897 -24.72 -1.44 9.94
C LEU A 897 -23.53 -2.22 10.48
N HIS A 898 -22.31 -1.77 10.17
CA HIS A 898 -21.04 -2.43 10.44
C HIS A 898 -20.26 -1.75 11.57
N MET A 899 -19.53 -2.55 12.35
CA MET A 899 -18.83 -2.09 13.55
C MET A 899 -17.59 -2.92 13.89
N GLN A 900 -16.72 -2.33 14.70
CA GLN A 900 -15.44 -2.91 15.12
C GLN A 900 -15.52 -3.80 16.35
N GLU A 901 -16.53 -3.60 17.19
CA GLU A 901 -16.73 -4.36 18.43
C GLU A 901 -18.14 -4.94 18.45
N GLU A 902 -18.34 -6.02 19.21
CA GLU A 902 -19.65 -6.68 19.30
C GLU A 902 -20.73 -5.70 19.80
N PRO A 903 -21.84 -5.51 19.08
CA PRO A 903 -22.90 -4.61 19.51
C PRO A 903 -23.78 -5.24 20.59
N GLU A 904 -24.31 -4.38 21.46
CA GLU A 904 -25.40 -4.69 22.36
C GLU A 904 -26.73 -4.41 21.64
N VAL A 905 -27.69 -5.32 21.73
CA VAL A 905 -29.01 -5.18 21.07
C VAL A 905 -30.11 -5.47 22.08
N ASP A 906 -31.00 -4.51 22.29
CA ASP A 906 -32.20 -4.64 23.11
C ASP A 906 -33.42 -4.06 22.38
N GLY A 907 -34.37 -4.91 22.05
CA GLY A 907 -35.55 -4.53 21.26
C GLY A 907 -35.17 -3.93 19.90
N ASN A 908 -35.48 -2.64 19.72
CA ASN A 908 -35.16 -1.86 18.53
C ASN A 908 -33.95 -0.93 18.69
N VAL A 909 -33.18 -1.09 19.77
CA VAL A 909 -31.99 -0.29 20.07
C VAL A 909 -30.76 -1.17 19.91
N SER A 910 -29.76 -0.65 19.20
CA SER A 910 -28.42 -1.24 19.08
C SER A 910 -27.37 -0.24 19.58
N ILE A 911 -26.46 -0.69 20.45
CA ILE A 911 -25.37 0.13 21.00
C ILE A 911 -24.05 -0.42 20.46
N ILE A 912 -23.26 0.45 19.84
CA ILE A 912 -21.94 0.16 19.29
C ILE A 912 -20.93 1.00 20.06
N LYS A 913 -19.83 0.39 20.49
CA LYS A 913 -18.79 1.04 21.30
C LYS A 913 -17.42 0.88 20.65
N ARG A 914 -16.56 1.85 20.90
CA ARG A 914 -15.11 1.78 20.71
C ARG A 914 -14.46 2.01 22.06
N GLN A 915 -14.02 0.92 22.69
CA GLN A 915 -13.41 0.95 24.03
C GLN A 915 -12.02 0.33 24.05
N ASN A 916 -11.65 -0.34 22.96
CA ASN A 916 -10.30 -0.86 22.79
C ASN A 916 -9.38 0.21 22.20
N ASP A 917 -8.07 -0.04 22.27
CA ASP A 917 -7.06 0.73 21.54
C ASP A 917 -6.92 2.21 21.91
N GLY A 918 -7.54 2.66 23.00
CA GLY A 918 -7.52 4.05 23.45
C GLY A 918 -8.66 4.91 22.87
N TYR A 919 -9.61 4.32 22.15
CA TYR A 919 -10.82 5.00 21.69
C TYR A 919 -11.90 5.04 22.79
N ASN A 920 -12.87 5.97 22.66
CA ASN A 920 -13.95 6.17 23.63
C ASN A 920 -15.31 6.52 22.99
N GLY A 921 -15.51 6.21 21.71
CA GLY A 921 -16.76 6.49 21.01
C GLY A 921 -17.89 5.52 21.36
N MET A 922 -19.13 6.01 21.41
CA MET A 922 -20.34 5.19 21.43
C MET A 922 -21.35 5.72 20.41
N LEU A 923 -22.02 4.80 19.70
CA LEU A 923 -23.13 5.08 18.80
C LEU A 923 -24.35 4.31 19.29
N THR A 924 -25.45 5.03 19.52
CA THR A 924 -26.77 4.43 19.71
C THR A 924 -27.53 4.51 18.40
N ASN A 925 -28.01 3.36 17.90
CA ASN A 925 -28.92 3.26 16.77
C ASN A 925 -30.30 2.78 17.25
N GLN A 926 -31.34 3.58 17.05
CA GLN A 926 -32.72 3.21 17.30
C GLN A 926 -33.49 3.06 15.99
N THR A 927 -33.99 1.86 15.74
CA THR A 927 -34.82 1.54 14.57
C THR A 927 -36.29 1.85 14.87
N LEU A 928 -36.83 2.90 14.27
CA LEU A 928 -38.24 3.29 14.40
C LEU A 928 -39.11 2.63 13.34
N LEU A 929 -38.58 2.44 12.13
CA LEU A 929 -39.21 1.65 11.07
C LEU A 929 -38.21 0.61 10.54
N PRO A 930 -38.65 -0.64 10.31
CA PRO A 930 -40.00 -1.16 10.56
C PRO A 930 -40.29 -1.24 12.08
N ALA A 931 -41.57 -1.04 12.48
CA ALA A 931 -41.95 -0.92 13.91
C ALA A 931 -41.71 -2.19 14.76
N SER A 932 -41.38 -3.32 14.13
CA SER A 932 -41.00 -4.57 14.80
C SER A 932 -39.89 -5.22 13.99
N PRO A 933 -38.66 -4.66 14.07
CA PRO A 933 -37.54 -5.11 13.25
C PRO A 933 -37.03 -6.46 13.76
N THR A 934 -36.54 -7.26 12.83
CA THR A 934 -35.63 -8.37 13.14
C THR A 934 -34.22 -7.80 13.07
N ILE A 935 -33.46 -7.86 14.16
CA ILE A 935 -32.07 -7.42 14.23
C ILE A 935 -31.18 -8.65 14.47
N GLU A 936 -30.38 -9.01 13.47
CA GLU A 936 -29.47 -10.16 13.54
C GLU A 936 -28.03 -9.69 13.70
N LYS A 937 -27.31 -10.28 14.67
CA LYS A 937 -25.89 -10.05 14.90
C LYS A 937 -25.06 -11.07 14.11
N ILE A 938 -24.22 -10.60 13.19
CA ILE A 938 -23.33 -11.44 12.38
C ILE A 938 -21.91 -10.90 12.48
N GLY A 939 -21.07 -11.58 13.26
CA GLY A 939 -19.70 -11.17 13.49
C GLY A 939 -18.99 -12.05 14.52
N GLY A 940 -17.79 -11.64 14.88
CA GLY A 940 -16.87 -12.36 15.77
C GLY A 940 -15.99 -13.35 15.01
N GLU A 941 -15.08 -14.00 15.76
CA GLU A 941 -14.07 -14.89 15.21
C GLU A 941 -14.66 -15.92 14.24
N GLY A 942 -14.24 -15.87 12.97
CA GLY A 942 -14.71 -16.76 11.90
C GLY A 942 -16.05 -16.37 11.26
N LYS A 943 -16.57 -15.18 11.56
CA LYS A 943 -17.80 -14.59 10.98
C LYS A 943 -17.70 -13.10 10.66
N GLU A 944 -16.53 -12.50 10.81
CA GLU A 944 -16.24 -11.09 10.54
C GLU A 944 -16.64 -10.73 9.10
N PHE A 945 -16.36 -11.65 8.16
CA PHE A 945 -16.61 -11.52 6.73
C PHE A 945 -17.60 -12.58 6.23
N TRP A 946 -18.63 -12.86 7.03
CA TRP A 946 -19.61 -13.90 6.73
C TRP A 946 -20.55 -13.48 5.61
N MET A 947 -20.54 -14.23 4.50
CA MET A 947 -21.46 -14.07 3.38
C MET A 947 -21.95 -15.45 2.91
N GLY A 948 -23.26 -15.62 2.81
CA GLY A 948 -23.87 -16.90 2.47
C GLY A 948 -23.62 -17.95 3.55
N ASP A 949 -22.82 -18.96 3.22
CA ASP A 949 -22.48 -20.10 4.09
C ASP A 949 -20.99 -20.15 4.49
N ARG A 950 -20.23 -19.08 4.21
CA ARG A 950 -18.78 -19.04 4.41
C ARG A 950 -18.28 -17.70 4.94
N ASN A 951 -17.20 -17.74 5.72
CA ASN A 951 -16.38 -16.59 6.05
C ASN A 951 -15.30 -16.39 4.98
N TYR A 952 -15.26 -15.20 4.37
CA TYR A 952 -14.19 -14.82 3.43
C TYR A 952 -13.00 -14.28 4.21
N ALA A 953 -12.32 -15.16 4.94
CA ALA A 953 -11.18 -14.78 5.78
C ALA A 953 -10.00 -14.24 4.93
N LEU A 954 -9.23 -13.37 5.56
CA LEU A 954 -8.00 -12.81 5.00
C LEU A 954 -6.93 -13.90 4.87
N GLN A 955 -6.08 -13.80 3.85
CA GLN A 955 -5.01 -14.76 3.56
C GLN A 955 -3.80 -14.58 4.48
N SER A 956 -3.56 -13.35 4.91
CA SER A 956 -2.48 -12.93 5.80
C SER A 956 -3.03 -12.55 7.16
N SER A 957 -2.24 -12.78 8.22
CA SER A 957 -2.61 -12.32 9.55
C SER A 957 -2.43 -10.81 9.64
N ILE A 958 -3.50 -10.08 9.98
CA ILE A 958 -3.41 -8.65 10.31
C ILE A 958 -2.55 -8.50 11.57
N ASN A 959 -1.66 -7.52 11.57
CA ASN A 959 -0.90 -7.16 12.77
C ASN A 959 -1.83 -6.54 13.82
N ASN A 960 -2.03 -7.21 14.96
CA ASN A 960 -2.89 -6.72 16.05
C ASN A 960 -2.40 -5.41 16.72
N GLU A 961 -1.18 -4.94 16.44
CA GLU A 961 -0.71 -3.61 16.87
C GLU A 961 -1.36 -2.48 16.06
N THR A 962 -1.91 -2.79 14.89
CA THR A 962 -2.70 -1.87 14.06
C THR A 962 -4.16 -1.80 14.54
N SER A 963 -4.88 -0.73 14.19
CA SER A 963 -6.30 -0.62 14.52
C SER A 963 -7.03 -1.72 13.75
N LEU A 964 -7.63 -2.71 14.43
CA LEU A 964 -8.47 -3.72 13.78
C LEU A 964 -9.72 -3.01 13.25
N GLU A 965 -9.66 -2.51 12.00
CA GLU A 965 -10.75 -1.79 11.36
C GLU A 965 -11.45 -2.59 10.26
N ALA A 966 -10.95 -3.79 9.99
CA ALA A 966 -11.63 -4.77 9.16
C ALA A 966 -13.03 -5.16 9.68
N GLY A 967 -13.32 -4.97 10.98
CA GLY A 967 -14.64 -5.18 11.57
C GLY A 967 -14.73 -6.41 12.48
N TRP A 968 -15.51 -6.29 13.56
CA TRP A 968 -16.07 -7.46 14.24
C TRP A 968 -17.13 -8.13 13.35
N GLY A 969 -17.87 -7.33 12.59
CA GLY A 969 -18.96 -7.77 11.73
C GLY A 969 -20.01 -6.68 11.59
N ARG A 970 -21.29 -7.08 11.64
CA ARG A 970 -22.43 -6.20 11.39
C ARG A 970 -23.69 -6.61 12.14
N ILE A 971 -24.65 -5.70 12.16
CA ILE A 971 -26.06 -6.04 12.36
C ILE A 971 -26.83 -5.96 11.03
N GLU A 972 -27.78 -6.87 10.87
CA GLU A 972 -28.73 -6.91 9.75
C GLU A 972 -30.13 -6.59 10.27
N ILE A 973 -30.73 -5.52 9.78
CA ILE A 973 -32.05 -5.05 10.21
C ILE A 973 -33.06 -5.30 9.08
N SER A 974 -34.08 -6.12 9.33
CA SER A 974 -35.11 -6.47 8.35
C SER A 974 -36.53 -6.36 8.89
N PRO A 975 -37.54 -6.15 8.03
CA PRO A 975 -38.94 -6.32 8.39
C PRO A 975 -39.22 -7.74 8.89
N SER A 976 -40.08 -7.86 9.90
CA SER A 976 -40.53 -9.17 10.41
C SER A 976 -41.64 -9.81 9.55
N THR A 977 -42.12 -9.09 8.53
CA THR A 977 -43.18 -9.53 7.61
C THR A 977 -42.79 -9.25 6.16
N GLU A 978 -43.17 -10.14 5.26
CA GLU A 978 -43.02 -9.97 3.81
C GLU A 978 -43.94 -8.89 3.27
N ASN A 979 -43.38 -7.86 2.64
CA ASN A 979 -44.12 -6.78 1.97
C ASN A 979 -43.46 -6.44 0.63
N ASN A 980 -44.23 -5.92 -0.32
CA ASN A 980 -43.65 -5.36 -1.54
C ASN A 980 -42.87 -4.06 -1.26
N THR A 981 -43.32 -3.26 -0.30
CA THR A 981 -42.68 -2.00 0.07
C THR A 981 -42.42 -1.98 1.56
N ASP A 982 -41.19 -1.68 1.93
CA ASP A 982 -40.77 -1.52 3.32
C ASP A 982 -40.06 -0.18 3.49
N TYR A 983 -40.17 0.35 4.70
CA TYR A 983 -39.53 1.60 5.10
C TYR A 983 -38.55 1.31 6.24
N PHE A 984 -37.34 1.86 6.14
CA PHE A 984 -36.38 1.86 7.23
C PHE A 984 -36.22 3.27 7.73
N LEU A 985 -36.32 3.46 9.05
CA LEU A 985 -36.04 4.74 9.70
C LEU A 985 -35.16 4.44 10.91
N ASN A 986 -33.87 4.75 10.77
CA ASN A 986 -32.85 4.53 11.78
C ASN A 986 -32.36 5.88 12.28
N VAL A 987 -32.45 6.10 13.59
CA VAL A 987 -32.00 7.31 14.27
C VAL A 987 -30.75 6.98 15.07
N MET A 988 -29.67 7.66 14.74
CA MET A 988 -28.35 7.45 15.31
C MET A 988 -27.90 8.70 16.06
N TYR A 989 -27.26 8.55 17.21
CA TYR A 989 -26.58 9.62 17.92
C TYR A 989 -25.38 9.07 18.69
N VAL A 990 -24.41 9.94 18.98
CA VAL A 990 -23.15 9.55 19.60
C VAL A 990 -22.97 10.16 20.99
N ASN A 991 -22.15 9.52 21.81
CA ASN A 991 -21.65 10.03 23.09
C ASN A 991 -20.37 9.28 23.49
N ASP A 992 -19.76 9.69 24.60
CA ASP A 992 -18.60 9.00 25.17
C ASP A 992 -19.02 7.67 25.80
N ALA A 993 -18.26 6.59 25.53
CA ALA A 993 -18.58 5.23 25.95
C ALA A 993 -18.37 4.98 27.47
N ASP A 994 -17.60 5.84 28.13
CA ASP A 994 -17.33 5.80 29.58
C ASP A 994 -18.31 6.64 30.42
N LYS A 995 -19.12 7.48 29.77
CA LYS A 995 -20.21 8.23 30.44
C LYS A 995 -21.45 7.34 30.58
N ASP A 996 -21.96 7.24 31.81
CA ASP A 996 -23.24 6.58 32.11
C ASP A 996 -24.41 7.56 31.89
N LEU A 997 -24.74 7.79 30.61
CA LEU A 997 -25.85 8.65 30.20
C LEU A 997 -27.14 7.83 30.07
N ALA A 998 -28.28 8.45 30.40
CA ALA A 998 -29.57 7.83 30.18
C ALA A 998 -29.84 7.71 28.66
N LEU A 999 -30.44 6.59 28.25
CA LEU A 999 -30.90 6.43 26.87
C LEU A 999 -32.01 7.45 26.58
N GLU A 1000 -31.79 8.30 25.59
CA GLU A 1000 -32.79 9.21 25.05
C GLU A 1000 -33.47 8.54 23.85
N GLU A 1001 -34.78 8.27 23.97
CA GLU A 1001 -35.54 7.61 22.92
C GLU A 1001 -36.03 8.61 21.87
N ALA A 1002 -35.71 8.36 20.61
CA ALA A 1002 -36.27 9.05 19.47
C ALA A 1002 -37.77 8.73 19.32
N GLU A 1003 -38.55 9.76 18.98
CA GLU A 1003 -40.00 9.65 18.84
C GLU A 1003 -40.40 9.65 17.35
N LEU A 1004 -41.14 8.63 16.92
CA LEU A 1004 -41.61 8.46 15.53
C LEU A 1004 -42.63 9.52 15.13
N ILE A 1005 -42.42 10.11 13.95
CA ILE A 1005 -43.38 10.96 13.22
C ILE A 1005 -43.78 10.19 11.96
N GLU A 1006 -45.03 9.77 11.84
CA GLU A 1006 -45.48 9.01 10.67
C GLU A 1006 -46.95 9.29 10.31
N ASN A 1007 -47.22 9.39 9.00
CA ASN A 1007 -48.54 9.23 8.42
C ASN A 1007 -48.43 8.66 6.98
N ASP A 1008 -49.50 8.77 6.19
CA ASP A 1008 -49.54 8.25 4.81
C ASP A 1008 -48.57 8.97 3.86
N SER A 1009 -48.17 10.20 4.16
CA SER A 1009 -47.34 11.05 3.28
C SER A 1009 -45.89 11.19 3.74
N VAL A 1010 -45.64 11.15 5.05
CA VAL A 1010 -44.32 11.39 5.62
C VAL A 1010 -43.95 10.38 6.70
N ALA A 1011 -42.64 10.18 6.86
CA ALA A 1011 -42.03 9.48 7.98
C ALA A 1011 -40.84 10.31 8.49
N GLY A 1012 -40.53 10.23 9.77
CA GLY A 1012 -39.51 11.05 10.39
C GLY A 1012 -39.36 10.77 11.88
N ALA A 1013 -38.46 11.51 12.52
CA ALA A 1013 -38.17 11.36 13.92
C ALA A 1013 -37.91 12.71 14.59
N LYS A 1014 -38.28 12.79 15.86
CA LYS A 1014 -37.78 13.80 16.81
C LYS A 1014 -36.75 13.14 17.72
N ILE A 1015 -35.59 13.76 17.88
CA ILE A 1015 -34.52 13.33 18.79
C ILE A 1015 -33.88 14.58 19.40
N PHE A 1016 -33.80 14.65 20.73
CA PHE A 1016 -33.42 15.86 21.46
C PHE A 1016 -34.24 17.10 20.99
N ASN A 1017 -33.54 18.18 20.60
CA ASN A 1017 -34.12 19.41 20.05
C ASN A 1017 -34.26 19.39 18.51
N ARG A 1018 -34.02 18.24 17.85
CA ARG A 1018 -34.01 18.11 16.38
C ARG A 1018 -35.20 17.32 15.87
N VAL A 1019 -35.67 17.69 14.68
CA VAL A 1019 -36.73 16.99 13.95
C VAL A 1019 -36.31 16.82 12.50
N ALA A 1020 -36.39 15.58 11.99
CA ALA A 1020 -36.18 15.27 10.58
C ALA A 1020 -37.42 14.56 10.02
N VAL A 1021 -38.02 15.10 8.96
CA VAL A 1021 -39.21 14.56 8.30
C VAL A 1021 -38.94 14.40 6.80
N PHE A 1022 -39.31 13.25 6.25
CA PHE A 1022 -39.09 12.87 4.85
C PHE A 1022 -40.40 12.50 4.17
N SER A 1023 -40.51 12.80 2.87
CA SER A 1023 -41.55 12.23 2.01
C SER A 1023 -41.43 10.71 1.95
N LYS A 1024 -42.57 10.00 2.08
CA LYS A 1024 -42.63 8.54 1.81
C LYS A 1024 -42.71 8.21 0.32
N ASN A 1025 -42.84 9.21 -0.54
CA ASN A 1025 -42.86 9.05 -1.99
C ASN A 1025 -41.51 9.45 -2.59
N LYS A 1026 -41.10 8.76 -3.66
CA LYS A 1026 -39.95 9.15 -4.49
C LYS A 1026 -40.13 10.56 -5.09
N ASP A 1027 -41.34 10.85 -5.56
CA ASP A 1027 -41.67 12.19 -6.05
C ASP A 1027 -41.82 13.19 -4.89
N ARG A 1028 -41.38 14.42 -5.14
CA ARG A 1028 -41.49 15.53 -4.19
C ARG A 1028 -42.95 15.94 -3.95
N ILE A 1029 -43.28 16.30 -2.71
CA ILE A 1029 -44.61 16.78 -2.31
C ILE A 1029 -44.87 18.16 -2.93
N THR A 1030 -46.00 18.34 -3.62
CA THR A 1030 -46.30 19.56 -4.39
C THR A 1030 -47.24 20.53 -3.69
N ASP A 1031 -48.33 20.09 -3.07
CA ASP A 1031 -49.39 21.03 -2.65
C ASP A 1031 -49.29 21.44 -1.17
N SER A 1032 -49.37 20.47 -0.27
CA SER A 1032 -49.36 20.68 1.17
C SER A 1032 -48.97 19.41 1.90
N VAL A 1033 -48.39 19.53 3.09
CA VAL A 1033 -48.13 18.41 3.99
C VAL A 1033 -48.45 18.81 5.43
N SER A 1034 -48.93 17.84 6.21
CA SER A 1034 -49.21 18.01 7.63
C SER A 1034 -48.71 16.80 8.41
N PHE A 1035 -48.22 17.04 9.61
CA PHE A 1035 -47.72 16.03 10.53
C PHE A 1035 -47.72 16.57 11.96
N ASP A 1036 -47.68 15.68 12.95
CA ASP A 1036 -47.61 16.03 14.35
C ASP A 1036 -46.23 15.66 14.90
N VAL A 1037 -45.57 16.61 15.57
CA VAL A 1037 -44.33 16.37 16.30
C VAL A 1037 -44.67 16.15 17.78
N PRO A 1038 -44.30 14.98 18.35
CA PRO A 1038 -44.58 14.66 19.74
C PRO A 1038 -43.75 15.51 20.70
N GLY A 1039 -44.16 15.55 21.98
CA GLY A 1039 -43.50 16.31 23.03
C GLY A 1039 -44.19 17.64 23.39
N ASN A 1040 -43.49 18.45 24.18
CA ASN A 1040 -43.97 19.71 24.74
C ASN A 1040 -42.90 20.82 24.75
N GLU A 1041 -41.81 20.60 24.01
CA GLU A 1041 -40.71 21.53 23.83
C GLU A 1041 -41.21 22.81 23.17
N THR A 1042 -40.72 23.96 23.66
CA THR A 1042 -41.11 25.26 23.15
C THR A 1042 -40.33 25.68 21.92
N GLU A 1043 -39.24 24.98 21.61
CA GLU A 1043 -38.31 25.29 20.53
C GLU A 1043 -37.65 24.01 20.03
N LEU A 1044 -37.87 23.69 18.76
CA LEU A 1044 -37.28 22.57 18.02
C LEU A 1044 -36.73 23.08 16.70
N LYS A 1045 -35.62 22.51 16.24
CA LYS A 1045 -35.02 22.74 14.92
C LYS A 1045 -35.55 21.68 13.95
N VAL A 1046 -36.39 22.11 13.00
CA VAL A 1046 -37.21 21.22 12.17
C VAL A 1046 -36.75 21.24 10.71
N ASN A 1047 -36.42 20.06 10.20
CA ASN A 1047 -36.09 19.79 8.81
C ASN A 1047 -37.22 19.00 8.14
N VAL A 1048 -37.71 19.47 7.00
CA VAL A 1048 -38.72 18.76 6.18
C VAL A 1048 -38.24 18.65 4.75
N ALA A 1049 -37.91 17.42 4.34
CA ALA A 1049 -37.32 17.08 3.05
C ALA A 1049 -38.33 16.39 2.10
N GLY A 1050 -37.98 16.34 0.81
CA GLY A 1050 -38.84 15.80 -0.24
C GLY A 1050 -39.96 16.75 -0.66
N LEU A 1051 -39.71 18.06 -0.60
CA LEU A 1051 -40.64 19.12 -1.01
C LEU A 1051 -40.30 19.62 -2.40
N GLN A 1052 -41.32 19.96 -3.20
CA GLN A 1052 -41.07 20.61 -4.49
C GLN A 1052 -40.41 21.97 -4.28
N ALA A 1053 -39.57 22.36 -5.25
CA ALA A 1053 -38.89 23.64 -5.23
C ALA A 1053 -39.88 24.81 -5.21
N GLY A 1054 -39.66 25.77 -4.33
CA GLY A 1054 -40.50 26.96 -4.19
C GLY A 1054 -40.70 27.40 -2.75
N THR A 1055 -41.62 28.34 -2.56
CA THR A 1055 -41.92 28.96 -1.27
C THR A 1055 -43.07 28.24 -0.57
N TRP A 1056 -42.87 27.91 0.70
CA TRP A 1056 -43.80 27.20 1.57
C TRP A 1056 -44.18 28.06 2.77
N THR A 1057 -45.48 28.21 3.06
CA THR A 1057 -45.96 28.84 4.29
C THR A 1057 -46.04 27.79 5.40
N ILE A 1058 -45.51 28.12 6.58
CA ILE A 1058 -45.42 27.24 7.73
C ILE A 1058 -46.43 27.67 8.79
N LYS A 1059 -47.25 26.74 9.26
CA LYS A 1059 -48.08 26.93 10.44
C LYS A 1059 -47.75 25.87 11.48
N ALA A 1060 -47.59 26.31 12.73
CA ALA A 1060 -47.45 25.44 13.89
C ALA A 1060 -48.61 25.70 14.86
N ASN A 1061 -49.30 24.64 15.27
CA ASN A 1061 -50.46 24.67 16.17
C ASN A 1061 -51.54 25.68 15.71
N GLY A 1062 -51.76 25.78 14.39
CA GLY A 1062 -52.70 26.70 13.75
C GLY A 1062 -52.25 28.16 13.67
N THR A 1063 -51.03 28.48 14.14
CA THR A 1063 -50.43 29.81 14.04
C THR A 1063 -49.43 29.85 12.89
N GLU A 1064 -49.57 30.80 11.98
CA GLU A 1064 -48.61 31.02 10.88
C GLU A 1064 -47.30 31.58 11.43
N LEU A 1065 -46.19 30.91 11.14
CA LEU A 1065 -44.85 31.30 11.57
C LEU A 1065 -44.11 32.14 10.52
N GLY A 1066 -44.44 31.95 9.25
CA GLY A 1066 -43.82 32.63 8.11
C GLY A 1066 -43.65 31.72 6.92
N THR A 1067 -42.73 32.07 6.03
CA THR A 1067 -42.42 31.31 4.81
C THR A 1067 -41.00 30.77 4.82
N GLN A 1068 -40.79 29.59 4.26
CA GLN A 1068 -39.48 28.99 3.99
C GLN A 1068 -39.36 28.63 2.51
N VAL A 1069 -38.14 28.48 2.02
CA VAL A 1069 -37.86 28.16 0.61
C VAL A 1069 -37.20 26.80 0.51
N ALA A 1070 -37.80 25.91 -0.28
CA ALA A 1070 -37.18 24.68 -0.74
C ALA A 1070 -36.46 24.96 -2.07
N THR A 1071 -35.16 24.68 -2.14
CA THR A 1071 -34.34 24.86 -3.34
C THR A 1071 -34.63 23.79 -4.39
N GLU A 1072 -34.15 24.02 -5.62
CA GLU A 1072 -34.22 23.03 -6.70
C GLU A 1072 -33.40 21.78 -6.35
N ASP A 1073 -32.15 21.96 -5.94
CA ASP A 1073 -31.25 20.86 -5.62
C ASP A 1073 -31.60 20.19 -4.27
N GLY A 1074 -31.99 20.97 -3.27
CA GLY A 1074 -32.24 20.46 -1.90
C GLY A 1074 -33.60 19.85 -1.69
N GLY A 1075 -34.68 20.52 -2.12
CA GLY A 1075 -36.05 20.08 -1.81
C GLY A 1075 -36.33 19.94 -0.30
N ILE A 1076 -35.65 20.72 0.53
CA ILE A 1076 -35.72 20.70 1.99
C ILE A 1076 -35.94 22.11 2.53
N ILE A 1077 -36.69 22.21 3.63
CA ILE A 1077 -36.82 23.44 4.41
C ILE A 1077 -36.38 23.23 5.85
N TYR A 1078 -35.88 24.30 6.45
CA TYR A 1078 -35.46 24.37 7.85
C TYR A 1078 -36.20 25.52 8.55
N PHE A 1079 -36.66 25.31 9.77
CA PHE A 1079 -37.23 26.36 10.62
C PHE A 1079 -37.24 25.95 12.10
N THR A 1080 -37.44 26.94 12.97
CA THR A 1080 -37.56 26.72 14.42
C THR A 1080 -39.01 26.87 14.88
N ALA A 1081 -39.52 25.93 15.67
CA ALA A 1081 -40.91 25.93 16.14
C ALA A 1081 -41.15 25.03 17.37
N PRO A 1082 -42.20 25.26 18.19
CA PRO A 1082 -42.54 24.37 19.31
C PRO A 1082 -43.12 23.03 18.85
N ALA A 1083 -43.03 21.99 19.70
CA ALA A 1083 -43.71 20.72 19.46
C ALA A 1083 -45.23 20.91 19.21
N GLY A 1084 -45.83 20.00 18.43
CA GLY A 1084 -47.26 20.04 18.09
C GLY A 1084 -47.54 19.83 16.60
N SER A 1085 -48.66 20.37 16.13
CA SER A 1085 -49.21 20.09 14.80
C SER A 1085 -48.71 21.07 13.74
N TYR A 1086 -48.19 20.56 12.63
CA TYR A 1086 -47.64 21.36 11.52
C TYR A 1086 -48.49 21.27 10.25
N GLU A 1087 -48.64 22.41 9.56
CA GLU A 1087 -49.21 22.51 8.22
C GLU A 1087 -48.26 23.35 7.34
N LEU A 1088 -47.73 22.72 6.29
CA LEU A 1088 -46.88 23.34 5.29
C LEU A 1088 -47.68 23.45 3.99
N VAL A 1089 -47.78 24.65 3.44
CA VAL A 1089 -48.58 24.91 2.23
C VAL A 1089 -47.72 25.57 1.16
N TYR A 1090 -47.68 24.99 -0.04
CA TYR A 1090 -46.98 25.58 -1.17
C TYR A 1090 -47.67 26.87 -1.63
N THR A 1091 -46.89 27.92 -1.88
CA THR A 1091 -47.43 29.26 -2.18
C THR A 1091 -46.93 29.86 -3.47
N SER A 1092 -45.68 29.59 -3.86
CA SER A 1092 -45.07 30.20 -5.04
C SER A 1092 -43.93 29.35 -5.58
N ALA A 1093 -43.61 29.52 -6.86
CA ALA A 1093 -42.48 28.85 -7.52
C ALA A 1093 -41.11 29.51 -7.24
N ASP A 1094 -41.03 30.51 -6.37
CA ASP A 1094 -39.75 31.12 -5.99
C ASP A 1094 -38.95 30.17 -5.08
N SER A 1095 -37.91 29.57 -5.66
CA SER A 1095 -36.99 28.60 -5.04
C SER A 1095 -35.65 29.21 -4.66
N ASN A 1096 -35.49 30.55 -4.75
CA ASN A 1096 -34.24 31.21 -4.39
C ASN A 1096 -34.11 31.30 -2.87
N LYS A 1097 -33.24 30.46 -2.30
CA LYS A 1097 -32.88 30.49 -0.88
C LYS A 1097 -31.61 31.31 -0.70
N THR A 1098 -31.61 32.22 0.27
CA THR A 1098 -30.38 32.88 0.71
C THR A 1098 -29.86 32.12 1.93
N PHE A 1099 -28.65 31.59 1.83
CA PHE A 1099 -27.97 30.97 2.96
C PHE A 1099 -27.23 32.03 3.77
N GLU A 1100 -27.09 31.77 5.07
CA GLU A 1100 -26.24 32.57 5.93
C GLU A 1100 -24.78 32.23 5.59
N GLN A 1101 -23.98 33.26 5.32
CA GLN A 1101 -22.53 33.09 5.21
C GLN A 1101 -21.96 33.39 6.59
N GLY A 1102 -21.77 32.34 7.38
CA GLY A 1102 -20.93 32.42 8.57
C GLY A 1102 -19.54 32.92 8.18
N ASN A 1103 -18.93 33.70 9.06
CA ASN A 1103 -17.52 33.99 8.87
C ASN A 1103 -16.75 32.73 9.28
N PRO A 1104 -15.73 32.31 8.50
CA PRO A 1104 -14.79 31.35 9.03
C PRO A 1104 -14.23 31.89 10.36
N PRO A 1105 -13.82 31.02 11.29
CA PRO A 1105 -13.05 31.44 12.45
C PRO A 1105 -11.93 32.39 12.00
N GLU A 1106 -11.68 33.48 12.74
CA GLU A 1106 -10.47 34.27 12.46
C GLU A 1106 -9.30 33.31 12.52
N ALA A 1107 -8.48 33.23 11.46
CA ALA A 1107 -7.30 32.39 11.41
C ALA A 1107 -6.39 32.74 12.59
N THR A 1108 -6.54 32.01 13.69
CA THR A 1108 -5.62 32.10 14.81
C THR A 1108 -4.40 31.29 14.39
N GLU A 1109 -3.20 31.85 14.56
CA GLU A 1109 -1.98 31.04 14.60
C GLU A 1109 -2.09 30.12 15.82
N GLY A 1110 -2.88 29.05 15.68
CA GLY A 1110 -3.31 28.19 16.76
C GLY A 1110 -2.20 27.22 17.09
N ILE A 1111 -1.74 27.27 18.34
CA ILE A 1111 -0.84 26.24 18.85
C ILE A 1111 -1.70 25.10 19.39
N SER A 1112 -1.45 23.89 18.92
CA SER A 1112 -1.97 22.67 19.53
C SER A 1112 -1.00 22.16 20.59
N VAL A 1113 -1.52 21.50 21.63
CA VAL A 1113 -0.70 20.87 22.67
C VAL A 1113 -1.03 19.40 22.73
N ARG A 1114 -0.01 18.55 22.69
CA ARG A 1114 -0.11 17.11 22.91
C ARG A 1114 0.60 16.72 24.20
N LEU A 1115 0.01 15.80 24.95
CA LEU A 1115 0.63 15.13 26.08
C LEU A 1115 0.68 13.63 25.82
N ASN A 1116 1.88 13.04 25.84
CA ASN A 1116 2.10 11.62 25.54
C ASN A 1116 1.42 11.19 24.23
N SER A 1117 1.50 12.04 23.21
CA SER A 1117 0.86 11.88 21.90
C SER A 1117 -0.65 12.18 21.80
N ASN A 1118 -1.34 12.49 22.90
CA ASN A 1118 -2.78 12.84 22.90
C ASN A 1118 -2.99 14.35 22.96
N TYR A 1119 -3.90 14.89 22.15
CA TYR A 1119 -4.19 16.33 22.15
C TYR A 1119 -4.92 16.76 23.43
N LEU A 1120 -4.53 17.91 23.97
CA LEU A 1120 -5.17 18.53 25.12
C LEU A 1120 -6.14 19.62 24.63
N TYR A 1121 -7.43 19.39 24.86
CA TYR A 1121 -8.48 20.35 24.54
C TYR A 1121 -8.92 21.14 25.77
N SER A 1122 -9.28 22.40 25.55
CA SER A 1122 -9.86 23.29 26.56
C SER A 1122 -10.77 24.32 25.92
N ASP A 1123 -11.68 24.86 26.73
CA ASP A 1123 -12.63 25.92 26.35
C ASP A 1123 -11.98 27.24 25.90
N VAL A 1124 -10.73 27.47 26.30
CA VAL A 1124 -9.86 28.52 25.75
C VAL A 1124 -8.65 27.84 25.11
N PRO A 1125 -8.32 28.10 23.82
CA PRO A 1125 -7.18 27.47 23.18
C PRO A 1125 -5.84 27.96 23.76
N PRO A 1126 -4.74 27.20 23.57
CA PRO A 1126 -3.40 27.69 23.83
C PRO A 1126 -3.11 28.97 23.03
N MET A 1127 -2.33 29.89 23.60
CA MET A 1127 -2.02 31.18 22.97
C MET A 1127 -0.53 31.50 23.05
N THR A 1128 0.00 32.15 22.01
CA THR A 1128 1.36 32.68 22.02
C THR A 1128 1.37 34.11 22.58
N VAL A 1129 2.12 34.35 23.65
CA VAL A 1129 2.38 35.70 24.18
C VAL A 1129 3.87 35.90 24.38
N ASN A 1130 4.44 36.90 23.70
CA ASN A 1130 5.90 37.18 23.65
C ASN A 1130 6.72 35.94 23.25
N ASP A 1131 6.34 35.27 22.16
CA ASP A 1131 6.98 34.05 21.66
C ASP A 1131 7.01 32.89 22.69
N ARG A 1132 6.04 32.87 23.61
CA ARG A 1132 5.85 31.78 24.59
C ARG A 1132 4.41 31.29 24.55
N ALA A 1133 4.25 29.98 24.52
CA ALA A 1133 2.94 29.35 24.62
C ALA A 1133 2.42 29.38 26.05
N LEU A 1134 1.19 29.86 26.21
CA LEU A 1134 0.42 29.80 27.43
C LEU A 1134 -0.79 28.91 27.21
N VAL A 1135 -1.16 28.16 28.25
CA VAL A 1135 -2.26 27.19 28.22
C VAL A 1135 -3.15 27.39 29.44
N PRO A 1136 -4.46 27.09 29.38
CA PRO A 1136 -5.29 27.09 30.57
C PRO A 1136 -4.69 26.20 31.65
N MET A 1137 -4.52 26.80 32.83
CA MET A 1137 -3.90 26.20 34.00
C MET A 1137 -4.37 24.76 34.24
N ARG A 1138 -5.69 24.58 34.39
CA ARG A 1138 -6.28 23.32 34.81
C ARG A 1138 -5.99 22.19 33.82
N ALA A 1139 -6.14 22.46 32.53
CA ALA A 1139 -5.91 21.48 31.46
C ALA A 1139 -4.48 20.91 31.52
N LEU A 1140 -3.47 21.76 31.66
CA LEU A 1140 -2.08 21.32 31.69
C LEU A 1140 -1.69 20.62 33.01
N PHE A 1141 -2.08 21.19 34.15
CA PHE A 1141 -1.69 20.64 35.46
C PHE A 1141 -2.37 19.31 35.76
N GLU A 1142 -3.68 19.18 35.50
CA GLU A 1142 -4.41 17.93 35.75
C GLU A 1142 -3.92 16.82 34.81
N ALA A 1143 -3.65 17.14 33.53
CA ALA A 1143 -3.08 16.19 32.59
C ALA A 1143 -1.69 15.67 33.03
N LEU A 1144 -0.93 16.49 33.76
CA LEU A 1144 0.36 16.12 34.38
C LEU A 1144 0.23 15.57 35.81
N ASN A 1145 -0.96 15.09 36.20
CA ASN A 1145 -1.26 14.51 37.52
C ASN A 1145 -0.93 15.44 38.71
N ALA A 1146 -1.15 16.74 38.56
CA ALA A 1146 -1.03 17.71 39.64
C ALA A 1146 -2.42 18.17 40.14
N ASP A 1147 -2.62 18.18 41.46
CA ASP A 1147 -3.78 18.76 42.10
C ASP A 1147 -3.71 20.29 42.03
N VAL A 1148 -4.78 20.92 41.55
CA VAL A 1148 -4.82 22.38 41.32
C VAL A 1148 -5.77 23.08 42.27
N THR A 1149 -5.28 24.14 42.91
CA THR A 1149 -6.09 25.06 43.73
C THR A 1149 -5.95 26.50 43.24
N TRP A 1150 -7.05 27.24 43.31
CA TRP A 1150 -7.13 28.65 42.91
C TRP A 1150 -7.58 29.52 44.09
N ASP A 1151 -6.84 30.59 44.37
CA ASP A 1151 -7.20 31.62 45.33
C ASP A 1151 -7.65 32.89 44.58
N GLU A 1152 -8.97 33.12 44.56
CA GLU A 1152 -9.57 34.30 43.92
C GLU A 1152 -9.11 35.63 44.53
N ALA A 1153 -8.82 35.67 45.85
CA ALA A 1153 -8.49 36.93 46.51
C ALA A 1153 -7.12 37.46 46.11
N THR A 1154 -6.22 36.56 45.69
CA THR A 1154 -4.84 36.86 45.34
C THR A 1154 -4.52 36.53 43.87
N ALA A 1155 -5.50 36.07 43.10
CA ALA A 1155 -5.35 35.59 41.73
C ALA A 1155 -4.13 34.64 41.60
N THR A 1156 -4.06 33.66 42.51
CA THR A 1156 -2.91 32.76 42.65
C THR A 1156 -3.32 31.31 42.51
N THR A 1157 -2.60 30.59 41.66
CA THR A 1157 -2.65 29.15 41.52
C THR A 1157 -1.61 28.49 42.40
N THR A 1158 -2.00 27.41 43.06
CA THR A 1158 -1.05 26.42 43.60
C THR A 1158 -1.36 25.06 43.02
N ALA A 1159 -0.40 24.47 42.32
CA ALA A 1159 -0.47 23.12 41.78
C ALA A 1159 0.53 22.20 42.50
N THR A 1160 0.12 21.00 42.86
CA THR A 1160 0.95 20.06 43.65
C THR A 1160 0.83 18.64 43.11
N ASN A 1161 1.96 17.99 42.86
CA ASN A 1161 2.02 16.53 42.69
C ASN A 1161 2.85 15.89 43.81
N SER A 1162 3.16 14.59 43.68
CA SER A 1162 3.93 13.81 44.68
C SER A 1162 5.32 14.38 45.02
N TYR A 1163 5.90 15.26 44.20
CA TYR A 1163 7.29 15.72 44.32
C TYR A 1163 7.46 17.24 44.29
N THR A 1164 6.54 17.96 43.66
CA THR A 1164 6.71 19.36 43.29
C THR A 1164 5.45 20.15 43.61
N SER A 1165 5.63 21.33 44.21
CA SER A 1165 4.61 22.36 44.38
C SER A 1165 4.98 23.59 43.55
N ILE A 1166 4.08 24.04 42.69
CA ILE A 1166 4.25 25.21 41.83
C ILE A 1166 3.22 26.27 42.23
N GLN A 1167 3.68 27.50 42.47
CA GLN A 1167 2.82 28.65 42.74
C GLN A 1167 3.03 29.73 41.68
N LEU A 1168 1.91 30.20 41.10
CA LEU A 1168 1.88 31.22 40.04
C LEU A 1168 0.83 32.26 40.40
N THR A 1169 1.17 33.55 40.29
CA THR A 1169 0.27 34.67 40.57
C THR A 1169 0.11 35.52 39.32
N GLU A 1170 -1.11 35.98 39.06
CA GLU A 1170 -1.43 36.83 37.90
C GLU A 1170 -0.47 38.03 37.77
N GLY A 1171 0.08 38.22 36.57
CA GLY A 1171 0.91 39.36 36.20
C GLY A 1171 2.29 39.38 36.87
N GLN A 1172 2.65 38.39 37.68
CA GLN A 1172 3.98 38.28 38.29
C GLN A 1172 4.93 37.51 37.37
N THR A 1173 6.15 38.00 37.23
CA THR A 1173 7.26 37.27 36.57
C THR A 1173 8.03 36.39 37.54
N THR A 1174 7.57 36.24 38.79
CA THR A 1174 8.16 35.35 39.78
C THR A 1174 7.16 34.25 40.12
N ALA A 1175 7.55 33.01 39.85
CA ALA A 1175 6.89 31.80 40.30
C ALA A 1175 7.61 31.24 41.54
N TYR A 1176 7.01 30.25 42.20
CA TYR A 1176 7.68 29.50 43.26
C TYR A 1176 7.62 28.01 42.97
N ILE A 1177 8.75 27.31 43.07
CA ILE A 1177 8.84 25.85 43.01
C ILE A 1177 9.30 25.37 44.39
N ASN A 1178 8.48 24.59 45.08
CA ASN A 1178 8.74 24.09 46.44
C ASN A 1178 9.10 25.21 47.44
N GLY A 1179 8.53 26.41 47.23
CA GLY A 1179 8.77 27.60 48.04
C GLY A 1179 10.00 28.44 47.64
N GLU A 1180 10.81 27.97 46.69
CA GLU A 1180 11.95 28.72 46.16
C GLU A 1180 11.52 29.57 44.95
N PRO A 1181 11.91 30.85 44.87
CA PRO A 1181 11.50 31.75 43.79
C PRO A 1181 12.22 31.41 42.47
N VAL A 1182 11.47 31.41 41.36
CA VAL A 1182 11.96 31.20 40.00
C VAL A 1182 11.43 32.29 39.07
N GLU A 1183 12.28 32.81 38.18
CA GLU A 1183 11.90 33.85 37.23
C GLU A 1183 11.23 33.24 35.98
N LEU A 1184 10.12 33.84 35.56
CA LEU A 1184 9.38 33.49 34.35
C LEU A 1184 9.75 34.43 33.21
N GLU A 1185 9.94 33.88 32.02
CA GLU A 1185 10.16 34.67 30.80
C GLU A 1185 8.89 35.43 30.37
N THR A 1186 7.72 34.82 30.58
CA THR A 1186 6.40 35.43 30.37
C THR A 1186 5.53 35.19 31.60
N PRO A 1187 4.85 36.20 32.17
CA PRO A 1187 3.99 36.01 33.35
C PRO A 1187 2.71 35.22 33.00
N ALA A 1188 2.16 34.53 34.00
CA ALA A 1188 0.80 33.98 33.91
C ALA A 1188 -0.24 35.11 33.92
N GLN A 1189 -1.34 34.96 33.20
CA GLN A 1189 -2.32 36.02 32.98
C GLN A 1189 -3.72 35.48 32.71
N ILE A 1190 -4.74 36.30 32.95
CA ILE A 1190 -6.13 35.95 32.65
C ILE A 1190 -6.48 36.41 31.24
N ILE A 1191 -6.85 35.48 30.36
CA ILE A 1191 -7.31 35.74 29.00
C ILE A 1191 -8.62 34.97 28.78
N GLN A 1192 -9.64 35.60 28.19
CA GLN A 1192 -10.97 35.01 27.97
C GLN A 1192 -11.55 34.32 29.23
N ASP A 1193 -11.44 35.01 30.39
CA ASP A 1193 -11.88 34.50 31.70
C ASP A 1193 -11.24 33.16 32.12
N ARG A 1194 -10.05 32.83 31.58
CA ARG A 1194 -9.24 31.68 32.00
C ARG A 1194 -7.84 32.12 32.41
N PHE A 1195 -7.30 31.51 33.48
CA PHE A 1195 -5.92 31.75 33.91
C PHE A 1195 -4.96 30.90 33.08
N LEU A 1196 -4.19 31.56 32.23
CA LEU A 1196 -3.25 30.97 31.30
C LEU A 1196 -1.83 31.02 31.88
N VAL A 1197 -1.14 29.87 31.88
CA VAL A 1197 0.19 29.70 32.48
C VAL A 1197 1.24 29.36 31.43
N PRO A 1198 2.52 29.74 31.61
CA PRO A 1198 3.58 29.41 30.64
C PRO A 1198 3.81 27.90 30.57
N LEU A 1199 3.53 27.31 29.39
CA LEU A 1199 3.48 25.86 29.19
C LEU A 1199 4.81 25.19 29.56
N ARG A 1200 5.90 25.62 28.90
CA ARG A 1200 7.21 24.99 29.03
C ARG A 1200 7.70 24.99 30.47
N PHE A 1201 7.56 26.13 31.15
CA PHE A 1201 7.93 26.27 32.57
C PHE A 1201 7.17 25.26 33.43
N VAL A 1202 5.85 25.18 33.29
CA VAL A 1202 5.01 24.28 34.09
C VAL A 1202 5.35 22.82 33.81
N ALA A 1203 5.41 22.43 32.53
CA ALA A 1203 5.67 21.05 32.12
C ALA A 1203 7.06 20.58 32.59
N GLU A 1204 8.12 21.36 32.34
CA GLU A 1204 9.49 21.02 32.74
C GLU A 1204 9.65 21.01 34.27
N SER A 1205 8.95 21.91 34.99
CA SER A 1205 8.96 21.93 36.46
C SER A 1205 8.31 20.69 37.09
N LEU A 1206 7.36 20.08 36.39
CA LEU A 1206 6.74 18.81 36.78
C LEU A 1206 7.50 17.59 36.24
N GLY A 1207 8.63 17.79 35.56
CA GLY A 1207 9.54 16.74 35.09
C GLY A 1207 9.21 16.18 33.71
N ALA A 1208 8.36 16.84 32.92
CA ALA A 1208 8.08 16.48 31.54
C ALA A 1208 9.09 17.11 30.56
N THR A 1209 9.21 16.58 29.35
CA THR A 1209 9.96 17.19 28.24
C THR A 1209 9.01 17.87 27.26
N VAL A 1210 9.47 18.95 26.60
CA VAL A 1210 8.65 19.76 25.69
C VAL A 1210 9.37 19.99 24.36
N GLU A 1211 8.79 19.49 23.28
CA GLU A 1211 9.23 19.65 21.90
C GLU A 1211 8.24 20.53 21.11
N TRP A 1212 8.72 21.18 20.05
CA TRP A 1212 7.92 22.04 19.19
C TRP A 1212 8.02 21.54 17.76
N ASP A 1213 6.89 21.21 17.16
CA ASP A 1213 6.74 20.98 15.73
C ASP A 1213 6.30 22.31 15.06
N PRO A 1214 7.21 22.98 14.33
CA PRO A 1214 6.91 24.25 13.70
C PRO A 1214 5.94 24.13 12.52
N TYR A 1215 5.81 22.95 11.90
CA TYR A 1215 4.95 22.76 10.73
C TYR A 1215 3.52 22.43 11.11
N GLY A 1216 3.35 21.52 12.08
CA GLY A 1216 2.05 21.21 12.66
C GLY A 1216 1.55 22.29 13.64
N GLN A 1217 2.41 23.21 14.05
CA GLN A 1217 2.17 24.13 15.17
C GLN A 1217 1.78 23.39 16.45
N ILE A 1218 2.47 22.29 16.73
CA ILE A 1218 2.18 21.38 17.85
C ILE A 1218 3.29 21.45 18.90
N ILE A 1219 2.90 21.63 20.16
CA ILE A 1219 3.79 21.43 21.31
C ILE A 1219 3.59 20.02 21.84
N ASP A 1220 4.61 19.18 21.72
CA ASP A 1220 4.60 17.81 22.23
C ASP A 1220 5.23 17.76 23.62
N ILE A 1221 4.41 17.41 24.61
CA ILE A 1221 4.80 17.19 26.00
C ILE A 1221 4.90 15.69 26.25
N THR A 1222 6.03 15.22 26.76
CA THR A 1222 6.18 13.82 27.20
C THR A 1222 6.31 13.80 28.72
N ALA A 1223 5.29 13.27 29.40
CA ALA A 1223 5.31 13.13 30.85
C ALA A 1223 6.30 12.05 31.28
N ARG A 1224 6.91 12.24 32.45
CA ARG A 1224 7.73 11.20 33.06
C ARG A 1224 6.86 10.04 33.54
N VAL A 1225 7.08 8.84 33.01
CA VAL A 1225 6.41 7.63 33.50
C VAL A 1225 6.84 7.37 34.95
N GLU A 1226 5.92 7.50 35.91
CA GLU A 1226 6.15 6.99 37.26
C GLU A 1226 6.18 5.46 37.21
N THR A 1227 7.37 4.86 37.28
CA THR A 1227 7.48 3.42 37.53
C THR A 1227 6.90 3.13 38.91
N LYS A 1228 5.84 2.30 38.94
CA LYS A 1228 5.17 1.77 40.14
C LYS A 1228 6.20 1.45 41.24
N LYS A 1229 6.20 2.22 42.34
CA LYS A 1229 7.03 1.92 43.51
C LYS A 1229 6.59 0.58 44.11
N TRP A 1230 7.48 -0.42 44.06
CA TRP A 1230 7.36 -1.59 44.91
C TRP A 1230 7.86 -1.20 46.30
N ASP A 1231 7.04 -1.38 47.33
CA ASP A 1231 7.42 -1.13 48.73
C ASP A 1231 8.49 -2.16 49.15
N ILE A 1232 9.77 -1.81 48.97
CA ILE A 1232 10.91 -2.62 49.41
C ILE A 1232 11.78 -1.76 50.34
N GLU A 1233 12.03 -2.25 51.56
CA GLU A 1233 12.93 -1.58 52.51
C GLU A 1233 14.37 -1.53 51.95
N ASN A 1234 14.95 -0.32 51.90
CA ASN A 1234 16.33 0.04 51.48
C ASN A 1234 16.55 0.40 49.99
N LEU A 1235 15.74 1.29 49.41
CA LEU A 1235 16.08 1.89 48.11
C LEU A 1235 17.12 3.01 48.26
N ILE A 1236 18.12 3.03 47.38
CA ILE A 1236 19.00 4.19 47.15
C ILE A 1236 18.31 5.08 46.11
N ASP A 1237 18.10 6.36 46.44
CA ASP A 1237 17.39 7.33 45.59
C ASP A 1237 18.34 7.91 44.53
N ILE A 1238 18.20 7.51 43.26
CA ILE A 1238 18.97 8.06 42.14
C ILE A 1238 18.17 9.20 41.51
N GLN A 1239 18.58 10.44 41.79
CA GLN A 1239 17.78 11.63 41.44
C GLN A 1239 17.83 12.03 39.95
N SER A 1240 18.79 11.52 39.17
CA SER A 1240 18.84 11.67 37.71
C SER A 1240 19.80 10.69 37.06
N ALA A 1241 19.43 10.11 35.91
CA ALA A 1241 20.32 9.41 35.00
C ALA A 1241 20.08 9.95 33.58
N VAL A 1242 21.15 10.23 32.84
CA VAL A 1242 21.09 10.57 31.41
C VAL A 1242 21.52 9.34 30.64
N GLN A 1243 20.76 8.98 29.61
CA GLN A 1243 21.08 7.88 28.70
C GLN A 1243 22.48 8.11 28.10
N SER A 1244 23.43 7.23 28.38
CA SER A 1244 24.68 7.17 27.62
C SER A 1244 24.43 6.33 26.37
N GLY A 1245 24.64 6.92 25.20
CA GLY A 1245 24.40 6.26 23.91
C GLY A 1245 25.28 5.03 23.65
N ASP A 1246 24.70 4.16 22.81
CA ASP A 1246 25.24 3.04 22.02
C ASP A 1246 26.03 1.94 22.76
N ASP A 1247 25.44 0.74 22.80
CA ASP A 1247 25.91 -0.52 23.39
C ASP A 1247 26.97 -1.25 22.53
N GLY A 1248 27.29 -0.69 21.36
CA GLY A 1248 28.54 -0.99 20.69
C GLY A 1248 28.53 -2.21 19.80
N ASN A 1249 27.51 -2.33 18.96
CA ASN A 1249 27.69 -2.75 17.57
C ASN A 1249 28.63 -1.81 16.76
N GLY A 1250 29.34 -0.84 17.38
CA GLY A 1250 30.32 -0.02 16.66
C GLY A 1250 30.89 1.24 17.31
N ASN A 1251 30.51 1.66 18.52
CA ASN A 1251 31.09 2.87 19.14
C ASN A 1251 32.04 2.58 20.33
N THR A 1252 33.20 3.27 20.33
CA THR A 1252 34.18 3.19 21.44
C THR A 1252 33.75 4.12 22.58
N ILE A 1253 33.17 3.58 23.65
CA ILE A 1253 32.88 4.34 24.88
C ILE A 1253 34.19 4.54 25.67
N LEU A 1254 34.80 5.71 25.53
CA LEU A 1254 35.80 6.21 26.46
C LEU A 1254 35.13 7.26 27.36
N ASN A 1255 34.83 6.88 28.61
CA ASN A 1255 34.86 7.69 29.86
C ASN A 1255 33.74 7.29 30.85
N SER A 1256 34.10 6.80 32.04
CA SER A 1256 33.23 6.90 33.23
C SER A 1256 33.45 8.26 33.90
N PHE A 1257 32.42 8.83 34.54
CA PHE A 1257 32.42 10.19 35.10
C PHE A 1257 33.51 10.46 36.17
N ASP A 1258 34.11 9.41 36.77
CA ASP A 1258 35.09 9.51 37.85
C ASP A 1258 36.46 8.86 37.55
N GLY A 1259 36.63 8.20 36.40
CA GLY A 1259 37.86 7.52 36.01
C GLY A 1259 38.21 6.22 36.79
N LEU A 1260 37.28 5.61 37.53
CA LEU A 1260 37.51 4.35 38.27
C LEU A 1260 36.65 3.20 37.74
N LEU A 1261 37.30 2.09 37.36
CA LEU A 1261 36.66 0.89 36.79
C LEU A 1261 35.86 0.05 37.80
N SER A 1262 35.97 0.32 39.11
CA SER A 1262 35.36 -0.49 40.17
C SER A 1262 33.93 -0.09 40.55
N THR A 1263 33.39 0.97 39.94
CA THR A 1263 32.05 1.54 40.23
C THR A 1263 31.09 1.40 39.05
N ARG A 1264 31.36 0.50 38.09
CA ARG A 1264 30.43 0.20 36.97
C ARG A 1264 29.16 -0.48 37.48
N TRP A 1265 28.01 0.05 37.10
CA TRP A 1265 26.70 -0.60 37.23
C TRP A 1265 26.21 -0.88 35.81
N ALA A 1266 25.84 -2.13 35.54
CA ALA A 1266 25.17 -2.53 34.31
C ALA A 1266 23.78 -3.05 34.71
N PRO A 1267 22.70 -2.65 34.02
CA PRO A 1267 21.43 -3.33 34.19
C PRO A 1267 21.55 -4.74 33.61
N GLU A 1268 21.24 -5.76 34.41
CA GLU A 1268 21.17 -7.15 33.95
C GLU A 1268 19.71 -7.61 34.09
N GLY A 1269 19.02 -7.77 32.96
CA GLY A 1269 17.68 -8.35 32.88
C GLY A 1269 17.63 -9.30 31.68
N LYS A 1270 16.96 -10.45 31.84
CA LYS A 1270 16.62 -11.33 30.72
C LYS A 1270 15.21 -11.02 30.27
N ASP A 1271 15.00 -11.08 28.96
CA ASP A 1271 13.73 -10.79 28.29
C ASP A 1271 12.53 -11.41 29.02
N GLY A 1272 11.60 -10.55 29.42
CA GLY A 1272 10.28 -10.94 29.94
C GLY A 1272 9.91 -10.46 31.34
N ASP A 1273 10.84 -10.02 32.18
CA ASP A 1273 10.55 -9.48 33.52
C ASP A 1273 11.08 -8.06 33.73
N ALA A 1274 10.35 -7.26 34.51
CA ALA A 1274 10.60 -5.83 34.73
C ALA A 1274 12.04 -5.51 35.15
N TRP A 1275 12.60 -4.45 34.56
CA TRP A 1275 13.92 -3.90 34.88
C TRP A 1275 13.96 -3.42 36.33
N GLY A 1276 14.73 -4.12 37.17
CA GLY A 1276 15.09 -3.67 38.51
C GLY A 1276 16.57 -3.31 38.56
N ILE A 1277 16.89 -2.15 39.14
CA ILE A 1277 18.26 -1.84 39.56
C ILE A 1277 18.48 -2.52 40.92
N TYR A 1278 19.46 -3.42 41.01
CA TYR A 1278 19.94 -4.00 42.27
C TYR A 1278 21.21 -3.31 42.76
#